data_AF-A0A0Q3HMS8-F1
#
_entry.id   AF-A0A0Q3HMS8-F1
#
_cell.length_a   1.000
_cell.length_b   1.000
_cell.length_c   1.000
_cell.angle_alpha   90.00
_cell.angle_beta   90.00
_cell.angle_gamma   90.00
#
_symmetry.space_group_name_H-M   'P 1'
#
loop_
_entity.id
_entity.type
_entity.pdbx_description
1 polymer ?
#
loop_
_entity_poly.entity_id
_entity_poly.type
_entity_poly.pdbx_seq_one_letter_code
_entity_poly.pdbx_strand_id
1 'polypeptide(L)'
;MALAALESCFRAVPPEAIPAVVDCVLASSSTSPSQLFHSLLDSFPKVHALQPNHGHGHAVPLSHAAALCHLLSHLGESKDALRMLLWTVFLPLLLREDVQLQQQVISLMCDAVSSNQSWELLGETILPFCIRSCAVAMDLPITHEYAADDSTMYYYLWDWDAGDDHTSEAGLLPLSKATTLLASLLGHALKRRRNTLSLLQEDADASLDSLVKNLTWDMSRLVLKMLAHGQEYRSCATKNLLHPLLISITHVSSVTVKFGTVQLKLSRSGFLESIWNSCVSLFSLGRAERLDAYDILSLYFSALKSGQQYAVLGANQVQNFDLRNITEFWDELRRGLVDKDSLVRKRAFYILKISLSIFSSGNDENQQCSARSPSALPVQAKSNTAVTRKERWANKEAKSLGVEEITQSGEHCSSGQDRWKVFVLLYEMLQEFGTHLVEAAWTHQVMLLFESTPQGDYLNHISYRAFHAQMESVEGIFHWMTVLWECGFNHDNPQVRCLVMQSFLDIAWEHYKGYTQMIPRGFVLGPLIRGLNDVVHHKDFGVGGVYNSETIKGAERFFSNYARELMTSDRLHLVWNLASAAKQDSFGRAGLMTLAFCVASCACQSDTQYLSCASAVKELAKCNGDISIAVNATDLLDALWILSERSKQHFNPKYRLKVCEQVIKAAASLISAADIPLTQLLNFISTIPREFTDCFGPLRATVQKWFVQKNECFERNTLLELIDFPTTFMKHTGVVGPDLYDDDDVGAWEAEARRWSRALLLVTSEEQHFKQILMFLEKCGNKLSEHSPMGESVQVKFFILIFSLIEELEVQQKKFVYQNNIITDGGSEWTNGVEHCALNEKLAKSLLSVLENMVVFSKQSCSVFWLRSTDIMDLPCSVKGKLGGPSQRRLATSITSSVLQCVWSMRCISSVVSWCKHYTSDVSLHSAFSFLWEFCWKVIQHCTNATETGAELHLAAYEALAYVLAALSAAPISDFLDFVEPKQINRASKFSWDHLATTFLGNINSLLTNGVLTRSRRAVLMCWKWLCVDSLLSVSCCCDENESQLKRLGPIFSDSTLRSIFLDITESLENAGENSVVSILRCVRSVLGLLQFNMMNGNLSSLGISYEMMMQLVESSWVLHLSCNKRRVAPIAALLSAILHPSIFPNLEMHQTNEKGKGPLKWFVENLLNEGSKSPRTIRLAALHLTVAFDEDFEAELSENHEARFEVSMLAQSPNREFTEVFINTELYARVSVAVLFHQLWKQINEKSCLETEEALQSGKLFLLKLLDSAVPFS
;
A
#
# COMPACT_ATOMS: atom_id res chain seq x y z
N MET A 1 -71.76 51.94 15.35
CA MET A 1 -71.56 52.02 16.82
C MET A 1 -71.25 50.64 17.41
N ALA A 2 -72.05 49.60 17.10
CA ALA A 2 -71.78 48.21 17.50
C ALA A 2 -70.41 47.67 17.04
N LEU A 3 -70.02 47.89 15.78
CA LEU A 3 -68.71 47.52 15.23
C LEU A 3 -67.54 48.13 16.03
N ALA A 4 -67.57 49.44 16.24
CA ALA A 4 -66.51 50.16 16.97
C ALA A 4 -66.39 49.73 18.44
N ALA A 5 -67.51 49.32 19.06
CA ALA A 5 -67.51 48.77 20.42
C ALA A 5 -66.83 47.39 20.47
N LEU A 6 -67.13 46.50 19.50
CA LEU A 6 -66.48 45.18 19.37
C LEU A 6 -64.97 45.31 19.09
N GLU A 7 -64.57 46.19 18.16
CA GLU A 7 -63.17 46.45 17.85
C GLU A 7 -62.37 46.98 19.06
N SER A 8 -63.01 47.78 19.91
CA SER A 8 -62.43 48.21 21.19
C SER A 8 -62.32 47.07 22.20
N CYS A 9 -63.32 46.17 22.27
CA CYS A 9 -63.31 45.00 23.15
C CYS A 9 -62.26 43.96 22.75
N PHE A 10 -62.00 43.76 21.46
CA PHE A 10 -60.97 42.83 20.96
C PHE A 10 -59.55 43.18 21.44
N ARG A 11 -59.33 44.40 21.93
CA ARG A 11 -58.06 44.84 22.55
C ARG A 11 -58.02 44.62 24.06
N ALA A 12 -59.17 44.43 24.71
CA ALA A 12 -59.32 44.45 26.16
C ALA A 12 -59.68 43.09 26.79
N VAL A 13 -60.16 42.13 25.98
CA VAL A 13 -60.72 40.86 26.45
C VAL A 13 -60.03 39.69 25.74
N PRO A 14 -59.75 38.56 26.43
CA PRO A 14 -59.14 37.39 25.80
C PRO A 14 -60.10 36.71 24.81
N PRO A 15 -59.58 36.01 23.77
CA PRO A 15 -60.38 35.36 22.71
C PRO A 15 -61.50 34.45 23.22
N GLU A 16 -61.29 33.77 24.34
CA GLU A 16 -62.26 32.84 24.94
C GLU A 16 -63.51 33.52 25.49
N ALA A 17 -63.42 34.80 25.86
CA ALA A 17 -64.54 35.59 26.37
C ALA A 17 -65.26 36.40 25.27
N ILE A 18 -64.75 36.39 24.04
CA ILE A 18 -65.32 37.11 22.89
C ILE A 18 -66.73 36.63 22.51
N PRO A 19 -67.06 35.32 22.47
CA PRO A 19 -68.41 34.85 22.17
C PRO A 19 -69.50 35.52 23.03
N ALA A 20 -69.27 35.61 24.35
CA ALA A 20 -70.21 36.25 25.28
C ALA A 20 -70.35 37.76 25.06
N VAL A 21 -69.27 38.44 24.64
CA VAL A 21 -69.31 39.87 24.28
C VAL A 21 -70.11 40.09 23.00
N VAL A 22 -69.93 39.22 21.99
CA VAL A 22 -70.70 39.25 20.74
C VAL A 22 -72.18 39.03 21.01
N ASP A 23 -72.55 38.05 21.84
CA ASP A 23 -73.95 37.79 22.22
C ASP A 23 -74.57 38.99 22.96
N CYS A 24 -73.82 39.64 23.84
CA CYS A 24 -74.25 40.88 24.50
C CYS A 24 -74.47 42.03 23.51
N VAL A 25 -73.63 42.16 22.48
CA VAL A 25 -73.78 43.19 21.43
C VAL A 25 -74.99 42.87 20.54
N LEU A 26 -75.20 41.61 20.16
CA LEU A 26 -76.39 41.19 19.43
C LEU A 26 -77.69 41.41 20.22
N ALA A 27 -77.66 41.23 21.54
CA ALA A 27 -78.82 41.45 22.41
C ALA A 27 -79.11 42.94 22.68
N SER A 28 -78.09 43.81 22.64
CA SER A 28 -78.20 45.24 22.95
C SER A 28 -78.30 46.16 21.73
N SER A 29 -78.06 45.65 20.52
CA SER A 29 -78.17 46.38 19.26
C SER A 29 -79.21 45.76 18.33
N SER A 30 -79.84 46.54 17.44
CA SER A 30 -80.84 46.05 16.48
C SER A 30 -80.23 45.47 15.19
N THR A 31 -78.93 45.18 15.17
CA THR A 31 -78.22 44.67 13.98
C THR A 31 -78.38 43.16 13.84
N SER A 32 -78.67 42.68 12.63
CA SER A 32 -78.73 41.23 12.38
C SER A 32 -77.33 40.59 12.47
N PRO A 33 -77.22 39.30 12.87
CA PRO A 33 -75.95 38.58 12.86
C PRO A 33 -75.22 38.61 11.51
N SER A 34 -75.97 38.61 10.39
CA SER A 34 -75.44 38.68 9.03
C SER A 34 -74.83 40.04 8.69
N GLN A 35 -75.51 41.13 9.06
CA GLN A 35 -74.99 42.48 8.85
C GLN A 35 -73.74 42.72 9.69
N LEU A 36 -73.72 42.22 10.93
CA LEU A 36 -72.57 42.32 11.82
C LEU A 36 -71.39 41.48 11.33
N PHE A 37 -71.65 40.27 10.82
CA PHE A 37 -70.65 39.39 10.21
C PHE A 37 -69.96 40.06 9.01
N HIS A 38 -70.73 40.54 8.02
CA HIS A 38 -70.14 41.21 6.85
C HIS A 38 -69.40 42.50 7.22
N SER A 39 -69.93 43.28 8.18
CA SER A 39 -69.25 44.51 8.62
C SER A 39 -67.93 44.24 9.34
N LEU A 40 -67.86 43.17 10.15
CA LEU A 40 -66.62 42.73 10.81
C LEU A 40 -65.64 42.08 9.85
N LEU A 41 -66.15 41.42 8.79
CA LEU A 41 -65.32 40.85 7.74
C LEU A 41 -64.65 41.96 6.93
N ASP A 42 -65.41 42.99 6.53
CA ASP A 42 -64.90 44.16 5.80
C ASP A 42 -63.94 45.01 6.62
N SER A 43 -64.09 45.02 7.95
CA SER A 43 -63.19 45.74 8.86
C SER A 43 -61.91 44.97 9.23
N PHE A 44 -61.78 43.71 8.78
CA PHE A 44 -60.58 42.92 9.00
C PHE A 44 -59.37 43.55 8.30
N PRO A 45 -58.21 43.74 8.97
CA PRO A 45 -57.09 44.46 8.38
C PRO A 45 -56.53 43.71 7.16
N LYS A 46 -56.36 44.43 6.03
CA LYS A 46 -55.70 43.88 4.83
C LYS A 46 -54.24 43.47 5.12
N VAL A 47 -53.76 42.43 4.43
CA VAL A 47 -52.48 41.72 4.63
C VAL A 47 -51.27 42.63 4.88
N HIS A 48 -51.16 43.77 4.19
CA HIS A 48 -50.03 44.71 4.32
C HIS A 48 -50.03 45.58 5.60
N ALA A 49 -51.16 45.74 6.29
CA ALA A 49 -51.27 46.56 7.51
C ALA A 49 -50.95 45.79 8.82
N LEU A 50 -50.61 44.50 8.71
CA LEU A 50 -50.46 43.57 9.82
C LEU A 50 -48.99 43.35 10.26
N GLN A 51 -48.06 44.26 9.93
CA GLN A 51 -46.64 44.15 10.32
C GLN A 51 -46.40 44.28 11.84
N PRO A 52 -45.38 43.59 12.41
CA PRO A 52 -45.19 43.46 13.84
C PRO A 52 -44.41 44.65 14.41
N ASN A 53 -45.06 45.80 14.56
CA ASN A 53 -44.53 46.86 15.42
C ASN A 53 -45.50 47.06 16.59
N HIS A 54 -45.01 46.76 17.79
CA HIS A 54 -45.60 46.95 19.13
C HIS A 54 -46.25 45.71 19.79
N GLY A 55 -45.65 45.31 20.92
CA GLY A 55 -45.81 44.04 21.65
C GLY A 55 -47.12 43.79 22.39
N HIS A 56 -48.27 44.21 21.86
CA HIS A 56 -49.60 43.83 22.35
C HIS A 56 -50.56 43.37 21.22
N GLY A 57 -50.03 43.03 20.04
CA GLY A 57 -50.80 42.82 18.81
C GLY A 57 -51.25 41.40 18.43
N HIS A 58 -51.10 40.39 19.30
CA HIS A 58 -51.46 38.99 18.96
C HIS A 58 -52.93 38.65 19.27
N ALA A 59 -53.52 39.25 20.30
CA ALA A 59 -54.88 38.92 20.75
C ALA A 59 -55.99 39.50 19.86
N VAL A 60 -55.74 40.64 19.21
CA VAL A 60 -56.78 41.39 18.46
C VAL A 60 -57.23 40.63 17.20
N PRO A 61 -56.34 40.15 16.32
CA PRO A 61 -56.78 39.42 15.11
C PRO A 61 -57.38 38.05 15.43
N LEU A 62 -56.91 37.39 16.49
CA LEU A 62 -57.47 36.12 16.97
C LEU A 62 -58.86 36.31 17.58
N SER A 63 -59.06 37.41 18.33
CA SER A 63 -60.37 37.82 18.85
C SER A 63 -61.35 38.20 17.74
N HIS A 64 -60.87 38.85 16.66
CA HIS A 64 -61.68 39.09 15.45
C HIS A 64 -62.10 37.76 14.81
N ALA A 65 -61.18 36.82 14.62
CA ALA A 65 -61.49 35.51 14.07
C ALA A 65 -62.48 34.72 14.95
N ALA A 66 -62.29 34.73 16.28
CA ALA A 66 -63.20 34.09 17.23
C ALA A 66 -64.61 34.70 17.20
N ALA A 67 -64.72 36.02 17.10
CA ALA A 67 -66.00 36.71 16.94
C ALA A 67 -66.72 36.32 15.65
N LEU A 68 -65.99 36.28 14.53
CA LEU A 68 -66.55 35.88 13.23
C LEU A 68 -66.96 34.40 13.23
N CYS A 69 -66.19 33.50 13.85
CA CYS A 69 -66.58 32.09 14.04
C CYS A 69 -67.85 31.94 14.88
N HIS A 70 -67.99 32.73 15.94
CA HIS A 70 -69.19 32.70 16.80
C HIS A 70 -70.41 33.30 16.08
N LEU A 71 -70.23 34.34 15.26
CA LEU A 71 -71.31 34.86 14.41
C LEU A 71 -71.72 33.86 13.32
N LEU A 72 -70.77 33.11 12.78
CA LEU A 72 -71.03 32.08 11.77
C LEU A 72 -71.97 30.98 12.30
N SER A 73 -71.84 30.57 13.57
CA SER A 73 -72.74 29.57 14.17
C SER A 73 -74.19 30.07 14.31
N HIS A 74 -74.38 31.40 14.42
CA HIS A 74 -75.70 32.04 14.46
C HIS A 74 -76.32 32.29 13.07
N LEU A 75 -75.56 32.09 11.98
CA LEU A 75 -76.05 32.27 10.59
C LEU A 75 -76.66 30.98 10.00
N GLY A 76 -76.53 29.84 10.69
CA GLY A 76 -76.86 28.53 10.13
C GLY A 76 -75.83 28.05 9.10
N GLU A 77 -76.10 26.93 8.41
CA GLU A 77 -75.21 26.37 7.38
C GLU A 77 -75.08 27.32 6.17
N SER A 78 -74.11 28.23 6.23
CA SER A 78 -73.81 29.20 5.16
C SER A 78 -72.43 28.93 4.55
N LYS A 79 -72.41 28.16 3.46
CA LYS A 79 -71.18 27.80 2.72
C LYS A 79 -70.42 29.03 2.19
N ASP A 80 -71.14 30.04 1.70
CA ASP A 80 -70.53 31.26 1.16
C ASP A 80 -69.87 32.12 2.25
N ALA A 81 -70.51 32.25 3.43
CA ALA A 81 -69.93 32.98 4.56
C ALA A 81 -68.67 32.29 5.11
N LEU A 82 -68.68 30.95 5.18
CA LEU A 82 -67.50 30.17 5.57
C LEU A 82 -66.38 30.27 4.53
N ARG A 83 -66.69 30.23 3.22
CA ARG A 83 -65.70 30.43 2.14
C ARG A 83 -65.03 31.79 2.25
N MET A 84 -65.82 32.84 2.47
CA MET A 84 -65.30 34.19 2.67
C MET A 84 -64.41 34.28 3.91
N LEU A 85 -64.78 33.63 5.02
CA LEU A 85 -63.97 33.57 6.24
C LEU A 85 -62.63 32.86 6.02
N LEU A 86 -62.61 31.75 5.28
CA LEU A 86 -61.41 30.99 4.95
C LEU A 86 -60.40 31.83 4.15
N TRP A 87 -60.87 32.57 3.15
CA TRP A 87 -60.02 33.40 2.30
C TRP A 87 -59.61 34.74 2.92
N THR A 88 -60.55 35.48 3.51
CA THR A 88 -60.31 36.87 3.93
C THR A 88 -59.71 36.99 5.34
N VAL A 89 -59.85 35.96 6.18
CA VAL A 89 -59.42 36.00 7.59
C VAL A 89 -58.41 34.89 7.89
N PHE A 90 -58.75 33.63 7.64
CA PHE A 90 -57.88 32.52 8.05
C PHE A 90 -56.60 32.44 7.23
N LEU A 91 -56.65 32.56 5.90
CA LEU A 91 -55.45 32.52 5.05
C LEU A 91 -54.43 33.63 5.41
N PRO A 92 -54.80 34.92 5.55
CA PRO A 92 -53.90 35.98 6.03
C PRO A 92 -53.29 35.71 7.41
N LEU A 93 -54.06 35.13 8.33
CA LEU A 93 -53.56 34.81 9.68
C LEU A 93 -52.56 33.66 9.65
N LEU A 94 -52.75 32.68 8.77
CA LEU A 94 -51.83 31.55 8.58
C LEU A 94 -50.51 31.98 7.92
N LEU A 95 -50.50 33.06 7.13
CA LEU A 95 -49.30 33.61 6.48
C LEU A 95 -48.32 34.30 7.46
N ARG A 96 -48.73 34.62 8.70
CA ARG A 96 -47.88 35.24 9.73
C ARG A 96 -46.75 34.32 10.22
N GLU A 97 -45.70 34.88 10.82
CA GLU A 97 -44.53 34.11 11.29
C GLU A 97 -44.68 33.47 12.68
N ASP A 98 -45.77 33.75 13.39
CA ASP A 98 -45.99 33.29 14.77
C ASP A 98 -46.60 31.88 14.84
N VAL A 99 -45.78 30.91 15.25
CA VAL A 99 -46.13 29.47 15.32
C VAL A 99 -47.21 29.18 16.37
N GLN A 100 -47.23 29.88 17.51
CA GLN A 100 -48.23 29.66 18.56
C GLN A 100 -49.60 30.19 18.11
N LEU A 101 -49.61 31.34 17.44
CA LEU A 101 -50.81 31.91 16.83
C LEU A 101 -51.37 30.97 15.75
N GLN A 102 -50.52 30.41 14.89
CA GLN A 102 -50.95 29.49 13.83
C GLN A 102 -51.70 28.27 14.37
N GLN A 103 -51.24 27.66 15.48
CA GLN A 103 -51.94 26.50 16.06
C GLN A 103 -53.33 26.85 16.59
N GLN A 104 -53.47 28.02 17.22
CA GLN A 104 -54.77 28.51 17.73
C GLN A 104 -55.72 28.85 16.57
N VAL A 105 -55.20 29.47 15.51
CA VAL A 105 -55.94 29.78 14.28
C VAL A 105 -56.40 28.51 13.58
N ILE A 106 -55.54 27.48 13.45
CA ILE A 106 -55.89 26.19 12.86
C ILE A 106 -56.98 25.49 13.69
N SER A 107 -56.91 25.54 15.02
CA SER A 107 -57.96 24.97 15.88
C SER A 107 -59.30 25.65 15.61
N LEU A 108 -59.33 27.00 15.68
CA LEU A 108 -60.54 27.80 15.45
C LEU A 108 -61.12 27.60 14.05
N MET A 109 -60.26 27.56 13.03
CA MET A 109 -60.65 27.32 11.64
C MET A 109 -61.28 25.95 11.48
N CYS A 110 -60.58 24.91 11.97
CA CYS A 110 -61.12 23.58 11.96
C CYS A 110 -62.46 23.59 12.72
N ASP A 111 -62.57 24.21 13.91
CA ASP A 111 -63.78 24.16 14.75
C ASP A 111 -64.98 24.79 14.00
N ALA A 112 -64.76 25.89 13.29
CA ALA A 112 -65.75 26.54 12.43
C ALA A 112 -66.16 25.69 11.21
N VAL A 113 -65.23 24.94 10.61
CA VAL A 113 -65.53 24.01 9.51
C VAL A 113 -66.35 22.81 10.01
N SER A 114 -66.03 22.31 11.22
CA SER A 114 -66.71 21.18 11.83
C SER A 114 -68.12 21.52 12.31
N SER A 115 -68.36 22.73 12.81
CA SER A 115 -69.69 23.18 13.21
C SER A 115 -70.63 23.37 12.01
N ASN A 116 -70.10 23.61 10.82
CA ASN A 116 -70.84 23.75 9.56
C ASN A 116 -70.85 22.49 8.67
N GLN A 117 -70.28 21.37 9.14
CA GLN A 117 -70.17 20.08 8.40
C GLN A 117 -69.66 20.23 6.94
N SER A 118 -68.76 21.20 6.70
CA SER A 118 -68.40 21.62 5.33
C SER A 118 -66.90 21.46 5.07
N TRP A 119 -66.38 20.25 5.29
CA TRP A 119 -64.95 19.95 5.09
C TRP A 119 -64.49 20.07 3.62
N GLU A 120 -65.40 19.90 2.66
CA GLU A 120 -65.15 20.08 1.22
C GLU A 120 -64.59 21.48 0.91
N LEU A 121 -65.09 22.52 1.57
CA LEU A 121 -64.63 23.91 1.38
C LEU A 121 -63.16 24.12 1.79
N LEU A 122 -62.65 23.36 2.76
CA LEU A 122 -61.23 23.39 3.11
C LEU A 122 -60.35 22.77 2.01
N GLY A 123 -60.90 21.75 1.34
CA GLY A 123 -60.33 21.11 0.15
C GLY A 123 -60.38 21.98 -1.11
N GLU A 124 -61.30 22.94 -1.19
CA GLU A 124 -61.45 23.90 -2.30
C GLU A 124 -60.76 25.24 -2.03
N THR A 125 -60.02 25.41 -0.93
CA THR A 125 -59.41 26.71 -0.57
C THR A 125 -57.96 26.58 -0.11
N ILE A 126 -57.74 26.21 1.16
CA ILE A 126 -56.42 26.28 1.81
C ILE A 126 -55.54 25.08 1.45
N LEU A 127 -56.10 23.89 1.30
CA LEU A 127 -55.31 22.68 0.97
C LEU A 127 -54.64 22.75 -0.42
N PRO A 128 -55.34 23.13 -1.50
CA PRO A 128 -54.73 23.32 -2.81
C PRO A 128 -53.64 24.40 -2.80
N PHE A 129 -53.85 25.49 -2.07
CA PHE A 129 -52.85 26.55 -1.93
C PHE A 129 -51.54 26.07 -1.27
N CYS A 130 -51.64 25.25 -0.22
CA CYS A 130 -50.48 24.64 0.44
C CYS A 130 -49.76 23.61 -0.46
N ILE A 131 -50.50 22.74 -1.15
CA ILE A 131 -49.92 21.73 -2.05
C ILE A 131 -49.26 22.42 -3.25
N ARG A 132 -49.90 23.43 -3.84
CA ARG A 132 -49.34 24.27 -4.90
C ARG A 132 -48.06 24.96 -4.47
N SER A 133 -48.02 25.52 -3.27
CA SER A 133 -46.81 26.17 -2.73
C SER A 133 -45.63 25.19 -2.63
N CYS A 134 -45.89 23.95 -2.19
CA CYS A 134 -44.86 22.90 -2.17
C CYS A 134 -44.46 22.43 -3.58
N ALA A 135 -45.40 22.31 -4.51
CA ALA A 135 -45.15 21.86 -5.88
C ALA A 135 -44.34 22.90 -6.68
N VAL A 136 -44.69 24.19 -6.57
CA VAL A 136 -43.93 25.29 -7.19
C VAL A 136 -42.51 25.36 -6.62
N ALA A 137 -42.34 25.18 -5.31
CA ALA A 137 -41.02 25.19 -4.70
C ALA A 137 -40.08 24.09 -5.23
N MET A 138 -40.63 23.00 -5.79
CA MET A 138 -39.87 21.88 -6.36
C MET A 138 -39.83 21.90 -7.91
N ASP A 139 -40.32 22.96 -8.56
CA ASP A 139 -40.48 23.05 -10.02
C ASP A 139 -41.28 21.88 -10.63
N LEU A 140 -42.25 21.33 -9.88
CA LEU A 140 -43.10 20.27 -10.38
C LEU A 140 -44.13 20.83 -11.38
N PRO A 141 -44.49 20.09 -12.45
CA PRO A 141 -45.48 20.54 -13.41
C PRO A 141 -46.85 20.70 -12.75
N ILE A 142 -47.46 21.88 -12.91
CA ILE A 142 -48.78 22.25 -12.33
C ILE A 142 -49.86 22.29 -13.43
N THR A 143 -49.47 22.23 -14.70
CA THR A 143 -50.37 22.30 -15.85
C THR A 143 -51.02 20.96 -16.16
N HIS A 144 -52.29 20.99 -16.59
CA HIS A 144 -53.13 19.83 -16.96
C HIS A 144 -52.66 19.04 -18.19
N GLU A 145 -51.39 19.15 -18.59
CA GLU A 145 -50.86 18.33 -19.67
C GLU A 145 -50.72 16.89 -19.16
N TYR A 146 -51.26 15.94 -19.94
CA TYR A 146 -51.17 14.50 -19.69
C TYR A 146 -49.69 14.08 -19.65
N ALA A 147 -49.05 14.21 -18.48
CA ALA A 147 -47.79 13.54 -18.21
C ALA A 147 -48.09 12.05 -18.11
N ALA A 148 -47.39 11.24 -18.91
CA ALA A 148 -47.57 9.78 -18.96
C ALA A 148 -47.23 9.04 -17.65
N ASP A 149 -46.96 9.77 -16.56
CA ASP A 149 -46.51 9.24 -15.28
C ASP A 149 -47.55 9.55 -14.19
N ASP A 150 -48.37 8.53 -13.87
CA ASP A 150 -49.38 8.51 -12.79
C ASP A 150 -48.82 8.97 -11.42
N SER A 151 -47.48 9.04 -11.27
CA SER A 151 -46.78 9.37 -10.03
C SER A 151 -46.90 10.83 -9.55
N THR A 152 -47.40 11.75 -10.38
CA THR A 152 -47.44 13.20 -10.11
C THR A 152 -48.86 13.78 -9.93
N MET A 153 -49.90 12.95 -9.98
CA MET A 153 -51.29 13.44 -9.84
C MET A 153 -51.67 13.77 -8.39
N TYR A 154 -52.00 15.04 -8.16
CA TYR A 154 -52.55 15.55 -6.91
C TYR A 154 -54.06 15.81 -7.04
N TYR A 155 -54.86 15.28 -6.11
CA TYR A 155 -56.32 15.40 -6.07
C TYR A 155 -56.76 16.86 -6.05
N TYR A 156 -56.20 17.63 -5.14
CA TYR A 156 -56.61 19.01 -4.89
C TYR A 156 -56.11 20.03 -5.93
N LEU A 157 -55.21 19.63 -6.85
CA LEU A 157 -54.76 20.44 -7.98
C LEU A 157 -55.47 20.08 -9.30
N TRP A 158 -56.17 18.94 -9.35
CA TRP A 158 -56.76 18.41 -10.58
C TRP A 158 -57.99 19.20 -11.06
N ASP A 159 -58.88 19.59 -10.16
CA ASP A 159 -60.11 20.36 -10.44
C ASP A 159 -60.00 21.85 -10.06
N TRP A 160 -58.79 22.34 -9.79
CA TRP A 160 -58.60 23.72 -9.33
C TRP A 160 -58.63 24.72 -10.49
N ASP A 161 -59.70 25.51 -10.60
CA ASP A 161 -59.79 26.60 -11.57
C ASP A 161 -58.91 27.80 -11.16
N ALA A 162 -57.89 28.11 -11.95
CA ALA A 162 -56.94 29.20 -11.69
C ALA A 162 -57.52 30.63 -11.86
N GLY A 163 -58.83 30.77 -12.06
CA GLY A 163 -59.51 32.00 -12.44
C GLY A 163 -60.01 32.90 -11.30
N ASP A 164 -59.81 32.52 -10.03
CA ASP A 164 -60.21 33.36 -8.89
C ASP A 164 -59.13 34.43 -8.58
N ASP A 165 -59.43 35.67 -8.97
CA ASP A 165 -58.58 36.90 -8.86
C ASP A 165 -58.05 37.18 -7.43
N HIS A 166 -58.58 36.51 -6.41
CA HIS A 166 -58.17 36.67 -5.01
C HIS A 166 -56.83 35.99 -4.66
N THR A 167 -56.28 35.15 -5.55
CA THR A 167 -55.08 34.35 -5.25
C THR A 167 -53.76 34.96 -5.77
N SER A 168 -53.80 35.84 -6.77
CA SER A 168 -52.58 36.48 -7.32
C SER A 168 -51.94 37.49 -6.36
N GLU A 169 -52.69 38.02 -5.38
CA GLU A 169 -52.18 38.96 -4.37
C GLU A 169 -51.55 38.28 -3.13
N ALA A 170 -51.83 37.00 -2.87
CA ALA A 170 -51.50 36.34 -1.60
C ALA A 170 -50.05 35.80 -1.49
N GLY A 171 -49.30 35.71 -2.61
CA GLY A 171 -47.95 35.14 -2.64
C GLY A 171 -47.90 33.62 -2.38
N LEU A 172 -46.72 33.00 -2.51
CA LEU A 172 -46.51 31.57 -2.20
C LEU A 172 -46.01 31.39 -0.76
N LEU A 173 -46.40 30.28 -0.11
CA LEU A 173 -45.89 29.93 1.21
C LEU A 173 -44.45 29.38 1.11
N PRO A 174 -43.55 29.76 2.04
CA PRO A 174 -42.28 29.06 2.22
C PRO A 174 -42.51 27.56 2.46
N LEU A 175 -41.65 26.71 1.88
CA LEU A 175 -41.77 25.25 1.95
C LEU A 175 -41.97 24.72 3.38
N SER A 176 -41.19 25.23 4.34
CA SER A 176 -41.31 24.82 5.74
C SER A 176 -42.68 25.13 6.34
N LYS A 177 -43.27 26.29 6.01
CA LYS A 177 -44.61 26.69 6.47
C LYS A 177 -45.72 25.91 5.78
N ALA A 178 -45.64 25.73 4.47
CA ALA A 178 -46.64 24.94 3.74
C ALA A 178 -46.71 23.50 4.27
N THR A 179 -45.56 22.89 4.55
CA THR A 179 -45.49 21.52 5.08
C THR A 179 -45.94 21.41 6.54
N THR A 180 -45.63 22.37 7.41
CA THR A 180 -46.16 22.36 8.80
C THR A 180 -47.67 22.55 8.83
N LEU A 181 -48.22 23.43 7.99
CA LEU A 181 -49.66 23.64 7.87
C LEU A 181 -50.38 22.35 7.41
N LEU A 182 -49.88 21.69 6.37
CA LEU A 182 -50.43 20.40 5.90
C LEU A 182 -50.40 19.34 7.01
N ALA A 183 -49.28 19.22 7.74
CA ALA A 183 -49.14 18.30 8.86
C ALA A 183 -50.14 18.58 10.00
N SER A 184 -50.29 19.85 10.40
CA SER A 184 -51.22 20.26 11.44
C SER A 184 -52.67 20.03 11.04
N LEU A 185 -53.06 20.35 9.79
CA LEU A 185 -54.41 20.13 9.29
C LEU A 185 -54.77 18.64 9.27
N LEU A 186 -53.87 17.79 8.78
CA LEU A 186 -54.06 16.34 8.82
C LEU A 186 -54.18 15.83 10.27
N GLY A 187 -53.33 16.32 11.18
CA GLY A 187 -53.39 15.95 12.60
C GLY A 187 -54.70 16.32 13.29
N HIS A 188 -55.21 17.54 13.07
CA HIS A 188 -56.50 18.00 13.61
C HIS A 188 -57.69 17.24 13.00
N ALA A 189 -57.68 17.00 11.69
CA ALA A 189 -58.70 16.20 11.01
C ALA A 189 -58.74 14.76 11.54
N LEU A 190 -57.58 14.12 11.72
CA LEU A 190 -57.47 12.78 12.31
C LEU A 190 -57.96 12.72 13.77
N LYS A 191 -57.60 13.72 14.60
CA LYS A 191 -58.05 13.81 15.99
C LYS A 191 -59.58 13.88 16.08
N ARG A 192 -60.22 14.66 15.20
CA ARG A 192 -61.68 14.77 15.17
C ARG A 192 -62.38 13.55 14.63
N ARG A 193 -61.87 12.99 13.54
CA ARG A 193 -62.36 11.71 13.01
C ARG A 193 -62.38 10.63 14.10
N ARG A 194 -61.34 10.59 14.96
CA ARG A 194 -61.27 9.69 16.12
C ARG A 194 -62.36 9.97 17.17
N ASN A 195 -62.58 11.24 17.52
CA ASN A 195 -63.61 11.63 18.48
C ASN A 195 -65.02 11.28 17.96
N THR A 196 -65.30 11.52 16.68
CA THR A 196 -66.60 11.18 16.05
C THR A 196 -66.83 9.67 16.01
N LEU A 197 -65.81 8.87 15.68
CA LEU A 197 -65.88 7.40 15.69
C LEU A 197 -66.09 6.80 17.09
N SER A 198 -65.60 7.46 18.15
CA SER A 198 -65.73 6.98 19.53
C SER A 198 -67.12 7.17 20.15
N LEU A 199 -67.98 8.01 19.54
CA LEU A 199 -69.27 8.41 20.10
C LEU A 199 -70.48 7.58 19.60
N LEU A 200 -70.27 6.50 18.81
CA LEU A 200 -71.34 5.62 18.29
C LEU A 200 -72.54 6.38 17.66
N GLN A 201 -72.31 7.55 17.04
CA GLN A 201 -73.30 8.19 16.19
C GLN A 201 -73.23 7.58 14.79
N GLU A 202 -74.36 7.07 14.30
CA GLU A 202 -74.47 6.35 13.02
C GLU A 202 -74.22 7.23 11.77
N ASP A 203 -74.06 8.54 11.92
CA ASP A 203 -73.72 9.44 10.82
C ASP A 203 -72.25 9.90 10.94
N ALA A 204 -71.32 9.06 10.46
CA ALA A 204 -69.96 9.52 10.23
C ALA A 204 -69.98 10.61 9.13
N ASP A 205 -69.47 11.80 9.46
CA ASP A 205 -69.35 12.92 8.51
C ASP A 205 -68.57 12.49 7.26
N ALA A 206 -69.30 12.17 6.18
CA ALA A 206 -68.75 11.63 4.94
C ALA A 206 -67.78 12.62 4.28
N SER A 207 -67.97 13.93 4.51
CA SER A 207 -67.10 14.99 3.99
C SER A 207 -65.73 14.98 4.68
N LEU A 208 -65.68 14.74 6.00
CA LEU A 208 -64.43 14.60 6.77
C LEU A 208 -63.65 13.34 6.37
N ASP A 209 -64.34 12.22 6.16
CA ASP A 209 -63.68 10.97 5.75
C ASP A 209 -63.10 11.08 4.33
N SER A 210 -63.80 11.74 3.40
CA SER A 210 -63.32 12.06 2.06
C SER A 210 -62.08 12.97 2.10
N LEU A 211 -62.12 14.04 2.90
CA LEU A 211 -61.00 14.98 3.04
C LEU A 211 -59.73 14.31 3.58
N VAL A 212 -59.85 13.49 4.64
CA VAL A 212 -58.71 12.76 5.21
C VAL A 212 -58.11 11.78 4.19
N LYS A 213 -58.94 11.07 3.41
CA LYS A 213 -58.47 10.17 2.34
C LYS A 213 -57.71 10.93 1.26
N ASN A 214 -58.28 11.99 0.72
CA ASN A 214 -57.67 12.78 -0.37
C ASN A 214 -56.39 13.51 0.09
N LEU A 215 -56.39 14.08 1.30
CA LEU A 215 -55.20 14.70 1.86
C LEU A 215 -54.07 13.70 2.13
N THR A 216 -54.42 12.49 2.58
CA THR A 216 -53.45 11.39 2.76
C THR A 216 -52.84 10.96 1.42
N TRP A 217 -53.64 10.93 0.34
CA TRP A 217 -53.13 10.67 -1.01
C TRP A 217 -52.13 11.75 -1.45
N ASP A 218 -52.52 13.03 -1.42
CA ASP A 218 -51.67 14.12 -1.90
C ASP A 218 -50.38 14.25 -1.09
N MET A 219 -50.47 14.14 0.24
CA MET A 219 -49.29 14.16 1.10
C MET A 219 -48.37 12.96 0.85
N SER A 220 -48.91 11.77 0.54
CA SER A 220 -48.07 10.60 0.22
C SER A 220 -47.25 10.79 -1.06
N ARG A 221 -47.85 11.38 -2.10
CA ARG A 221 -47.15 11.70 -3.35
C ARG A 221 -46.14 12.82 -3.16
N LEU A 222 -46.53 13.85 -2.42
CA LEU A 222 -45.66 14.98 -2.10
C LEU A 222 -44.41 14.52 -1.33
N VAL A 223 -44.57 13.72 -0.28
CA VAL A 223 -43.46 13.20 0.52
C VAL A 223 -42.50 12.37 -0.34
N LEU A 224 -43.00 11.43 -1.17
CA LEU A 224 -42.13 10.61 -2.01
C LEU A 224 -41.30 11.45 -3.01
N LYS A 225 -41.88 12.49 -3.60
CA LYS A 225 -41.14 13.42 -4.47
C LYS A 225 -40.13 14.25 -3.67
N MET A 226 -40.52 14.78 -2.51
CA MET A 226 -39.60 15.53 -1.64
C MET A 226 -38.40 14.70 -1.17
N LEU A 227 -38.59 13.41 -0.91
CA LEU A 227 -37.52 12.48 -0.53
C LEU A 227 -36.53 12.20 -1.67
N ALA A 228 -36.98 12.29 -2.93
CA ALA A 228 -36.13 12.15 -4.11
C ALA A 228 -35.39 13.44 -4.53
N HIS A 229 -35.74 14.59 -3.93
CA HIS A 229 -35.15 15.90 -4.22
C HIS A 229 -33.97 16.25 -3.28
N GLY A 230 -33.51 17.51 -3.32
CA GLY A 230 -32.38 18.01 -2.53
C GLY A 230 -32.60 18.01 -1.00
N GLN A 231 -31.52 18.18 -0.25
CA GLN A 231 -31.48 18.04 1.22
C GLN A 231 -32.54 18.88 1.96
N GLU A 232 -32.80 20.12 1.53
CA GLU A 232 -33.80 21.00 2.16
C GLU A 232 -35.22 20.41 2.10
N TYR A 233 -35.58 19.82 0.96
CA TYR A 233 -36.85 19.15 0.75
C TYR A 233 -36.94 17.86 1.56
N ARG A 234 -35.88 17.03 1.54
CA ARG A 234 -35.81 15.81 2.37
C ARG A 234 -35.98 16.12 3.85
N SER A 235 -35.30 17.16 4.34
CA SER A 235 -35.40 17.58 5.75
C SER A 235 -36.83 18.02 6.11
N CYS A 236 -37.49 18.79 5.24
CA CYS A 236 -38.88 19.23 5.47
C CYS A 236 -39.86 18.05 5.46
N ALA A 237 -39.72 17.11 4.51
CA ALA A 237 -40.57 15.93 4.43
C ALA A 237 -40.41 15.04 5.68
N THR A 238 -39.18 14.75 6.08
CA THR A 238 -38.86 13.90 7.24
C THR A 238 -39.31 14.55 8.55
N LYS A 239 -39.04 15.85 8.76
CA LYS A 239 -39.38 16.53 10.02
C LYS A 239 -40.88 16.80 10.19
N ASN A 240 -41.56 17.22 9.12
CA ASN A 240 -42.92 17.77 9.24
C ASN A 240 -44.01 16.79 8.76
N LEU A 241 -43.82 16.13 7.61
CA LEU A 241 -44.91 15.43 6.92
C LEU A 241 -44.95 13.92 7.22
N LEU A 242 -43.79 13.27 7.28
CA LEU A 242 -43.70 11.80 7.27
C LEU A 242 -44.36 11.16 8.49
N HIS A 243 -44.14 11.68 9.69
CA HIS A 243 -44.71 11.11 10.91
C HIS A 243 -46.25 11.24 10.99
N PRO A 244 -46.87 12.43 10.77
CA PRO A 244 -48.32 12.55 10.65
C PRO A 244 -48.93 11.68 9.56
N LEU A 245 -48.25 11.55 8.42
CA LEU A 245 -48.70 10.72 7.30
C LEU A 245 -48.71 9.22 7.65
N LEU A 246 -47.65 8.73 8.31
CA LEU A 246 -47.57 7.35 8.78
C LEU A 246 -48.71 7.04 9.77
N ILE A 247 -49.07 7.99 10.66
CA ILE A 247 -50.24 7.88 11.54
C ILE A 247 -51.54 7.87 10.73
N SER A 248 -51.68 8.70 9.70
CA SER A 248 -52.90 8.70 8.87
C SER A 248 -53.14 7.35 8.19
N ILE A 249 -52.09 6.74 7.66
CA ILE A 249 -52.14 5.46 6.94
C ILE A 249 -52.42 4.27 7.87
N THR A 250 -52.17 4.38 9.19
CA THR A 250 -52.66 3.37 10.14
C THR A 250 -54.17 3.49 10.37
N HIS A 251 -54.73 4.69 10.27
CA HIS A 251 -56.17 4.96 10.38
C HIS A 251 -56.95 4.78 9.07
N VAL A 252 -56.29 4.81 7.91
CA VAL A 252 -56.89 4.62 6.58
C VAL A 252 -56.16 3.46 5.89
N SER A 253 -56.76 2.26 5.92
CA SER A 253 -56.12 1.03 5.41
C SER A 253 -55.81 1.07 3.90
N SER A 254 -56.64 1.76 3.12
CA SER A 254 -56.35 2.10 1.72
C SER A 254 -57.14 3.32 1.27
N VAL A 255 -56.52 4.16 0.44
CA VAL A 255 -57.16 5.30 -0.23
C VAL A 255 -57.35 4.95 -1.70
N THR A 256 -58.55 5.18 -2.24
CA THR A 256 -58.80 5.09 -3.69
C THR A 256 -59.29 6.42 -4.20
N VAL A 257 -58.56 7.00 -5.14
CA VAL A 257 -58.88 8.28 -5.77
C VAL A 257 -59.25 8.04 -7.24
N LYS A 258 -60.30 8.71 -7.72
CA LYS A 258 -60.73 8.63 -9.12
C LYS A 258 -60.44 9.96 -9.82
N PHE A 259 -59.70 9.91 -10.92
CA PHE A 259 -59.43 11.05 -11.80
C PHE A 259 -60.05 10.75 -13.17
N GLY A 260 -61.22 11.34 -13.46
CA GLY A 260 -61.98 10.99 -14.66
C GLY A 260 -62.30 9.48 -14.73
N THR A 261 -61.73 8.76 -15.71
CA THR A 261 -61.89 7.30 -15.89
C THR A 261 -60.85 6.45 -15.17
N VAL A 262 -59.78 7.06 -14.62
CA VAL A 262 -58.66 6.35 -13.98
C VAL A 262 -58.89 6.23 -12.47
N GLN A 263 -58.78 5.02 -11.92
CA GLN A 263 -58.89 4.76 -10.48
C GLN A 263 -57.52 4.33 -9.92
N LEU A 264 -56.93 5.15 -9.07
CA LEU A 264 -55.65 4.88 -8.43
C LEU A 264 -55.85 4.47 -6.96
N LYS A 265 -55.03 3.54 -6.46
CA LYS A 265 -55.12 3.03 -5.09
C LYS A 265 -53.78 3.16 -4.36
N LEU A 266 -53.81 3.79 -3.18
CA LEU A 266 -52.73 3.82 -2.22
C LEU A 266 -53.04 2.80 -1.12
N SER A 267 -52.24 1.73 -1.04
CA SER A 267 -52.28 0.79 0.08
C SER A 267 -51.21 1.14 1.10
N ARG A 268 -51.45 0.79 2.37
CA ARG A 268 -50.42 0.88 3.41
C ARG A 268 -49.13 0.16 3.01
N SER A 269 -49.22 -1.08 2.52
CA SER A 269 -48.04 -1.85 2.10
C SER A 269 -47.27 -1.18 0.96
N GLY A 270 -47.94 -0.71 -0.09
CA GLY A 270 -47.30 -0.09 -1.25
C GLY A 270 -46.63 1.25 -0.92
N PHE A 271 -47.19 2.02 0.03
CA PHE A 271 -46.55 3.24 0.51
C PHE A 271 -45.28 2.97 1.32
N LEU A 272 -45.33 1.99 2.22
CA LEU A 272 -44.16 1.58 3.02
C LEU A 272 -43.04 1.02 2.14
N GLU A 273 -43.39 0.28 1.08
CA GLU A 273 -42.45 -0.19 0.06
C GLU A 273 -41.85 0.98 -0.73
N SER A 274 -42.64 2.01 -1.07
CA SER A 274 -42.12 3.21 -1.74
C SER A 274 -41.16 4.02 -0.86
N ILE A 275 -41.40 4.08 0.47
CA ILE A 275 -40.45 4.66 1.43
C ILE A 275 -39.14 3.86 1.43
N TRP A 276 -39.21 2.53 1.47
CA TRP A 276 -38.02 1.68 1.41
C TRP A 276 -37.21 1.93 0.15
N ASN A 277 -37.86 1.96 -1.02
CA ASN A 277 -37.20 2.23 -2.30
C ASN A 277 -36.53 3.62 -2.31
N SER A 278 -37.13 4.61 -1.65
CA SER A 278 -36.52 5.93 -1.45
C SER A 278 -35.25 5.84 -0.58
N CYS A 279 -35.29 5.08 0.51
CA CYS A 279 -34.10 4.83 1.35
C CYS A 279 -33.00 4.10 0.59
N VAL A 280 -33.34 3.08 -0.23
CA VAL A 280 -32.37 2.35 -1.08
C VAL A 280 -31.67 3.30 -2.04
N SER A 281 -32.42 4.20 -2.69
CA SER A 281 -31.84 5.25 -3.54
C SER A 281 -30.89 6.15 -2.73
N LEU A 282 -31.28 6.59 -1.54
CA LEU A 282 -30.46 7.46 -0.69
C LEU A 282 -29.17 6.79 -0.20
N PHE A 283 -29.20 5.50 0.13
CA PHE A 283 -28.00 4.75 0.52
C PHE A 283 -26.93 4.73 -0.57
N SER A 284 -27.31 4.86 -1.84
CA SER A 284 -26.38 4.90 -2.98
C SER A 284 -25.76 6.27 -3.28
N LEU A 285 -26.30 7.36 -2.72
CA LEU A 285 -25.97 8.73 -3.14
C LEU A 285 -24.91 9.44 -2.29
N GLY A 286 -24.65 9.00 -1.05
CA GLY A 286 -23.64 9.63 -0.19
C GLY A 286 -23.86 9.46 1.31
N ARG A 287 -22.97 10.04 2.12
CA ARG A 287 -23.01 9.93 3.60
C ARG A 287 -24.15 10.74 4.21
N ALA A 288 -24.42 11.95 3.70
CA ALA A 288 -25.50 12.80 4.21
C ALA A 288 -26.87 12.18 3.88
N GLU A 289 -27.00 11.66 2.66
CA GLU A 289 -28.18 10.92 2.17
C GLU A 289 -28.43 9.65 2.99
N ARG A 290 -27.37 8.94 3.37
CA ARG A 290 -27.46 7.76 4.26
C ARG A 290 -27.98 8.13 5.65
N LEU A 291 -27.58 9.27 6.21
CA LEU A 291 -28.14 9.77 7.48
C LEU A 291 -29.63 10.12 7.31
N ASP A 292 -29.99 10.82 6.23
CA ASP A 292 -31.38 11.12 5.91
C ASP A 292 -32.22 9.83 5.82
N ALA A 293 -31.70 8.78 5.18
CA ALA A 293 -32.33 7.47 5.09
C ALA A 293 -32.53 6.79 6.47
N TYR A 294 -31.54 6.83 7.35
CA TYR A 294 -31.71 6.32 8.72
C TYR A 294 -32.72 7.15 9.53
N ASP A 295 -32.76 8.47 9.36
CA ASP A 295 -33.76 9.31 10.02
C ASP A 295 -35.18 8.98 9.52
N ILE A 296 -35.36 8.70 8.23
CA ILE A 296 -36.63 8.21 7.66
C ILE A 296 -37.03 6.85 8.27
N LEU A 297 -36.09 5.89 8.34
CA LEU A 297 -36.32 4.58 8.96
C LEU A 297 -36.64 4.69 10.45
N SER A 298 -36.09 5.68 11.14
CA SER A 298 -36.37 5.93 12.57
C SER A 298 -37.83 6.26 12.81
N LEU A 299 -38.41 7.09 11.93
CA LEU A 299 -39.81 7.48 11.96
C LEU A 299 -40.71 6.32 11.54
N TYR A 300 -40.29 5.55 10.53
CA TYR A 300 -40.97 4.33 10.10
C TYR A 300 -41.18 3.35 11.26
N PHE A 301 -40.11 2.96 11.96
CA PHE A 301 -40.20 1.99 13.05
C PHE A 301 -40.89 2.56 14.30
N SER A 302 -40.74 3.86 14.57
CA SER A 302 -41.46 4.54 15.65
C SER A 302 -42.98 4.52 15.43
N ALA A 303 -43.42 4.79 14.20
CA ALA A 303 -44.83 4.72 13.83
C ALA A 303 -45.38 3.28 13.83
N LEU A 304 -44.55 2.29 13.46
CA LEU A 304 -44.94 0.88 13.54
C LEU A 304 -45.14 0.43 15.00
N LYS A 305 -44.26 0.87 15.91
CA LYS A 305 -44.34 0.60 17.35
C LYS A 305 -45.57 1.23 18.00
N SER A 306 -45.89 2.48 17.66
CA SER A 306 -47.09 3.16 18.18
C SER A 306 -48.38 2.61 17.56
N GLY A 307 -48.37 2.23 16.28
CA GLY A 307 -49.52 1.67 15.57
C GLY A 307 -50.06 0.34 16.13
N GLN A 308 -49.24 -0.44 16.84
CA GLN A 308 -49.69 -1.65 17.53
C GLN A 308 -50.61 -1.36 18.74
N GLN A 309 -50.55 -0.16 19.33
CA GLN A 309 -51.43 0.23 20.44
C GLN A 309 -52.83 0.68 19.99
N TYR A 310 -53.01 0.97 18.69
CA TYR A 310 -54.26 1.53 18.14
C TYR A 310 -55.01 0.57 17.21
N ALA A 311 -54.71 -0.73 17.24
CA ALA A 311 -55.43 -1.72 16.46
C ALA A 311 -56.89 -1.79 16.93
N VAL A 312 -57.78 -1.15 16.17
CA VAL A 312 -59.22 -1.29 16.30
C VAL A 312 -59.56 -2.78 16.15
N LEU A 313 -60.22 -3.35 17.16
CA LEU A 313 -60.78 -4.71 17.14
C LEU A 313 -61.64 -4.88 15.87
N GLY A 314 -61.18 -5.71 14.92
CA GLY A 314 -62.00 -6.19 13.80
C GLY A 314 -61.43 -6.09 12.38
N ALA A 315 -60.27 -5.49 12.13
CA ALA A 315 -59.68 -5.49 10.79
C ALA A 315 -58.89 -6.79 10.53
N ASN A 316 -59.39 -7.63 9.61
CA ASN A 316 -58.73 -8.85 9.14
C ASN A 316 -57.23 -8.62 8.85
N GLN A 317 -56.38 -9.55 9.28
CA GLN A 317 -54.92 -9.55 9.08
C GLN A 317 -54.55 -9.50 7.60
N VAL A 318 -54.48 -8.30 7.04
CA VAL A 318 -53.79 -8.05 5.75
C VAL A 318 -52.30 -8.25 6.00
N GLN A 319 -51.63 -9.06 5.18
CA GLN A 319 -50.17 -9.21 5.21
C GLN A 319 -49.53 -7.82 5.09
N ASN A 320 -49.05 -7.29 6.21
CA ASN A 320 -48.38 -5.99 6.25
C ASN A 320 -46.95 -6.15 5.76
N PHE A 321 -46.51 -5.26 4.87
CA PHE A 321 -45.11 -5.12 4.47
C PHE A 321 -44.24 -4.87 5.71
N ASP A 322 -43.27 -5.76 5.94
CA ASP A 322 -42.34 -5.69 7.07
C ASP A 322 -40.91 -5.68 6.54
N LEU A 323 -40.22 -4.54 6.70
CA LEU A 323 -38.82 -4.33 6.30
C LEU A 323 -37.88 -5.39 6.86
N ARG A 324 -38.19 -5.98 8.01
CA ARG A 324 -37.35 -7.02 8.64
C ARG A 324 -37.28 -8.31 7.83
N ASN A 325 -38.21 -8.51 6.89
CA ASN A 325 -38.20 -9.64 5.97
C ASN A 325 -37.37 -9.37 4.70
N ILE A 326 -36.82 -8.16 4.54
CA ILE A 326 -35.97 -7.77 3.41
C ILE A 326 -34.50 -7.99 3.82
N THR A 327 -33.74 -8.71 2.99
CA THR A 327 -32.33 -9.03 3.25
C THR A 327 -31.44 -7.79 3.16
N GLU A 328 -31.69 -6.93 2.17
CA GLU A 328 -30.98 -5.70 1.87
C GLU A 328 -31.03 -4.71 3.05
N PHE A 329 -32.11 -4.74 3.83
CA PHE A 329 -32.23 -3.93 5.05
C PHE A 329 -31.16 -4.31 6.09
N TRP A 330 -30.95 -5.59 6.33
CA TRP A 330 -29.94 -6.07 7.28
C TRP A 330 -28.52 -5.81 6.78
N ASP A 331 -28.29 -5.96 5.47
CA ASP A 331 -27.01 -5.65 4.83
C ASP A 331 -26.66 -4.16 5.00
N GLU A 332 -27.62 -3.27 4.80
CA GLU A 332 -27.45 -1.82 5.00
C GLU A 332 -27.23 -1.45 6.47
N LEU A 333 -27.86 -2.14 7.41
CA LEU A 333 -27.57 -1.96 8.83
C LEU A 333 -26.14 -2.37 9.17
N ARG A 334 -25.68 -3.54 8.72
CA ARG A 334 -24.29 -3.98 8.97
C ARG A 334 -23.27 -2.99 8.40
N ARG A 335 -23.50 -2.48 7.18
CA ARG A 335 -22.66 -1.43 6.57
C ARG A 335 -22.67 -0.13 7.38
N GLY A 336 -23.81 0.30 7.91
CA GLY A 336 -23.93 1.50 8.73
C GLY A 336 -23.23 1.39 10.09
N LEU A 337 -23.23 0.20 10.70
CA LEU A 337 -22.59 -0.05 12.00
C LEU A 337 -21.05 -0.02 11.94
N VAL A 338 -20.45 -0.31 10.78
CA VAL A 338 -18.98 -0.22 10.58
C VAL A 338 -18.54 1.07 9.87
N ASP A 339 -19.45 2.03 9.68
CA ASP A 339 -19.13 3.30 9.02
C ASP A 339 -18.05 4.08 9.78
N LYS A 340 -17.21 4.83 9.08
CA LYS A 340 -16.16 5.64 9.69
C LYS A 340 -16.74 6.77 10.56
N ASP A 341 -17.91 7.30 10.21
CA ASP A 341 -18.57 8.37 10.96
C ASP A 341 -19.37 7.81 12.16
N SER A 342 -19.06 8.33 13.35
CA SER A 342 -19.76 7.99 14.59
C SER A 342 -21.27 8.29 14.56
N LEU A 343 -21.71 9.33 13.84
CA LEU A 343 -23.12 9.69 13.76
C LEU A 343 -23.91 8.66 12.95
N VAL A 344 -23.35 8.18 11.84
CA VAL A 344 -23.94 7.12 11.01
C VAL A 344 -24.06 5.84 11.82
N ARG A 345 -22.99 5.45 12.52
CA ARG A 345 -23.00 4.26 13.41
C ARG A 345 -24.07 4.35 14.48
N LYS A 346 -24.20 5.49 15.16
CA LYS A 346 -25.21 5.71 16.21
C LYS A 346 -26.64 5.64 15.65
N ARG A 347 -26.89 6.21 14.46
CA ARG A 347 -28.19 6.15 13.81
C ARG A 347 -28.54 4.74 13.37
N ALA A 348 -27.63 4.02 12.69
CA ALA A 348 -27.83 2.63 12.31
C ALA A 348 -28.11 1.73 13.53
N PHE A 349 -27.37 1.94 14.62
CA PHE A 349 -27.56 1.21 15.88
C PHE A 349 -28.92 1.51 16.54
N TYR A 350 -29.36 2.77 16.52
CA TYR A 350 -30.69 3.13 16.97
C TYR A 350 -31.79 2.41 16.15
N ILE A 351 -31.64 2.35 14.82
CA ILE A 351 -32.57 1.61 13.94
C ILE A 351 -32.60 0.12 14.30
N LEU A 352 -31.44 -0.49 14.54
CA LEU A 352 -31.36 -1.86 14.99
C LEU A 352 -32.15 -2.05 16.31
N LYS A 353 -31.88 -1.25 17.35
CA LYS A 353 -32.58 -1.37 18.65
C LYS A 353 -34.09 -1.21 18.54
N ILE A 354 -34.56 -0.20 17.80
CA ILE A 354 -36.01 0.02 17.67
C ILE A 354 -36.68 -1.11 16.89
N SER A 355 -36.05 -1.64 15.85
CA SER A 355 -36.56 -2.76 15.03
C SER A 355 -36.71 -4.06 15.84
N LEU A 356 -35.77 -4.31 16.77
CA LEU A 356 -35.80 -5.45 17.69
C LEU A 356 -36.88 -5.28 18.77
N SER A 357 -37.06 -4.06 19.29
CA SER A 357 -38.02 -3.79 20.39
C SER A 357 -39.49 -4.01 20.03
N ILE A 358 -39.84 -4.04 18.74
CA ILE A 358 -41.20 -4.28 18.23
C ILE A 358 -41.62 -5.76 18.43
N PHE A 359 -40.66 -6.66 18.69
CA PHE A 359 -40.95 -8.07 18.99
C PHE A 359 -41.30 -8.30 20.47
N SER A 360 -40.75 -7.51 21.38
CA SER A 360 -40.87 -7.72 22.84
C SER A 360 -42.28 -7.47 23.40
N SER A 361 -43.20 -6.84 22.65
CA SER A 361 -44.57 -6.56 23.10
C SER A 361 -45.58 -7.66 22.74
N GLY A 362 -45.11 -8.79 22.17
CA GLY A 362 -45.98 -9.77 21.54
C GLY A 362 -46.53 -10.90 22.40
N ASN A 363 -45.96 -11.24 23.58
CA ASN A 363 -46.42 -12.43 24.31
C ASN A 363 -46.02 -12.60 25.80
N ASP A 364 -45.58 -11.59 26.55
CA ASP A 364 -45.14 -11.80 27.95
C ASP A 364 -45.74 -10.79 28.95
N GLU A 365 -47.06 -10.76 29.10
CA GLU A 365 -47.71 -10.07 30.24
C GLU A 365 -47.71 -10.89 31.55
N ASN A 366 -47.07 -12.06 31.61
CA ASN A 366 -47.13 -12.95 32.79
C ASN A 366 -45.78 -13.41 33.36
N GLN A 367 -44.73 -12.60 33.26
CA GLN A 367 -43.53 -12.79 34.09
C GLN A 367 -43.13 -11.48 34.78
N GLN A 368 -43.90 -11.10 35.80
CA GLN A 368 -43.34 -10.33 36.91
C GLN A 368 -42.31 -11.22 37.61
N CYS A 369 -41.02 -10.97 37.37
CA CYS A 369 -39.94 -11.57 38.15
C CYS A 369 -40.13 -11.22 39.62
N SER A 370 -40.59 -12.19 40.41
CA SER A 370 -40.63 -12.07 41.86
C SER A 370 -39.21 -11.91 42.38
N ALA A 371 -38.96 -10.84 43.11
CA ALA A 371 -37.76 -10.69 43.94
C ALA A 371 -37.75 -11.82 44.99
N ARG A 372 -37.03 -12.91 44.73
CA ARG A 372 -36.67 -13.90 45.74
C ARG A 372 -35.18 -13.78 46.02
N SER A 373 -34.89 -13.50 47.27
CA SER A 373 -33.56 -13.39 47.88
C SER A 373 -32.70 -14.63 47.60
N PRO A 374 -31.40 -14.47 47.29
CA PRO A 374 -30.52 -15.61 47.04
C PRO A 374 -30.15 -16.29 48.36
N SER A 375 -30.65 -17.50 48.58
CA SER A 375 -30.12 -18.40 49.60
C SER A 375 -28.76 -18.94 49.13
N ALA A 376 -27.70 -18.57 49.85
CA ALA A 376 -26.34 -19.02 49.64
C ALA A 376 -26.19 -20.54 49.83
N LEU A 377 -25.48 -21.22 48.92
CA LEU A 377 -24.67 -22.44 49.13
C LEU A 377 -23.66 -22.58 47.94
N PRO A 378 -22.54 -23.32 48.10
CA PRO A 378 -21.21 -22.77 47.85
C PRO A 378 -20.56 -23.19 46.51
N VAL A 379 -19.82 -22.24 45.94
CA VAL A 379 -18.95 -22.40 44.77
C VAL A 379 -17.72 -23.25 45.14
N GLN A 380 -17.51 -24.37 44.44
CA GLN A 380 -16.22 -25.05 44.42
C GLN A 380 -15.24 -24.26 43.55
N ALA A 381 -14.18 -23.78 44.20
CA ALA A 381 -13.12 -22.97 43.62
C ALA A 381 -12.20 -23.79 42.70
N LYS A 382 -11.75 -23.17 41.60
CA LYS A 382 -10.45 -23.48 40.99
C LYS A 382 -9.66 -22.21 40.63
N SER A 383 -8.40 -22.26 41.09
CA SER A 383 -7.20 -21.44 40.85
C SER A 383 -7.25 -19.92 41.09
N ASN A 384 -6.60 -19.54 42.19
CA ASN A 384 -6.27 -18.16 42.59
C ASN A 384 -5.20 -17.54 41.68
N THR A 385 -5.60 -16.59 40.84
CA THR A 385 -4.77 -15.44 40.47
C THR A 385 -5.26 -14.24 41.28
N ALA A 386 -4.36 -13.45 41.85
CA ALA A 386 -4.71 -12.33 42.72
C ALA A 386 -5.38 -11.20 41.91
N VAL A 387 -6.70 -11.30 41.70
CA VAL A 387 -7.53 -10.32 41.00
C VAL A 387 -7.33 -8.93 41.63
N THR A 388 -6.90 -7.97 40.82
CA THR A 388 -6.60 -6.60 41.29
C THR A 388 -7.88 -5.90 41.76
N ARG A 389 -7.77 -4.87 42.63
CA ARG A 389 -8.95 -4.12 43.12
C ARG A 389 -9.75 -3.47 41.99
N LYS A 390 -9.06 -3.08 40.91
CA LYS A 390 -9.64 -2.49 39.70
C LYS A 390 -10.47 -3.51 38.92
N GLU A 391 -9.94 -4.71 38.71
CA GLU A 391 -10.60 -5.81 38.00
C GLU A 391 -11.84 -6.32 38.75
N ARG A 392 -11.79 -6.38 40.09
CA ARG A 392 -12.99 -6.70 40.89
C ARG A 392 -14.10 -5.66 40.76
N TRP A 393 -13.75 -4.39 40.59
CA TRP A 393 -14.74 -3.33 40.41
C TRP A 393 -15.33 -3.37 39.01
N ALA A 394 -14.48 -3.55 37.98
CA ALA A 394 -14.93 -3.75 36.61
C ALA A 394 -15.87 -4.96 36.48
N ASN A 395 -15.55 -6.09 37.12
CA ASN A 395 -16.43 -7.27 37.12
C ASN A 395 -17.76 -7.03 37.85
N LYS A 396 -17.78 -6.19 38.90
CA LYS A 396 -19.03 -5.81 39.58
C LYS A 396 -19.89 -4.88 38.72
N GLU A 397 -19.28 -3.92 38.04
CA GLU A 397 -19.95 -3.00 37.13
C GLU A 397 -20.49 -3.75 35.90
N ALA A 398 -19.69 -4.64 35.30
CA ALA A 398 -20.13 -5.54 34.24
C ALA A 398 -21.34 -6.41 34.65
N LYS A 399 -21.33 -6.97 35.88
CA LYS A 399 -22.48 -7.68 36.43
C LYS A 399 -23.73 -6.81 36.53
N SER A 400 -23.59 -5.53 36.93
CA SER A 400 -24.73 -4.59 37.00
C SER A 400 -25.31 -4.21 35.64
N LEU A 401 -24.54 -4.43 34.55
CA LEU A 401 -24.96 -4.21 33.16
C LEU A 401 -25.53 -5.48 32.50
N GLY A 402 -25.71 -6.58 33.26
CA GLY A 402 -26.33 -7.82 32.76
C GLY A 402 -25.37 -8.85 32.16
N VAL A 403 -24.04 -8.65 32.24
CA VAL A 403 -23.00 -9.57 31.69
C VAL A 403 -23.07 -10.99 32.29
N GLU A 404 -23.74 -11.20 33.42
CA GLU A 404 -23.94 -12.52 34.04
C GLU A 404 -25.42 -12.93 34.23
N GLU A 405 -26.41 -12.10 33.87
CA GLU A 405 -27.83 -12.44 34.06
C GLU A 405 -28.25 -13.68 33.24
N ILE A 406 -27.62 -13.89 32.08
CA ILE A 406 -27.85 -15.05 31.19
C ILE A 406 -27.17 -16.33 31.73
N THR A 407 -26.26 -16.23 32.71
CA THR A 407 -25.49 -17.39 33.23
C THR A 407 -26.15 -18.11 34.40
N GLN A 408 -27.10 -17.48 35.10
CA GLN A 408 -27.74 -18.08 36.28
C GLN A 408 -28.76 -19.19 35.95
N SER A 409 -29.15 -19.35 34.69
CA SER A 409 -30.10 -20.37 34.22
C SER A 409 -29.47 -21.65 33.69
N GLY A 410 -28.13 -21.77 33.60
CA GLY A 410 -27.47 -23.01 33.14
C GLY A 410 -27.76 -23.43 31.69
N GLU A 411 -28.44 -22.60 30.90
CA GLU A 411 -28.77 -22.87 29.50
C GLU A 411 -27.99 -21.90 28.59
N HIS A 412 -27.29 -22.46 27.58
CA HIS A 412 -26.76 -21.70 26.44
C HIS A 412 -27.85 -20.78 25.84
N CYS A 413 -27.50 -19.69 25.14
CA CYS A 413 -28.49 -18.81 24.48
C CYS A 413 -29.48 -19.65 23.66
N SER A 414 -30.69 -19.86 24.20
CA SER A 414 -31.66 -20.83 23.68
C SER A 414 -32.53 -20.23 22.58
N SER A 415 -32.50 -18.90 22.43
CA SER A 415 -33.25 -18.16 21.43
C SER A 415 -32.39 -17.15 20.66
N GLY A 416 -32.78 -16.84 19.41
CA GLY A 416 -32.17 -15.75 18.63
C GLY A 416 -32.30 -14.37 19.29
N GLN A 417 -33.28 -14.18 20.18
CA GLN A 417 -33.45 -12.93 20.93
C GLN A 417 -32.36 -12.72 21.98
N ASP A 418 -31.95 -13.79 22.66
CA ASP A 418 -30.88 -13.70 23.66
C ASP A 418 -29.54 -13.40 22.99
N ARG A 419 -29.29 -13.97 21.82
CA ARG A 419 -28.12 -13.63 20.98
C ARG A 419 -28.13 -12.16 20.54
N TRP A 420 -29.30 -11.60 20.21
CA TRP A 420 -29.43 -10.16 19.93
C TRP A 420 -29.13 -9.28 21.15
N LYS A 421 -29.55 -9.68 22.35
CA LYS A 421 -29.22 -8.95 23.60
C LYS A 421 -27.71 -8.93 23.83
N VAL A 422 -27.04 -10.07 23.65
CA VAL A 422 -25.57 -10.19 23.75
C VAL A 422 -24.87 -9.31 22.71
N PHE A 423 -25.32 -9.34 21.44
CA PHE A 423 -24.76 -8.49 20.39
C PHE A 423 -24.89 -6.99 20.70
N VAL A 424 -26.09 -6.54 21.12
CA VAL A 424 -26.36 -5.14 21.48
C VAL A 424 -25.44 -4.68 22.60
N LEU A 425 -25.28 -5.50 23.65
CA LEU A 425 -24.37 -5.24 24.76
C LEU A 425 -22.91 -5.12 24.28
N LEU A 426 -22.41 -6.10 23.51
CA LEU A 426 -21.05 -6.07 22.97
C LEU A 426 -20.78 -4.84 22.09
N TYR A 427 -21.76 -4.44 21.28
CA TYR A 427 -21.63 -3.25 20.43
C TYR A 427 -21.63 -1.95 21.24
N GLU A 428 -22.51 -1.81 22.24
CA GLU A 428 -22.49 -0.65 23.15
C GLU A 428 -21.18 -0.57 23.92
N MET A 429 -20.63 -1.72 24.35
CA MET A 429 -19.33 -1.80 25.01
C MET A 429 -18.19 -1.24 24.18
N LEU A 430 -18.21 -1.44 22.86
CA LEU A 430 -17.20 -0.88 21.96
C LEU A 430 -17.40 0.62 21.64
N GLN A 431 -18.60 1.18 21.84
CA GLN A 431 -18.90 2.56 21.43
C GLN A 431 -19.06 3.55 22.60
N GLU A 432 -19.62 3.11 23.73
CA GLU A 432 -20.09 4.00 24.81
C GLU A 432 -19.40 3.77 26.16
N PHE A 433 -18.81 2.58 26.37
CA PHE A 433 -18.25 2.20 27.68
C PHE A 433 -16.71 2.30 27.74
N GLY A 434 -16.20 2.43 28.97
CA GLY A 434 -14.76 2.49 29.22
C GLY A 434 -14.05 1.15 29.00
N THR A 435 -12.74 1.19 28.74
CA THR A 435 -11.96 0.00 28.38
C THR A 435 -11.93 -1.09 29.45
N HIS A 436 -12.06 -0.72 30.72
CA HIS A 436 -12.12 -1.67 31.83
C HIS A 436 -13.36 -2.57 31.79
N LEU A 437 -14.47 -2.10 31.23
CA LEU A 437 -15.67 -2.93 31.03
C LEU A 437 -15.46 -3.91 29.88
N VAL A 438 -14.87 -3.44 28.77
CA VAL A 438 -14.55 -4.29 27.61
C VAL A 438 -13.65 -5.45 28.03
N GLU A 439 -12.60 -5.19 28.82
CA GLU A 439 -11.72 -6.21 29.39
C GLU A 439 -12.47 -7.23 30.26
N ALA A 440 -13.46 -6.80 31.03
CA ALA A 440 -14.19 -7.64 31.97
C ALA A 440 -15.23 -8.56 31.29
N ALA A 441 -15.85 -8.13 30.19
CA ALA A 441 -16.99 -8.84 29.61
C ALA A 441 -16.75 -9.45 28.22
N TRP A 442 -15.85 -8.88 27.41
CA TRP A 442 -15.74 -9.18 25.97
C TRP A 442 -15.57 -10.67 25.69
N THR A 443 -14.53 -11.30 26.24
CA THR A 443 -14.19 -12.70 25.95
C THR A 443 -15.33 -13.65 26.33
N HIS A 444 -15.95 -13.44 27.49
CA HIS A 444 -17.05 -14.28 27.96
C HIS A 444 -18.30 -14.13 27.06
N GLN A 445 -18.67 -12.90 26.71
CA GLN A 445 -19.85 -12.62 25.89
C GLN A 445 -19.68 -13.08 24.43
N VAL A 446 -18.48 -12.95 23.86
CA VAL A 446 -18.16 -13.47 22.52
C VAL A 446 -18.27 -14.99 22.50
N MET A 447 -17.77 -15.69 23.53
CA MET A 447 -17.91 -17.14 23.64
C MET A 447 -19.37 -17.56 23.79
N LEU A 448 -20.20 -16.85 24.55
CA LEU A 448 -21.64 -17.12 24.62
C LEU A 448 -22.33 -16.96 23.26
N LEU A 449 -21.98 -15.93 22.48
CA LEU A 449 -22.52 -15.71 21.15
C LEU A 449 -22.06 -16.78 20.15
N PHE A 450 -20.81 -17.25 20.29
CA PHE A 450 -20.17 -18.19 19.37
C PHE A 450 -20.47 -19.67 19.68
N GLU A 451 -20.41 -20.11 20.94
CA GLU A 451 -20.60 -21.52 21.34
C GLU A 451 -22.07 -21.95 21.47
N SER A 452 -23.02 -21.00 21.52
CA SER A 452 -24.45 -21.30 21.62
C SER A 452 -25.09 -21.80 20.30
N THR A 453 -24.32 -22.45 19.42
CA THR A 453 -24.80 -22.87 18.10
C THR A 453 -25.99 -23.84 18.16
N PRO A 454 -26.96 -23.75 17.21
CA PRO A 454 -28.16 -24.59 17.25
C PRO A 454 -27.80 -26.09 17.15
N GLN A 455 -28.39 -26.93 18.00
CA GLN A 455 -28.38 -28.38 17.81
C GLN A 455 -29.02 -28.71 16.45
N GLY A 456 -28.35 -29.58 15.68
CA GLY A 456 -28.44 -29.76 14.23
C GLY A 456 -29.76 -30.26 13.61
N ASP A 457 -30.93 -30.00 14.20
CA ASP A 457 -32.22 -30.51 13.70
C ASP A 457 -33.07 -29.49 12.92
N TYR A 458 -32.60 -28.26 12.68
CA TYR A 458 -33.38 -27.20 12.02
C TYR A 458 -33.07 -26.95 10.54
N LEU A 459 -32.53 -27.94 9.82
CA LEU A 459 -32.13 -27.78 8.41
C LEU A 459 -33.26 -27.92 7.37
N ASN A 460 -34.53 -28.12 7.77
CA ASN A 460 -35.60 -28.50 6.83
C ASN A 460 -36.92 -27.70 6.91
N HIS A 461 -36.89 -26.37 7.08
CA HIS A 461 -38.09 -25.56 6.88
C HIS A 461 -37.89 -24.38 5.92
N ILE A 462 -38.45 -24.52 4.71
CA ILE A 462 -38.43 -23.62 3.53
C ILE A 462 -39.25 -22.32 3.76
N SER A 463 -39.33 -21.80 5.00
CA SER A 463 -40.02 -20.51 5.26
C SER A 463 -39.42 -19.71 6.41
N TYR A 464 -38.10 -19.76 6.59
CA TYR A 464 -37.44 -18.89 7.55
C TYR A 464 -37.48 -17.43 7.03
N ARG A 465 -38.33 -16.60 7.66
CA ARG A 465 -38.35 -15.15 7.40
C ARG A 465 -36.95 -14.58 7.60
N ALA A 466 -36.51 -13.66 6.72
CA ALA A 466 -35.13 -13.14 6.67
C ALA A 466 -34.61 -12.61 8.03
N PHE A 467 -35.50 -12.16 8.91
CA PHE A 467 -35.20 -11.77 10.28
C PHE A 467 -34.68 -12.92 11.16
N HIS A 468 -35.38 -14.06 11.19
CA HIS A 468 -35.00 -15.20 12.02
C HIS A 468 -33.66 -15.79 11.56
N ALA A 469 -33.38 -15.74 10.26
CA ALA A 469 -32.10 -16.16 9.71
C ALA A 469 -30.89 -15.36 10.26
N GLN A 470 -31.07 -14.12 10.73
CA GLN A 470 -29.96 -13.25 11.17
C GLN A 470 -29.21 -13.76 12.41
N MET A 471 -29.91 -14.31 13.40
CA MET A 471 -29.30 -14.77 14.66
C MET A 471 -29.66 -16.22 15.00
N GLU A 472 -30.42 -16.94 14.16
CA GLU A 472 -30.70 -18.37 14.35
C GLU A 472 -29.85 -19.27 13.44
N SER A 473 -29.31 -18.74 12.32
CA SER A 473 -28.38 -19.45 11.45
C SER A 473 -26.92 -19.18 11.83
N VAL A 474 -26.04 -20.17 11.62
CA VAL A 474 -24.58 -20.03 11.85
C VAL A 474 -23.98 -18.95 10.95
N GLU A 475 -24.40 -18.91 9.68
CA GLU A 475 -23.99 -17.88 8.72
C GLU A 475 -24.40 -16.47 9.17
N GLY A 476 -25.65 -16.29 9.61
CA GLY A 476 -26.13 -15.02 10.14
C GLY A 476 -25.33 -14.55 11.35
N ILE A 477 -25.05 -15.44 12.31
CA ILE A 477 -24.21 -15.14 13.48
C ILE A 477 -22.84 -14.62 13.04
N PHE A 478 -22.17 -15.28 12.09
CA PHE A 478 -20.87 -14.82 11.59
C PHE A 478 -20.93 -13.45 10.91
N HIS A 479 -21.96 -13.18 10.11
CA HIS A 479 -22.15 -11.86 9.50
C HIS A 479 -22.22 -10.75 10.55
N TRP A 480 -22.90 -10.98 11.67
CA TRP A 480 -22.96 -10.01 12.77
C TRP A 480 -21.68 -9.99 13.63
N MET A 481 -21.02 -11.12 13.85
CA MET A 481 -19.72 -11.15 14.53
C MET A 481 -18.65 -10.35 13.76
N THR A 482 -18.66 -10.39 12.42
CA THR A 482 -17.72 -9.58 11.62
C THR A 482 -17.87 -8.07 11.85
N VAL A 483 -19.09 -7.58 12.14
CA VAL A 483 -19.33 -6.18 12.52
C VAL A 483 -18.65 -5.85 13.86
N LEU A 484 -18.78 -6.73 14.86
CA LEU A 484 -18.14 -6.55 16.17
C LEU A 484 -16.62 -6.57 16.06
N TRP A 485 -16.06 -7.52 15.29
CA TRP A 485 -14.62 -7.61 15.07
C TRP A 485 -14.08 -6.41 14.29
N GLU A 486 -14.75 -5.97 13.22
CA GLU A 486 -14.32 -4.80 12.46
C GLU A 486 -14.35 -3.52 13.31
N CYS A 487 -15.39 -3.32 14.12
CA CYS A 487 -15.45 -2.20 15.07
C CYS A 487 -14.32 -2.29 16.11
N GLY A 488 -14.05 -3.49 16.64
CA GLY A 488 -12.99 -3.70 17.61
C GLY A 488 -11.58 -3.53 17.06
N PHE A 489 -11.31 -3.98 15.83
CA PHE A 489 -10.02 -3.80 15.14
C PHE A 489 -9.75 -2.33 14.80
N ASN A 490 -10.79 -1.51 14.63
CA ASN A 490 -10.68 -0.09 14.34
C ASN A 490 -10.87 0.81 15.59
N HIS A 491 -10.95 0.22 16.78
CA HIS A 491 -11.23 0.96 18.01
C HIS A 491 -10.10 1.93 18.38
N ASP A 492 -10.42 3.11 18.90
CA ASP A 492 -9.43 4.16 19.21
C ASP A 492 -8.40 3.71 20.25
N ASN A 493 -8.83 2.94 21.26
CA ASN A 493 -7.95 2.40 22.29
C ASN A 493 -7.18 1.14 21.84
N PRO A 494 -5.84 1.14 21.86
CA PRO A 494 -5.01 0.01 21.42
C PRO A 494 -5.16 -1.26 22.28
N GLN A 495 -5.48 -1.15 23.57
CA GLN A 495 -5.71 -2.32 24.44
C GLN A 495 -6.96 -3.09 24.01
N VAL A 496 -8.03 -2.37 23.68
CA VAL A 496 -9.26 -2.96 23.14
C VAL A 496 -8.99 -3.63 21.80
N ARG A 497 -8.23 -2.98 20.90
CA ARG A 497 -7.82 -3.60 19.63
C ARG A 497 -7.08 -4.92 19.87
N CYS A 498 -6.08 -4.94 20.78
CA CYS A 498 -5.38 -6.17 21.15
C CYS A 498 -6.32 -7.26 21.65
N LEU A 499 -7.20 -6.94 22.60
CA LEU A 499 -8.12 -7.90 23.22
C LEU A 499 -9.06 -8.50 22.18
N VAL A 500 -9.63 -7.68 21.29
CA VAL A 500 -10.55 -8.14 20.25
C VAL A 500 -9.82 -9.02 19.23
N MET A 501 -8.64 -8.60 18.75
CA MET A 501 -7.82 -9.42 17.84
C MET A 501 -7.43 -10.76 18.47
N GLN A 502 -6.99 -10.75 19.73
CA GLN A 502 -6.66 -11.96 20.46
C GLN A 502 -7.89 -12.88 20.61
N SER A 503 -9.05 -12.33 20.97
CA SER A 503 -10.29 -13.11 21.08
C SER A 503 -10.69 -13.80 19.79
N PHE A 504 -10.37 -13.23 18.62
CA PHE A 504 -10.63 -13.84 17.31
C PHE A 504 -9.61 -14.94 16.97
N LEU A 505 -8.33 -14.69 17.25
CA LEU A 505 -7.24 -15.62 16.93
C LEU A 505 -7.15 -16.81 17.89
N ASP A 506 -7.64 -16.66 19.13
CA ASP A 506 -7.68 -17.72 20.14
C ASP A 506 -8.84 -18.71 19.93
N ILE A 507 -9.79 -18.41 19.02
CA ILE A 507 -10.84 -19.36 18.63
C ILE A 507 -10.18 -20.60 18.02
N ALA A 508 -10.52 -21.78 18.57
CA ALA A 508 -9.99 -23.05 18.12
C ALA A 508 -10.69 -23.55 16.83
N TRP A 509 -10.49 -22.83 15.73
CA TRP A 509 -11.13 -23.05 14.42
C TRP A 509 -11.03 -24.49 13.88
N GLU A 510 -10.03 -25.24 14.31
CA GLU A 510 -9.82 -26.66 13.95
C GLU A 510 -10.99 -27.57 14.36
N HIS A 511 -11.69 -27.23 15.46
CA HIS A 511 -12.82 -27.98 16.00
C HIS A 511 -14.14 -27.71 15.25
N TYR A 512 -14.21 -26.63 14.46
CA TYR A 512 -15.42 -26.14 13.80
C TYR A 512 -15.35 -26.34 12.28
N LYS A 513 -15.09 -27.58 11.84
CA LYS A 513 -14.86 -27.96 10.43
C LYS A 513 -15.99 -27.43 9.51
N GLY A 514 -15.64 -26.69 8.45
CA GLY A 514 -16.58 -26.04 7.53
C GLY A 514 -17.07 -24.63 7.92
N TYR A 515 -17.03 -24.24 9.20
CA TYR A 515 -17.58 -22.94 9.64
C TYR A 515 -16.71 -21.74 9.27
N THR A 516 -15.41 -21.94 9.10
CA THR A 516 -14.49 -20.88 8.66
C THR A 516 -14.89 -20.31 7.31
N GLN A 517 -15.43 -21.13 6.39
CA GLN A 517 -15.88 -20.69 5.06
C GLN A 517 -17.14 -19.83 5.11
N MET A 518 -17.94 -19.92 6.19
CA MET A 518 -19.12 -19.08 6.39
C MET A 518 -18.76 -17.65 6.80
N ILE A 519 -17.49 -17.37 7.15
CA ILE A 519 -17.02 -16.02 7.40
C ILE A 519 -16.91 -15.27 6.05
N PRO A 520 -17.56 -14.09 5.93
CA PRO A 520 -17.57 -13.32 4.68
C PRO A 520 -16.16 -13.04 4.13
N ARG A 521 -15.93 -13.36 2.86
CA ARG A 521 -14.65 -13.06 2.16
C ARG A 521 -14.26 -11.59 2.24
N GLY A 522 -15.24 -10.68 2.16
CA GLY A 522 -15.00 -9.24 2.28
C GLY A 522 -14.39 -8.82 3.62
N PHE A 523 -14.77 -9.48 4.72
CA PHE A 523 -14.17 -9.27 6.03
C PHE A 523 -12.73 -9.79 6.07
N VAL A 524 -12.51 -11.01 5.56
CA VAL A 524 -11.21 -11.70 5.56
C VAL A 524 -10.18 -10.94 4.74
N LEU A 525 -10.53 -10.46 3.54
CA LEU A 525 -9.62 -9.76 2.63
C LEU A 525 -9.48 -8.26 2.94
N GLY A 526 -10.38 -7.67 3.74
CA GLY A 526 -10.38 -6.25 4.04
C GLY A 526 -10.07 -5.95 5.51
N PRO A 527 -11.10 -5.80 6.38
CA PRO A 527 -10.95 -5.48 7.80
C PRO A 527 -9.93 -6.33 8.56
N LEU A 528 -9.89 -7.65 8.36
CA LEU A 528 -8.96 -8.54 9.06
C LEU A 528 -7.50 -8.26 8.65
N ILE A 529 -7.21 -8.11 7.36
CA ILE A 529 -5.86 -7.78 6.88
C ILE A 529 -5.42 -6.39 7.36
N ARG A 530 -6.33 -5.41 7.36
CA ARG A 530 -6.05 -4.07 7.91
C ARG A 530 -5.75 -4.13 9.41
N GLY A 531 -6.51 -4.91 10.18
CA GLY A 531 -6.25 -5.17 11.59
C GLY A 531 -4.89 -5.83 11.82
N LEU A 532 -4.57 -6.90 11.09
CA LEU A 532 -3.27 -7.61 11.17
C LEU A 532 -2.06 -6.75 10.72
N ASN A 533 -2.28 -5.62 10.06
CA ASN A 533 -1.22 -4.68 9.72
C ASN A 533 -0.92 -3.67 10.86
N ASP A 534 -1.78 -3.56 11.88
CA ASP A 534 -1.53 -2.68 13.03
C ASP A 534 -0.43 -3.25 13.93
N VAL A 535 0.63 -2.45 14.13
CA VAL A 535 1.82 -2.77 14.94
C VAL A 535 1.45 -3.10 16.39
N VAL A 536 0.34 -2.57 16.90
CA VAL A 536 -0.12 -2.76 18.29
C VAL A 536 -0.33 -4.25 18.64
N HIS A 537 -0.68 -5.09 17.67
CA HIS A 537 -0.88 -6.52 17.89
C HIS A 537 0.46 -7.29 18.04
N HIS A 538 1.57 -6.72 17.55
CA HIS A 538 2.83 -7.43 17.39
C HIS A 538 3.87 -7.07 18.45
N LYS A 539 3.51 -7.16 19.74
CA LYS A 539 4.36 -6.74 20.87
C LYS A 539 5.73 -7.41 20.90
N ASP A 540 5.80 -8.69 20.55
CA ASP A 540 7.03 -9.49 20.62
C ASP A 540 7.81 -9.52 19.29
N PHE A 541 7.33 -8.80 18.27
CA PHE A 541 7.91 -8.87 16.93
C PHE A 541 9.28 -8.19 16.85
N GLY A 542 10.29 -8.95 16.45
CA GLY A 542 11.67 -8.47 16.28
C GLY A 542 12.49 -8.44 17.57
N VAL A 543 11.91 -8.78 18.72
CA VAL A 543 12.65 -8.91 19.98
C VAL A 543 13.65 -10.07 19.85
N GLY A 544 14.94 -9.80 20.10
CA GLY A 544 16.02 -10.79 19.94
C GLY A 544 16.22 -11.30 18.51
N GLY A 545 15.75 -10.57 17.48
CA GLY A 545 15.83 -11.00 16.08
C GLY A 545 14.79 -12.05 15.69
N VAL A 546 13.78 -12.30 16.53
CA VAL A 546 12.68 -13.24 16.28
C VAL A 546 11.51 -12.52 15.62
N TYR A 547 11.34 -12.75 14.31
CA TYR A 547 10.22 -12.17 13.53
C TYR A 547 8.92 -12.98 13.56
N ASN A 548 8.63 -13.70 14.65
CA ASN A 548 7.40 -14.47 14.78
C ASN A 548 6.68 -14.04 16.07
N SER A 549 5.45 -13.53 15.95
CA SER A 549 4.62 -13.12 17.09
C SER A 549 3.44 -14.06 17.24
N GLU A 550 2.79 -14.09 18.41
CA GLU A 550 1.60 -14.91 18.63
C GLU A 550 0.48 -14.58 17.64
N THR A 551 0.30 -13.29 17.32
CA THR A 551 -0.64 -12.83 16.28
C THR A 551 -0.35 -13.44 14.90
N ILE A 552 0.94 -13.54 14.50
CA ILE A 552 1.32 -14.17 13.23
C ILE A 552 0.91 -15.64 13.23
N LYS A 553 1.20 -16.37 14.31
CA LYS A 553 0.83 -17.79 14.45
C LYS A 553 -0.69 -17.99 14.45
N GLY A 554 -1.42 -17.13 15.17
CA GLY A 554 -2.89 -17.17 15.19
C GLY A 554 -3.48 -16.95 13.80
N ALA A 555 -2.98 -15.93 13.09
CA ALA A 555 -3.41 -15.63 11.72
C ALA A 555 -3.08 -16.80 10.77
N GLU A 556 -1.88 -17.37 10.88
CA GLU A 556 -1.45 -18.54 10.09
C GLU A 556 -2.44 -19.71 10.25
N ARG A 557 -2.83 -20.05 11.50
CA ARG A 557 -3.81 -21.11 11.81
C ARG A 557 -5.19 -20.82 11.23
N PHE A 558 -5.67 -19.57 11.36
CA PHE A 558 -6.96 -19.18 10.80
C PHE A 558 -6.99 -19.34 9.28
N PHE A 559 -6.01 -18.76 8.57
CA PHE A 559 -5.95 -18.79 7.11
C PHE A 559 -5.71 -20.19 6.54
N SER A 560 -4.96 -21.04 7.25
CA SER A 560 -4.83 -22.47 6.94
C SER A 560 -6.19 -23.19 7.00
N ASN A 561 -6.94 -23.02 8.10
CA ASN A 561 -8.27 -23.61 8.26
C ASN A 561 -9.31 -23.03 7.28
N TYR A 562 -9.20 -21.75 6.93
CA TYR A 562 -10.06 -21.09 5.94
C TYR A 562 -9.84 -21.68 4.53
N ALA A 563 -8.59 -21.96 4.17
CA ALA A 563 -8.24 -22.49 2.84
C ALA A 563 -8.36 -24.02 2.71
N ARG A 564 -8.44 -24.76 3.82
CA ARG A 564 -8.38 -26.24 3.85
C ARG A 564 -9.42 -26.94 2.97
N GLU A 565 -10.63 -26.42 2.92
CA GLU A 565 -11.76 -27.02 2.18
C GLU A 565 -11.99 -26.35 0.80
N LEU A 566 -11.09 -25.47 0.36
CA LEU A 566 -11.17 -24.80 -0.95
C LEU A 566 -10.51 -25.64 -2.06
N MET A 567 -11.11 -25.62 -3.25
CA MET A 567 -10.50 -26.19 -4.45
C MET A 567 -9.26 -25.40 -4.86
N THR A 568 -8.33 -26.02 -5.61
CA THR A 568 -7.08 -25.38 -6.02
C THR A 568 -7.28 -24.03 -6.73
N SER A 569 -8.31 -23.90 -7.59
CA SER A 569 -8.68 -22.65 -8.25
C SER A 569 -9.10 -21.55 -7.28
N ASP A 570 -9.91 -21.89 -6.27
CA ASP A 570 -10.42 -20.94 -5.29
C ASP A 570 -9.33 -20.50 -4.31
N ARG A 571 -8.39 -21.40 -3.99
CA ARG A 571 -7.17 -21.08 -3.23
C ARG A 571 -6.26 -20.14 -3.99
N LEU A 572 -6.05 -20.40 -5.29
CA LEU A 572 -5.26 -19.53 -6.16
C LEU A 572 -5.84 -18.11 -6.18
N HIS A 573 -7.16 -17.98 -6.37
CA HIS A 573 -7.85 -16.69 -6.30
C HIS A 573 -7.75 -16.02 -4.92
N LEU A 574 -7.87 -16.77 -3.82
CA LEU A 574 -7.73 -16.24 -2.46
C LEU A 574 -6.32 -15.70 -2.21
N VAL A 575 -5.28 -16.47 -2.55
CA VAL A 575 -3.88 -16.07 -2.36
C VAL A 575 -3.53 -14.88 -3.24
N TRP A 576 -4.03 -14.83 -4.47
CA TRP A 576 -3.85 -13.67 -5.35
C TRP A 576 -4.45 -12.39 -4.75
N ASN A 577 -5.65 -12.45 -4.19
CA ASN A 577 -6.26 -11.30 -3.51
C ASN A 577 -5.46 -10.85 -2.28
N LEU A 578 -5.00 -11.81 -1.46
CA LEU A 578 -4.16 -11.51 -0.29
C LEU A 578 -2.84 -10.86 -0.69
N ALA A 579 -2.10 -11.44 -1.65
CA ALA A 579 -0.85 -10.87 -2.13
C ALA A 579 -1.06 -9.50 -2.79
N SER A 580 -2.17 -9.32 -3.51
CA SER A 580 -2.55 -8.04 -4.14
C SER A 580 -2.90 -6.95 -3.14
N ALA A 581 -3.23 -7.27 -1.87
CA ALA A 581 -3.44 -6.27 -0.83
C ALA A 581 -2.20 -5.38 -0.64
N ALA A 582 -0.99 -5.93 -0.79
CA ALA A 582 0.27 -5.18 -0.72
C ALA A 582 0.48 -4.19 -1.88
N LYS A 583 -0.33 -4.26 -2.94
CA LYS A 583 -0.37 -3.26 -4.02
C LYS A 583 -1.20 -2.04 -3.62
N GLN A 584 -2.29 -2.25 -2.89
CA GLN A 584 -3.27 -1.22 -2.54
C GLN A 584 -2.92 -0.49 -1.24
N ASP A 585 -2.47 -1.23 -0.22
CA ASP A 585 -2.22 -0.71 1.12
C ASP A 585 -0.72 -0.66 1.47
N SER A 586 -0.34 0.28 2.34
CA SER A 586 1.00 0.35 2.92
C SER A 586 1.13 -0.59 4.12
N PHE A 587 2.05 -1.55 4.06
CA PHE A 587 2.31 -2.48 5.16
C PHE A 587 3.50 -2.07 6.02
N GLY A 588 3.34 -2.15 7.34
CA GLY A 588 4.45 -2.06 8.28
C GLY A 588 5.28 -3.35 8.30
N ARG A 589 6.42 -3.35 9.01
CA ARG A 589 7.31 -4.54 9.08
C ARG A 589 6.59 -5.81 9.54
N ALA A 590 5.87 -5.71 10.66
CA ALA A 590 5.14 -6.83 11.25
C ALA A 590 3.93 -7.22 10.39
N GLY A 591 3.20 -6.24 9.86
CA GLY A 591 2.07 -6.48 8.95
C GLY A 591 2.46 -7.21 7.67
N LEU A 592 3.55 -6.78 7.01
CA LEU A 592 4.04 -7.44 5.77
C LEU A 592 4.50 -8.88 6.06
N MET A 593 5.14 -9.12 7.21
CA MET A 593 5.50 -10.48 7.63
C MET A 593 4.24 -11.32 7.86
N THR A 594 3.25 -10.80 8.58
CA THR A 594 1.98 -11.48 8.84
C THR A 594 1.28 -11.83 7.53
N LEU A 595 1.20 -10.90 6.59
CA LEU A 595 0.62 -11.13 5.28
C LEU A 595 1.34 -12.25 4.52
N ALA A 596 2.68 -12.27 4.54
CA ALA A 596 3.46 -13.33 3.91
C ALA A 596 3.17 -14.72 4.52
N PHE A 597 3.06 -14.82 5.84
CA PHE A 597 2.65 -16.05 6.52
C PHE A 597 1.21 -16.48 6.18
N CYS A 598 0.27 -15.53 6.09
CA CYS A 598 -1.12 -15.82 5.70
C CYS A 598 -1.21 -16.32 4.24
N VAL A 599 -0.45 -15.69 3.34
CA VAL A 599 -0.32 -16.10 1.93
C VAL A 599 0.22 -17.52 1.82
N ALA A 600 1.28 -17.85 2.57
CA ALA A 600 1.85 -19.18 2.58
C ALA A 600 0.92 -20.23 3.19
N SER A 601 0.21 -19.91 4.28
CA SER A 601 -0.69 -20.86 4.93
C SER A 601 -1.93 -21.18 4.09
N CYS A 602 -2.47 -20.20 3.33
CA CYS A 602 -3.54 -20.47 2.37
C CYS A 602 -3.08 -21.34 1.18
N ALA A 603 -1.80 -21.23 0.79
CA ALA A 603 -1.25 -21.94 -0.36
C ALA A 603 -0.96 -23.43 -0.06
N CYS A 604 -0.51 -23.75 1.15
CA CYS A 604 -0.11 -25.11 1.51
C CYS A 604 -1.31 -26.01 1.79
N GLN A 605 -1.28 -27.26 1.32
CA GLN A 605 -2.20 -28.29 1.82
C GLN A 605 -1.59 -28.92 3.07
N SER A 606 -2.36 -29.06 4.15
CA SER A 606 -1.98 -29.95 5.24
C SER A 606 -2.08 -31.39 4.73
N ASP A 607 -0.97 -32.14 4.71
CA ASP A 607 -0.84 -33.55 4.28
C ASP A 607 -1.62 -34.54 5.17
N THR A 608 -2.90 -34.28 5.41
CA THR A 608 -3.81 -35.21 6.08
C THR A 608 -4.80 -35.73 5.06
N GLN A 609 -4.39 -36.80 4.35
CA GLN A 609 -5.28 -37.68 3.60
C GLN A 609 -6.33 -38.27 4.55
N TYR A 610 -7.45 -37.58 4.72
CA TYR A 610 -8.70 -38.19 5.15
C TYR A 610 -9.73 -37.90 4.06
N LEU A 611 -10.04 -38.94 3.26
CA LEU A 611 -11.26 -38.95 2.46
C LEU A 611 -12.43 -38.63 3.40
N SER A 612 -13.11 -37.51 3.19
CA SER A 612 -14.43 -37.27 3.77
C SER A 612 -15.44 -37.00 2.66
N CYS A 613 -16.63 -37.54 2.91
CA CYS A 613 -17.69 -37.82 1.96
C CYS A 613 -18.20 -36.56 1.24
N ALA A 614 -18.02 -36.51 -0.08
CA ALA A 614 -18.58 -35.49 -0.95
C ALA A 614 -20.09 -35.74 -1.19
N SER A 615 -20.95 -35.29 -0.28
CA SER A 615 -22.38 -35.03 -0.52
C SER A 615 -22.94 -34.27 0.67
N ALA A 616 -23.04 -32.94 0.68
CA ALA A 616 -24.23 -32.26 0.19
C ALA A 616 -24.09 -30.71 0.13
N VAL A 617 -22.87 -30.15 0.11
CA VAL A 617 -22.66 -28.68 0.17
C VAL A 617 -22.44 -28.04 -1.21
N LYS A 618 -22.56 -28.82 -2.30
CA LYS A 618 -22.19 -28.39 -3.67
C LYS A 618 -23.07 -27.30 -4.30
N GLU A 619 -24.13 -26.81 -3.66
CA GLU A 619 -25.00 -25.78 -4.27
C GLU A 619 -25.06 -24.42 -3.56
N LEU A 620 -24.45 -24.22 -2.38
CA LEU A 620 -24.60 -22.95 -1.64
C LEU A 620 -23.43 -21.96 -1.74
N ALA A 621 -22.30 -22.33 -2.36
CA ALA A 621 -21.11 -21.47 -2.45
C ALA A 621 -21.09 -20.53 -3.70
N LYS A 622 -22.26 -20.10 -4.20
CA LYS A 622 -22.33 -18.95 -5.11
C LYS A 622 -22.44 -17.67 -4.26
N CYS A 623 -21.33 -17.27 -3.66
CA CYS A 623 -21.24 -15.98 -3.00
C CYS A 623 -21.31 -14.85 -4.04
N ASN A 624 -22.31 -14.00 -3.86
CA ASN A 624 -22.55 -12.67 -4.42
C ASN A 624 -21.45 -12.05 -5.32
N GLY A 625 -21.83 -11.76 -6.57
CA GLY A 625 -21.53 -10.48 -7.23
C GLY A 625 -20.17 -10.27 -7.89
N ASP A 626 -19.13 -11.02 -7.54
CA ASP A 626 -17.82 -10.84 -8.20
C ASP A 626 -17.73 -11.77 -9.42
N ILE A 627 -17.67 -11.17 -10.61
CA ILE A 627 -17.29 -11.85 -11.84
C ILE A 627 -15.92 -12.48 -11.57
N SER A 628 -15.89 -13.79 -11.36
CA SER A 628 -14.68 -14.57 -11.17
C SER A 628 -13.79 -14.40 -12.40
N ILE A 629 -12.90 -13.41 -12.38
CA ILE A 629 -11.78 -13.34 -13.31
C ILE A 629 -10.95 -14.58 -13.01
N ALA A 630 -10.81 -15.48 -13.99
CA ALA A 630 -9.91 -16.62 -13.86
C ALA A 630 -8.49 -16.07 -13.67
N VAL A 631 -7.97 -16.21 -12.44
CA VAL A 631 -6.60 -15.79 -12.11
C VAL A 631 -5.65 -16.85 -12.64
N ASN A 632 -4.70 -16.45 -13.49
CA ASN A 632 -3.70 -17.36 -14.02
C ASN A 632 -2.50 -17.46 -13.07
N ALA A 633 -1.69 -18.51 -13.23
CA ALA A 633 -0.44 -18.70 -12.50
C ALA A 633 0.50 -17.48 -12.61
N THR A 634 0.50 -16.81 -13.77
CA THR A 634 1.28 -15.61 -14.05
C THR A 634 0.85 -14.42 -13.18
N ASP A 635 -0.46 -14.19 -13.05
CA ASP A 635 -1.00 -13.08 -12.26
C ASP A 635 -0.69 -13.25 -10.77
N LEU A 636 -0.70 -14.50 -10.28
CA LEU A 636 -0.28 -14.83 -8.92
C LEU A 636 1.21 -14.58 -8.70
N LEU A 637 2.07 -14.97 -9.65
CA LEU A 637 3.51 -14.74 -9.54
C LEU A 637 3.83 -13.23 -9.47
N ASP A 638 3.14 -12.42 -10.27
CA ASP A 638 3.26 -10.96 -10.25
C ASP A 638 2.81 -10.35 -8.91
N ALA A 639 1.75 -10.89 -8.29
CA ALA A 639 1.31 -10.46 -6.96
C ALA A 639 2.33 -10.84 -5.86
N LEU A 640 2.88 -12.06 -5.92
CA LEU A 640 3.91 -12.55 -4.99
C LEU A 640 5.23 -11.76 -5.13
N TRP A 641 5.59 -11.38 -6.35
CA TRP A 641 6.72 -10.53 -6.64
C TRP A 641 6.68 -9.21 -5.86
N ILE A 642 5.51 -8.58 -5.75
CA ILE A 642 5.31 -7.32 -5.00
C ILE A 642 5.70 -7.50 -3.52
N LEU A 643 5.37 -8.63 -2.89
CA LEU A 643 5.72 -8.89 -1.49
C LEU A 643 7.24 -8.95 -1.28
N SER A 644 7.95 -9.66 -2.16
CA SER A 644 9.40 -9.73 -2.16
C SER A 644 10.04 -8.35 -2.39
N GLU A 645 9.50 -7.56 -3.31
CA GLU A 645 10.01 -6.22 -3.61
C GLU A 645 9.79 -5.25 -2.44
N ARG A 646 8.61 -5.26 -1.81
CA ARG A 646 8.30 -4.44 -0.62
C ARG A 646 9.22 -4.77 0.55
N SER A 647 9.63 -6.03 0.70
CA SER A 647 10.56 -6.43 1.76
C SER A 647 11.93 -5.74 1.66
N LYS A 648 12.37 -5.32 0.45
CA LYS A 648 13.66 -4.65 0.22
C LYS A 648 13.73 -3.25 0.83
N GLN A 649 12.61 -2.66 1.20
CA GLN A 649 12.57 -1.39 1.94
C GLN A 649 13.18 -1.54 3.35
N HIS A 650 13.35 -2.77 3.84
CA HIS A 650 13.92 -3.08 5.14
C HIS A 650 15.31 -3.74 5.00
N PHE A 651 16.33 -3.11 5.59
CA PHE A 651 17.73 -3.53 5.40
C PHE A 651 18.11 -4.86 6.12
N ASN A 652 17.31 -5.33 7.09
CA ASN A 652 17.67 -6.52 7.86
C ASN A 652 17.55 -7.80 6.99
N PRO A 653 18.64 -8.58 6.79
CA PRO A 653 18.65 -9.76 5.93
C PRO A 653 17.82 -10.93 6.50
N LYS A 654 17.79 -11.13 7.83
CA LYS A 654 17.01 -12.21 8.45
C LYS A 654 15.51 -11.98 8.30
N TYR A 655 15.08 -10.72 8.36
CA TYR A 655 13.71 -10.33 8.06
C TYR A 655 13.36 -10.64 6.60
N ARG A 656 14.19 -10.17 5.64
CA ARG A 656 13.97 -10.40 4.20
C ARG A 656 13.95 -11.87 3.84
N LEU A 657 14.83 -12.67 4.47
CA LEU A 657 14.89 -14.11 4.28
C LEU A 657 13.53 -14.76 4.62
N LYS A 658 12.96 -14.46 5.79
CA LYS A 658 11.68 -15.04 6.22
C LYS A 658 10.52 -14.66 5.31
N VAL A 659 10.45 -13.41 4.84
CA VAL A 659 9.41 -13.02 3.87
C VAL A 659 9.58 -13.80 2.57
N CYS A 660 10.81 -13.87 2.02
CA CYS A 660 11.09 -14.61 0.80
C CYS A 660 10.80 -16.12 0.95
N GLU A 661 11.09 -16.70 2.12
CA GLU A 661 10.79 -18.09 2.44
C GLU A 661 9.28 -18.37 2.31
N GLN A 662 8.43 -17.53 2.91
CA GLN A 662 6.98 -17.69 2.82
C GLN A 662 6.46 -17.46 1.39
N VAL A 663 7.02 -16.48 0.67
CA VAL A 663 6.64 -16.21 -0.72
C VAL A 663 7.00 -17.40 -1.64
N ILE A 664 8.20 -17.97 -1.53
CA ILE A 664 8.60 -19.16 -2.30
C ILE A 664 7.75 -20.37 -1.90
N LYS A 665 7.48 -20.54 -0.59
CA LYS A 665 6.62 -21.62 -0.09
C LYS A 665 5.21 -21.56 -0.72
N ALA A 666 4.64 -20.35 -0.84
CA ALA A 666 3.36 -20.14 -1.51
C ALA A 666 3.42 -20.44 -3.01
N ALA A 667 4.42 -19.90 -3.72
CA ALA A 667 4.61 -20.11 -5.14
C ALA A 667 4.77 -21.62 -5.48
N ALA A 668 5.66 -22.31 -4.76
CA ALA A 668 5.96 -23.72 -4.99
C ALA A 668 4.80 -24.68 -4.62
N SER A 669 3.80 -24.23 -3.86
CA SER A 669 2.64 -25.04 -3.49
C SER A 669 1.45 -24.91 -4.45
N LEU A 670 1.30 -23.76 -5.11
CA LEU A 670 0.14 -23.45 -5.95
C LEU A 670 0.46 -23.40 -7.45
N ILE A 671 1.72 -23.18 -7.82
CA ILE A 671 2.12 -22.95 -9.20
C ILE A 671 3.15 -24.01 -9.62
N SER A 672 2.95 -24.67 -10.76
CA SER A 672 4.02 -25.42 -11.40
C SER A 672 4.93 -24.47 -12.18
N ALA A 673 6.25 -24.61 -12.04
CA ALA A 673 7.21 -23.83 -12.81
C ALA A 673 7.07 -24.01 -14.34
N ALA A 674 6.46 -25.11 -14.78
CA ALA A 674 6.20 -25.41 -16.19
C ALA A 674 5.02 -24.62 -16.78
N ASP A 675 4.13 -24.09 -15.93
CA ASP A 675 2.93 -23.34 -16.34
C ASP A 675 3.22 -21.85 -16.58
N ILE A 676 4.42 -21.37 -16.23
CA ILE A 676 4.82 -19.97 -16.30
C ILE A 676 5.79 -19.77 -17.47
N PRO A 677 5.65 -18.70 -18.28
CA PRO A 677 6.67 -18.31 -19.23
C PRO A 677 8.04 -18.13 -18.57
N LEU A 678 9.09 -18.75 -19.14
CA LEU A 678 10.45 -18.73 -18.59
C LEU A 678 10.92 -17.31 -18.22
N THR A 679 10.63 -16.30 -19.06
CA THR A 679 11.02 -14.91 -18.81
C THR A 679 10.42 -14.32 -17.53
N GLN A 680 9.15 -14.60 -17.22
CA GLN A 680 8.49 -14.14 -15.99
C GLN A 680 9.05 -14.86 -14.77
N LEU A 681 9.29 -16.17 -14.88
CA LEU A 681 9.90 -16.97 -13.82
C LEU A 681 11.31 -16.48 -13.47
N LEU A 682 12.14 -16.22 -14.48
CA LEU A 682 13.48 -15.65 -14.33
C LEU A 682 13.45 -14.26 -13.67
N ASN A 683 12.49 -13.42 -14.05
CA ASN A 683 12.29 -12.11 -13.42
C ASN A 683 11.95 -12.24 -11.94
N PHE A 684 11.03 -13.14 -11.58
CA PHE A 684 10.68 -13.40 -10.19
C PHE A 684 11.89 -13.85 -9.36
N ILE A 685 12.65 -14.86 -9.81
CA ILE A 685 13.86 -15.33 -9.10
C ILE A 685 14.91 -14.24 -8.95
N SER A 686 15.05 -13.36 -9.94
CA SER A 686 16.00 -12.24 -9.87
C SER A 686 15.74 -11.29 -8.70
N THR A 687 14.51 -11.26 -8.20
CA THR A 687 14.08 -10.33 -7.14
C THR A 687 14.40 -10.83 -5.75
N ILE A 688 14.61 -12.14 -5.62
CA ILE A 688 15.04 -12.78 -4.40
C ILE A 688 16.54 -12.49 -4.21
N PRO A 689 16.96 -11.95 -3.05
CA PRO A 689 18.36 -11.68 -2.77
C PRO A 689 19.25 -12.90 -3.03
N ARG A 690 20.35 -12.70 -3.76
CA ARG A 690 21.32 -13.74 -4.15
C ARG A 690 21.79 -14.57 -2.95
N GLU A 691 22.04 -13.91 -1.81
CA GLU A 691 22.43 -14.53 -0.54
C GLU A 691 21.49 -15.65 -0.04
N PHE A 692 20.23 -15.73 -0.51
CA PHE A 692 19.30 -16.78 -0.08
C PHE A 692 19.21 -17.97 -1.03
N THR A 693 19.57 -17.80 -2.30
CA THR A 693 19.45 -18.83 -3.36
C THR A 693 20.78 -19.39 -3.81
N ASP A 694 21.88 -18.66 -3.63
CA ASP A 694 23.21 -19.08 -4.06
C ASP A 694 23.70 -20.32 -3.28
N CYS A 695 24.91 -20.81 -3.56
CA CYS A 695 25.51 -21.93 -2.84
C CYS A 695 25.44 -21.69 -1.32
N PHE A 696 24.99 -22.68 -0.55
CA PHE A 696 24.71 -22.62 0.89
C PHE A 696 23.53 -21.71 1.33
N GLY A 697 22.80 -21.13 0.37
CA GLY A 697 21.60 -20.36 0.65
C GLY A 697 20.45 -21.24 1.17
N PRO A 698 19.73 -20.82 2.23
CA PRO A 698 18.68 -21.64 2.85
C PRO A 698 17.48 -21.93 1.93
N LEU A 699 17.24 -21.12 0.89
CA LEU A 699 16.12 -21.29 -0.04
C LEU A 699 16.50 -22.08 -1.29
N ARG A 700 17.79 -22.40 -1.50
CA ARG A 700 18.28 -23.06 -2.71
C ARG A 700 17.57 -24.39 -2.98
N ALA A 701 17.53 -25.29 -2.00
CA ALA A 701 16.93 -26.61 -2.15
C ALA A 701 15.43 -26.54 -2.49
N THR A 702 14.70 -25.59 -1.87
CA THR A 702 13.27 -25.39 -2.13
C THR A 702 13.04 -24.91 -3.56
N VAL A 703 13.85 -23.96 -4.06
CA VAL A 703 13.75 -23.47 -5.44
C VAL A 703 14.13 -24.57 -6.43
N GLN A 704 15.19 -25.33 -6.18
CA GLN A 704 15.57 -26.47 -7.03
C GLN A 704 14.44 -27.50 -7.14
N LYS A 705 13.83 -27.86 -6.00
CA LYS A 705 12.70 -28.80 -5.98
C LYS A 705 11.52 -28.26 -6.81
N TRP A 706 11.23 -26.97 -6.71
CA TRP A 706 10.14 -26.34 -7.48
C TRP A 706 10.38 -26.38 -8.99
N PHE A 707 11.62 -26.11 -9.46
CA PHE A 707 11.97 -26.13 -10.89
C PHE A 707 12.01 -27.54 -11.49
N VAL A 708 12.22 -28.59 -10.68
CA VAL A 708 12.35 -29.98 -11.12
C VAL A 708 11.03 -30.78 -10.98
N GLN A 709 10.00 -30.20 -10.37
CA GLN A 709 8.68 -30.84 -10.24
C GLN A 709 8.10 -31.16 -11.63
N LYS A 710 8.00 -32.47 -11.95
CA LYS A 710 7.32 -32.95 -13.16
C LYS A 710 5.81 -32.91 -12.92
N ASN A 711 5.10 -32.15 -13.75
CA ASN A 711 3.64 -32.21 -13.80
C ASN A 711 3.23 -33.35 -14.74
N GLU A 712 2.53 -34.37 -14.23
CA GLU A 712 2.12 -35.55 -15.02
C GLU A 712 1.19 -35.20 -16.21
N CYS A 713 0.63 -33.99 -16.24
CA CYS A 713 -0.32 -33.51 -17.26
C CYS A 713 0.29 -32.66 -18.40
N PHE A 714 1.57 -32.24 -18.32
CA PHE A 714 2.19 -31.41 -19.35
C PHE A 714 3.58 -31.95 -19.77
N GLU A 715 3.86 -31.99 -21.07
CA GLU A 715 5.17 -32.38 -21.63
C GLU A 715 6.27 -31.33 -21.41
N ARG A 716 5.93 -30.15 -20.88
CA ARG A 716 6.83 -29.01 -20.72
C ARG A 716 7.68 -29.15 -19.46
N ASN A 717 9.00 -29.12 -19.60
CA ASN A 717 9.93 -29.19 -18.49
C ASN A 717 10.75 -27.89 -18.43
N THR A 718 10.61 -27.11 -17.34
CA THR A 718 11.33 -25.84 -17.14
C THR A 718 12.85 -26.00 -17.29
N LEU A 719 13.39 -27.16 -16.91
CA LEU A 719 14.81 -27.48 -17.09
C LEU A 719 15.20 -27.60 -18.57
N LEU A 720 14.35 -28.22 -19.40
CA LEU A 720 14.59 -28.29 -20.84
C LEU A 720 14.49 -26.90 -21.47
N GLU A 721 13.54 -26.06 -21.05
CA GLU A 721 13.46 -24.69 -21.53
C GLU A 721 14.69 -23.84 -21.17
N LEU A 722 15.27 -24.04 -19.98
CA LEU A 722 16.53 -23.41 -19.58
C LEU A 722 17.71 -23.88 -20.45
N ILE A 723 17.72 -25.16 -20.83
CA ILE A 723 18.76 -25.74 -21.71
C ILE A 723 18.58 -25.29 -23.16
N ASP A 724 17.34 -25.13 -23.62
CA ASP A 724 16.99 -24.65 -24.97
C ASP A 724 17.07 -23.12 -25.10
N PHE A 725 17.14 -22.38 -23.99
CA PHE A 725 17.20 -20.92 -23.95
C PHE A 725 18.27 -20.34 -24.90
N PRO A 726 19.53 -20.81 -24.94
CA PRO A 726 20.53 -20.28 -25.89
C PRO A 726 20.06 -20.37 -27.35
N THR A 727 19.32 -21.42 -27.72
CA THR A 727 18.81 -21.57 -29.09
C THR A 727 17.67 -20.61 -29.40
N THR A 728 16.83 -20.28 -28.41
CA THR A 728 15.69 -19.36 -28.57
C THR A 728 16.12 -17.91 -28.46
N PHE A 729 17.05 -17.59 -27.56
CA PHE A 729 17.67 -16.28 -27.42
C PHE A 729 18.32 -15.79 -28.72
N MET A 730 18.92 -16.72 -29.48
CA MET A 730 19.54 -16.46 -30.79
C MET A 730 18.53 -16.32 -31.95
N LYS A 731 17.26 -16.71 -31.78
CA LYS A 731 16.22 -16.52 -32.80
C LYS A 731 15.69 -15.08 -32.73
N HIS A 732 15.56 -14.44 -33.88
CA HIS A 732 14.97 -13.11 -33.97
C HIS A 732 13.45 -13.14 -33.99
N THR A 733 12.83 -12.32 -33.15
CA THR A 733 11.38 -12.09 -33.15
C THR A 733 11.04 -11.05 -34.22
N GLY A 734 10.59 -11.56 -35.37
CA GLY A 734 10.16 -10.86 -36.58
C GLY A 734 9.82 -9.37 -36.51
N VAL A 735 10.71 -8.54 -37.05
CA VAL A 735 10.35 -7.37 -37.86
C VAL A 735 11.27 -7.38 -39.07
N VAL A 736 10.70 -7.37 -40.28
CA VAL A 736 11.46 -7.33 -41.54
C VAL A 736 12.08 -5.93 -41.68
N GLY A 737 13.34 -5.79 -41.29
CA GLY A 737 14.14 -4.57 -41.38
C GLY A 737 15.64 -4.89 -41.24
N PRO A 738 16.56 -3.95 -41.52
CA PRO A 738 17.98 -4.15 -41.27
C PRO A 738 18.21 -4.44 -39.77
N ASP A 739 19.08 -5.39 -39.44
CA ASP A 739 19.41 -5.91 -38.10
C ASP A 739 20.12 -4.89 -37.18
N LEU A 740 19.57 -3.68 -37.08
CA LEU A 740 20.12 -2.57 -36.31
C LEU A 740 19.59 -2.61 -34.87
N TYR A 741 20.49 -2.45 -33.92
CA TYR A 741 20.23 -2.45 -32.48
C TYR A 741 21.07 -1.37 -31.78
N ASP A 742 20.58 -0.91 -30.62
CA ASP A 742 21.23 0.12 -29.82
C ASP A 742 21.66 -0.35 -28.42
N ASP A 743 22.06 0.61 -27.59
CA ASP A 743 22.47 0.41 -26.20
C ASP A 743 21.37 -0.20 -25.32
N ASP A 744 20.10 0.18 -25.53
CA ASP A 744 18.98 -0.28 -24.71
C ASP A 744 18.62 -1.73 -25.05
N ASP A 745 18.66 -2.09 -26.34
CA ASP A 745 18.47 -3.47 -26.81
C ASP A 745 19.51 -4.41 -26.20
N VAL A 746 20.79 -4.03 -26.29
CA VAL A 746 21.90 -4.82 -25.75
C VAL A 746 21.85 -4.91 -24.22
N GLY A 747 21.45 -3.83 -23.54
CA GLY A 747 21.22 -3.84 -22.09
C GLY A 747 20.09 -4.79 -21.68
N ALA A 748 19.02 -4.88 -22.46
CA ALA A 748 17.93 -5.83 -22.23
C ALA A 748 18.40 -7.29 -22.44
N TRP A 749 19.15 -7.55 -23.51
CA TRP A 749 19.75 -8.87 -23.78
C TRP A 749 20.73 -9.30 -22.68
N GLU A 750 21.58 -8.40 -22.19
CA GLU A 750 22.49 -8.67 -21.07
C GLU A 750 21.72 -9.01 -19.79
N ALA A 751 20.66 -8.24 -19.45
CA ALA A 751 19.84 -8.52 -18.27
C ALA A 751 19.12 -9.88 -18.37
N GLU A 752 18.64 -10.24 -19.55
CA GLU A 752 18.02 -11.54 -19.81
C GLU A 752 19.02 -12.69 -19.68
N ALA A 753 20.18 -12.59 -20.34
CA ALA A 753 21.24 -13.60 -20.27
C ALA A 753 21.80 -13.79 -18.86
N ARG A 754 22.00 -12.71 -18.08
CA ARG A 754 22.41 -12.82 -16.66
C ARG A 754 21.37 -13.50 -15.78
N ARG A 755 20.07 -13.29 -16.03
CA ARG A 755 19.01 -14.00 -15.30
C ARG A 755 19.00 -15.48 -15.65
N TRP A 756 19.17 -15.80 -16.93
CA TRP A 756 19.30 -17.17 -17.41
C TRP A 756 20.51 -17.88 -16.79
N SER A 757 21.71 -17.30 -16.85
CA SER A 757 22.93 -17.94 -16.33
C SER A 757 22.83 -18.23 -14.83
N ARG A 758 22.28 -17.28 -14.05
CA ARG A 758 21.99 -17.48 -12.63
C ARG A 758 21.01 -18.62 -12.40
N ALA A 759 19.89 -18.67 -13.13
CA ALA A 759 18.89 -19.71 -12.95
C ALA A 759 19.38 -21.09 -13.41
N LEU A 760 20.16 -21.15 -14.50
CA LEU A 760 20.81 -22.36 -14.97
C LEU A 760 21.69 -22.94 -13.86
N LEU A 761 22.68 -22.17 -13.36
CA LEU A 761 23.61 -22.62 -12.31
C LEU A 761 22.94 -22.86 -10.95
N LEU A 762 21.72 -22.35 -10.75
CA LEU A 762 20.90 -22.65 -9.58
C LEU A 762 20.27 -24.04 -9.66
N VAL A 763 19.78 -24.44 -10.84
CA VAL A 763 18.94 -25.63 -11.03
C VAL A 763 19.74 -26.85 -11.52
N THR A 764 20.74 -26.66 -12.39
CA THR A 764 21.53 -27.77 -12.96
C THR A 764 22.71 -28.13 -12.07
N SER A 765 22.74 -29.37 -11.60
CA SER A 765 23.92 -30.03 -10.99
C SER A 765 24.42 -31.22 -11.81
N GLU A 766 23.66 -31.69 -12.80
CA GLU A 766 24.04 -32.86 -13.61
C GLU A 766 24.90 -32.47 -14.81
N GLU A 767 26.01 -33.18 -14.99
CA GLU A 767 26.98 -32.98 -16.08
C GLU A 767 26.33 -33.09 -17.48
N GLN A 768 25.31 -33.94 -17.63
CA GLN A 768 24.67 -34.21 -18.93
C GLN A 768 23.94 -32.99 -19.50
N HIS A 769 23.38 -32.12 -18.65
CA HIS A 769 22.66 -30.92 -19.08
C HIS A 769 23.61 -29.85 -19.65
N PHE A 770 24.78 -29.70 -19.03
CA PHE A 770 25.81 -28.78 -19.54
C PHE A 770 26.39 -29.21 -20.87
N LYS A 771 26.47 -30.53 -21.15
CA LYS A 771 26.99 -31.03 -22.42
C LYS A 771 26.23 -30.46 -23.63
N GLN A 772 24.90 -30.30 -23.54
CA GLN A 772 24.10 -29.73 -24.62
C GLN A 772 24.43 -28.25 -24.86
N ILE A 773 24.61 -27.48 -23.78
CA ILE A 773 25.01 -26.06 -23.84
C ILE A 773 26.43 -25.93 -24.41
N LEU A 774 27.37 -26.78 -23.98
CA LEU A 774 28.74 -26.79 -24.50
C LEU A 774 28.77 -27.10 -26.01
N MET A 775 28.04 -28.13 -26.46
CA MET A 775 27.92 -28.44 -27.89
C MET A 775 27.28 -27.29 -28.69
N PHE A 776 26.32 -26.58 -28.09
CA PHE A 776 25.73 -25.39 -28.71
C PHE A 776 26.76 -24.27 -28.86
N LEU A 777 27.53 -23.96 -27.81
CA LEU A 777 28.57 -22.94 -27.83
C LEU A 777 29.64 -23.24 -28.88
N GLU A 778 30.08 -24.49 -28.98
CA GLU A 778 31.04 -24.95 -30.00
C GLU A 778 30.46 -24.79 -31.42
N LYS A 779 29.21 -25.22 -31.64
CA LYS A 779 28.54 -25.10 -32.93
C LYS A 779 28.34 -23.65 -33.37
N CYS A 780 27.98 -22.75 -32.46
CA CYS A 780 27.82 -21.33 -32.75
C CYS A 780 29.16 -20.63 -32.92
N GLY A 781 30.15 -20.91 -32.06
CA GLY A 781 31.49 -20.31 -32.15
C GLY A 781 32.23 -20.70 -33.42
N ASN A 782 32.08 -21.94 -33.90
CA ASN A 782 32.66 -22.37 -35.17
C ASN A 782 32.06 -21.70 -36.40
N LYS A 783 30.83 -21.16 -36.29
CA LYS A 783 30.17 -20.41 -37.37
C LYS A 783 30.56 -18.93 -37.42
N LEU A 784 31.31 -18.42 -36.44
CA LEU A 784 31.77 -17.02 -36.42
C LEU A 784 32.76 -16.70 -37.55
N SER A 785 33.49 -17.70 -38.04
CA SER A 785 34.48 -17.55 -39.12
C SER A 785 33.90 -17.74 -40.53
N GLU A 786 32.68 -18.29 -40.64
CA GLU A 786 31.96 -18.38 -41.91
C GLU A 786 31.40 -16.99 -42.24
N HIS A 787 31.78 -16.41 -43.39
CA HIS A 787 31.14 -15.21 -43.95
C HIS A 787 29.67 -15.50 -44.31
N SER A 788 28.83 -15.68 -43.30
CA SER A 788 27.40 -15.91 -43.46
C SER A 788 26.66 -14.58 -43.32
N PRO A 789 25.65 -14.32 -44.17
CA PRO A 789 24.70 -13.22 -43.98
C PRO A 789 23.70 -13.54 -42.86
N MET A 790 24.16 -14.17 -41.77
CA MET A 790 23.39 -14.27 -40.54
C MET A 790 23.50 -12.93 -39.82
N GLY A 791 22.35 -12.32 -39.52
CA GLY A 791 22.23 -10.95 -39.04
C GLY A 791 23.23 -10.53 -37.97
N GLU A 792 23.75 -9.31 -38.08
CA GLU A 792 24.81 -8.70 -37.23
C GLU A 792 24.53 -8.81 -35.72
N SER A 793 23.25 -8.87 -35.37
CA SER A 793 22.69 -9.01 -34.03
C SER A 793 22.85 -10.40 -33.39
N VAL A 794 22.94 -11.47 -34.19
CA VAL A 794 23.11 -12.86 -33.70
C VAL A 794 24.50 -13.04 -33.07
N GLN A 795 25.51 -12.37 -33.62
CA GLN A 795 26.90 -12.47 -33.15
C GLN A 795 27.07 -11.82 -31.78
N VAL A 796 26.45 -10.66 -31.53
CA VAL A 796 26.53 -9.97 -30.22
C VAL A 796 25.84 -10.77 -29.12
N LYS A 797 24.67 -11.34 -29.41
CA LYS A 797 23.95 -12.22 -28.49
C LYS A 797 24.79 -13.44 -28.07
N PHE A 798 25.58 -14.00 -28.99
CA PHE A 798 26.52 -15.08 -28.65
C PHE A 798 27.57 -14.65 -27.62
N PHE A 799 28.20 -13.48 -27.80
CA PHE A 799 29.19 -12.96 -26.83
C PHE A 799 28.55 -12.65 -25.48
N ILE A 800 27.33 -12.09 -25.46
CA ILE A 800 26.58 -11.81 -24.22
C ILE A 800 26.31 -13.10 -23.44
N LEU A 801 25.93 -14.20 -24.11
CA LEU A 801 25.68 -15.49 -23.47
C LEU A 801 26.93 -16.04 -22.79
N ILE A 802 28.07 -16.07 -23.48
CA ILE A 802 29.34 -16.57 -22.92
C ILE A 802 29.77 -15.70 -21.75
N PHE A 803 29.76 -14.37 -21.93
CA PHE A 803 30.14 -13.43 -20.88
C PHE A 803 29.28 -13.62 -19.63
N SER A 804 27.96 -13.69 -19.78
CA SER A 804 27.02 -13.84 -18.65
C SER A 804 27.19 -15.17 -17.91
N LEU A 805 27.63 -16.22 -18.60
CA LEU A 805 27.92 -17.52 -18.00
C LEU A 805 29.23 -17.47 -17.18
N ILE A 806 30.30 -16.90 -17.74
CA ILE A 806 31.59 -16.74 -17.06
C ILE A 806 31.44 -15.85 -15.82
N GLU A 807 30.76 -14.71 -15.94
CA GLU A 807 30.55 -13.78 -14.84
C GLU A 807 29.85 -14.46 -13.64
N GLU A 808 28.82 -15.27 -13.90
CA GLU A 808 28.11 -15.96 -12.83
C GLU A 808 28.94 -17.11 -12.21
N LEU A 809 29.77 -17.79 -13.01
CA LEU A 809 30.71 -18.81 -12.50
C LEU A 809 31.81 -18.19 -11.61
N GLU A 810 32.35 -17.03 -11.98
CA GLU A 810 33.32 -16.29 -11.17
C GLU A 810 32.71 -15.87 -9.81
N VAL A 811 31.44 -15.43 -9.81
CA VAL A 811 30.73 -15.08 -8.57
C VAL A 811 30.59 -16.29 -7.65
N GLN A 812 30.30 -17.48 -8.21
CA GLN A 812 30.26 -18.70 -7.41
C GLN A 812 31.64 -19.09 -6.89
N GLN A 813 32.69 -19.03 -7.72
CA GLN A 813 34.06 -19.39 -7.34
C GLN A 813 34.60 -18.51 -6.20
N LYS A 814 34.42 -17.19 -6.28
CA LYS A 814 34.86 -16.24 -5.23
C LYS A 814 34.25 -16.56 -3.85
N LYS A 815 33.02 -17.07 -3.81
CA LYS A 815 32.34 -17.48 -2.57
C LYS A 815 32.91 -18.78 -1.98
N PHE A 816 33.25 -19.76 -2.84
CA PHE A 816 33.88 -21.00 -2.39
C PHE A 816 35.28 -20.76 -1.80
N VAL A 817 36.09 -19.89 -2.43
CA VAL A 817 37.44 -19.56 -1.93
C VAL A 817 37.39 -18.88 -0.56
N TYR A 818 36.47 -17.92 -0.36
CA TYR A 818 36.32 -17.23 0.92
C TYR A 818 35.95 -18.16 2.08
N GLN A 819 35.13 -19.19 1.83
CA GLN A 819 34.76 -20.17 2.86
C GLN A 819 35.80 -21.26 3.10
N ASN A 820 36.54 -21.69 2.07
CA ASN A 820 37.65 -22.66 2.23
C ASN A 820 38.77 -22.11 3.13
N ASN A 821 38.96 -20.78 3.13
CA ASN A 821 39.90 -20.12 4.05
C ASN A 821 39.40 -20.09 5.51
N ILE A 822 38.08 -20.24 5.74
CA ILE A 822 37.45 -20.23 7.07
C ILE A 822 37.31 -21.67 7.64
N ILE A 823 37.13 -22.67 6.77
CA ILE A 823 36.86 -24.07 7.14
C ILE A 823 38.07 -24.94 6.78
N THR A 824 39.19 -24.78 7.51
CA THR A 824 40.34 -25.71 7.41
C THR A 824 40.31 -26.83 8.47
N ASP A 825 39.20 -27.03 9.19
CA ASP A 825 39.08 -28.14 10.14
C ASP A 825 37.65 -28.68 10.20
N GLY A 826 37.33 -29.69 9.38
CA GLY A 826 36.01 -30.33 9.37
C GLY A 826 35.69 -31.05 8.06
N GLY A 827 36.26 -32.24 7.87
CA GLY A 827 36.00 -33.06 6.69
C GLY A 827 34.54 -33.52 6.58
N SER A 828 33.79 -32.99 5.61
CA SER A 828 32.68 -33.71 4.94
C SER A 828 32.13 -33.05 3.65
N GLU A 829 32.52 -31.81 3.28
CA GLU A 829 32.00 -31.14 2.06
C GLU A 829 32.92 -31.17 0.83
N TRP A 830 33.89 -32.09 0.77
CA TRP A 830 34.87 -32.14 -0.34
C TRP A 830 34.29 -32.57 -1.69
N THR A 831 33.09 -33.17 -1.73
CA THR A 831 32.53 -33.77 -2.96
C THR A 831 31.95 -32.75 -3.95
N ASN A 832 31.31 -31.68 -3.46
CA ASN A 832 30.68 -30.68 -4.34
C ASN A 832 31.72 -29.77 -5.03
N GLY A 833 32.83 -29.48 -4.36
CA GLY A 833 33.92 -28.67 -4.95
C GLY A 833 34.63 -29.37 -6.12
N VAL A 834 34.76 -30.70 -6.06
CA VAL A 834 35.41 -31.51 -7.10
C VAL A 834 34.56 -31.59 -8.38
N GLU A 835 33.23 -31.69 -8.26
CA GLU A 835 32.32 -31.69 -9.41
C GLU A 835 32.27 -30.31 -10.13
N HIS A 836 32.30 -29.21 -9.37
CA HIS A 836 32.34 -27.86 -9.94
C HIS A 836 33.66 -27.56 -10.67
N CYS A 837 34.81 -28.03 -10.17
CA CYS A 837 36.09 -27.91 -10.87
C CYS A 837 36.09 -28.65 -12.22
N ALA A 838 35.52 -29.87 -12.26
CA ALA A 838 35.44 -30.66 -13.50
C ALA A 838 34.54 -30.00 -14.56
N LEU A 839 33.45 -29.34 -14.16
CA LEU A 839 32.59 -28.56 -15.05
C LEU A 839 33.35 -27.35 -15.62
N ASN A 840 34.04 -26.59 -14.77
CA ASN A 840 34.78 -25.40 -15.18
C ASN A 840 35.90 -25.74 -16.17
N GLU A 841 36.61 -26.86 -15.96
CA GLU A 841 37.59 -27.36 -16.92
C GLU A 841 36.97 -27.75 -18.27
N LYS A 842 35.79 -28.38 -18.29
CA LYS A 842 35.10 -28.74 -19.54
C LYS A 842 34.65 -27.50 -20.31
N LEU A 843 34.09 -26.50 -19.60
CA LEU A 843 33.73 -25.21 -20.20
C LEU A 843 34.97 -24.50 -20.76
N ALA A 844 36.07 -24.46 -20.01
CA ALA A 844 37.32 -23.87 -20.46
C ALA A 844 37.84 -24.55 -21.74
N LYS A 845 37.79 -25.89 -21.82
CA LYS A 845 38.15 -26.65 -23.03
C LYS A 845 37.27 -26.32 -24.23
N SER A 846 35.95 -26.25 -24.06
CA SER A 846 35.03 -25.87 -25.14
C SER A 846 35.26 -24.43 -25.60
N LEU A 847 35.48 -23.48 -24.68
CA LEU A 847 35.77 -22.08 -25.02
C LEU A 847 37.10 -21.93 -25.76
N LEU A 848 38.14 -22.65 -25.34
CA LEU A 848 39.43 -22.68 -26.04
C LEU A 848 39.30 -23.20 -27.48
N SER A 849 38.42 -24.17 -27.72
CA SER A 849 38.19 -24.71 -29.07
C SER A 849 37.62 -23.68 -30.05
N VAL A 850 36.91 -22.66 -29.56
CA VAL A 850 36.29 -21.59 -30.38
C VAL A 850 37.01 -20.24 -30.27
N LEU A 851 37.96 -20.09 -29.35
CA LEU A 851 38.67 -18.83 -29.07
C LEU A 851 39.33 -18.23 -30.32
N GLU A 852 39.96 -19.06 -31.15
CA GLU A 852 40.61 -18.56 -32.38
C GLU A 852 39.60 -17.96 -33.36
N ASN A 853 38.41 -18.58 -33.51
CA ASN A 853 37.34 -18.02 -34.35
C ASN A 853 36.80 -16.70 -33.77
N MET A 854 36.70 -16.59 -32.45
CA MET A 854 36.30 -15.35 -31.76
C MET A 854 37.33 -14.23 -31.98
N VAL A 855 38.63 -14.56 -31.94
CA VAL A 855 39.73 -13.62 -32.21
C VAL A 855 39.72 -13.16 -33.67
N VAL A 856 39.55 -14.07 -34.63
CA VAL A 856 39.44 -13.73 -36.06
C VAL A 856 38.28 -12.77 -36.31
N PHE A 857 37.11 -13.07 -35.75
CA PHE A 857 35.94 -12.20 -35.83
C PHE A 857 36.20 -10.82 -35.22
N SER A 858 36.78 -10.78 -34.01
CA SER A 858 37.04 -9.51 -33.30
C SER A 858 38.07 -8.65 -34.03
N LYS A 859 39.08 -9.25 -34.66
CA LYS A 859 40.02 -8.52 -35.54
C LYS A 859 39.30 -7.81 -36.68
N GLN A 860 38.29 -8.45 -37.28
CA GLN A 860 37.49 -7.85 -38.35
C GLN A 860 36.56 -6.75 -37.82
N SER A 861 35.86 -6.99 -36.70
CA SER A 861 34.92 -6.01 -36.11
C SER A 861 35.62 -4.75 -35.59
N CYS A 862 36.84 -4.87 -35.06
CA CYS A 862 37.68 -3.75 -34.60
C CYS A 862 38.03 -2.73 -35.69
N SER A 863 37.76 -3.02 -36.97
CA SER A 863 37.94 -2.04 -38.05
C SER A 863 37.07 -0.79 -37.89
N VAL A 864 35.92 -0.91 -37.21
CA VAL A 864 34.96 0.19 -36.99
C VAL A 864 35.57 1.38 -36.23
N PHE A 865 36.49 1.12 -35.30
CA PHE A 865 37.16 2.18 -34.53
C PHE A 865 38.07 3.07 -35.38
N TRP A 866 38.51 2.58 -36.54
CA TRP A 866 39.43 3.27 -37.44
C TRP A 866 38.74 3.92 -38.64
N LEU A 867 37.40 4.01 -38.64
CA LEU A 867 36.66 4.63 -39.75
C LEU A 867 37.05 6.10 -39.92
N ARG A 868 37.42 6.49 -41.15
CA ARG A 868 37.63 7.90 -41.51
C ARG A 868 36.28 8.52 -41.86
N SER A 869 35.69 9.30 -40.95
CA SER A 869 34.42 9.99 -41.20
C SER A 869 34.63 11.15 -42.18
N THR A 870 34.30 10.99 -43.47
CA THR A 870 34.22 12.10 -44.44
C THR A 870 32.82 12.72 -44.51
N ASP A 871 31.79 12.00 -44.08
CA ASP A 871 30.40 12.39 -44.30
C ASP A 871 29.72 12.80 -42.98
N ILE A 872 29.08 13.97 -43.00
CA ILE A 872 28.27 14.50 -41.91
C ILE A 872 27.03 13.60 -41.78
N MET A 873 27.01 12.72 -40.78
CA MET A 873 25.87 11.86 -40.46
C MET A 873 24.98 12.56 -39.44
N ASP A 874 23.66 12.49 -39.60
CA ASP A 874 22.69 13.05 -38.66
C ASP A 874 22.84 12.39 -37.27
N LEU A 875 23.34 13.16 -36.31
CA LEU A 875 23.58 12.70 -34.94
C LEU A 875 22.29 12.78 -34.12
N PRO A 876 22.04 11.82 -33.20
CA PRO A 876 20.91 11.89 -32.28
C PRO A 876 20.92 13.19 -31.45
N CYS A 877 19.76 13.85 -31.36
CA CYS A 877 19.59 15.15 -30.72
C CYS A 877 19.62 15.10 -29.18
N SER A 878 19.42 13.93 -28.56
CA SER A 878 19.30 13.79 -27.10
C SER A 878 20.01 12.54 -26.56
N VAL A 879 20.84 12.71 -25.52
CA VAL A 879 21.43 11.61 -24.76
C VAL A 879 20.49 11.20 -23.63
N LYS A 880 19.89 10.01 -23.70
CA LYS A 880 19.22 9.38 -22.55
C LYS A 880 20.28 8.68 -21.68
N GLY A 881 20.22 8.87 -20.36
CA GLY A 881 21.13 8.20 -19.41
C GLY A 881 21.53 9.05 -18.21
N LYS A 882 22.19 8.43 -17.22
CA LYS A 882 22.73 9.13 -16.04
C LYS A 882 24.09 9.76 -16.38
N LEU A 883 24.36 10.96 -15.84
CA LEU A 883 25.69 11.58 -15.91
C LEU A 883 26.76 10.66 -15.30
N GLY A 884 27.78 10.30 -16.08
CA GLY A 884 28.84 9.37 -15.66
C GLY A 884 28.44 7.89 -15.61
N GLY A 885 27.23 7.54 -16.08
CA GLY A 885 26.77 6.16 -16.26
C GLY A 885 26.62 5.78 -17.74
N PRO A 886 26.21 4.53 -18.03
CA PRO A 886 25.89 4.13 -19.40
C PRO A 886 24.82 5.08 -19.96
N SER A 887 25.14 5.65 -21.11
CA SER A 887 24.32 6.64 -21.81
C SER A 887 24.40 6.33 -23.29
N GLN A 888 23.29 6.52 -24.00
CA GLN A 888 23.21 6.22 -25.43
C GLN A 888 24.33 6.94 -26.21
N ARG A 889 25.02 6.20 -27.08
CA ARG A 889 26.09 6.74 -27.94
C ARG A 889 25.51 7.78 -28.91
N ARG A 890 26.22 8.89 -29.12
CA ARG A 890 25.88 9.88 -30.16
C ARG A 890 26.45 9.45 -31.50
N LEU A 891 25.96 8.34 -32.03
CA LEU A 891 26.36 7.75 -33.32
C LEU A 891 25.10 7.36 -34.09
N ALA A 892 25.20 7.30 -35.42
CA ALA A 892 24.13 6.73 -36.25
C ALA A 892 23.91 5.26 -35.88
N THR A 893 22.67 4.76 -35.91
CA THR A 893 22.31 3.43 -35.40
C THR A 893 23.14 2.31 -36.04
N SER A 894 23.47 2.41 -37.33
CA SER A 894 24.37 1.46 -38.02
C SER A 894 25.77 1.40 -37.42
N ILE A 895 26.37 2.56 -37.12
CA ILE A 895 27.68 2.64 -36.48
C ILE A 895 27.58 2.17 -35.03
N THR A 896 26.50 2.52 -34.32
CA THR A 896 26.25 2.07 -32.94
C THR A 896 26.20 0.55 -32.84
N SER A 897 25.48 -0.14 -33.73
CA SER A 897 25.42 -1.61 -33.76
C SER A 897 26.81 -2.22 -33.97
N SER A 898 27.57 -1.76 -34.97
CA SER A 898 28.93 -2.26 -35.23
C SER A 898 29.91 -1.98 -34.07
N VAL A 899 29.79 -0.82 -33.41
CA VAL A 899 30.59 -0.48 -32.23
C VAL A 899 30.25 -1.40 -31.06
N LEU A 900 28.96 -1.63 -30.77
CA LEU A 900 28.51 -2.52 -29.71
C LEU A 900 28.99 -3.95 -29.95
N GLN A 901 28.91 -4.43 -31.19
CA GLN A 901 29.45 -5.73 -31.58
C GLN A 901 30.93 -5.88 -31.26
N CYS A 902 31.72 -4.86 -31.55
CA CYS A 902 33.15 -4.85 -31.26
C CYS A 902 33.43 -4.78 -29.75
N VAL A 903 32.76 -3.88 -29.02
CA VAL A 903 32.97 -3.74 -27.56
C VAL A 903 32.62 -5.05 -26.84
N TRP A 904 31.50 -5.69 -27.19
CA TRP A 904 31.09 -6.95 -26.58
C TRP A 904 31.98 -8.13 -26.98
N SER A 905 32.49 -8.17 -28.21
CA SER A 905 33.43 -9.21 -28.61
C SER A 905 34.76 -9.08 -27.85
N MET A 906 35.28 -7.85 -27.71
CA MET A 906 36.48 -7.57 -26.92
C MET A 906 36.28 -7.89 -25.44
N ARG A 907 35.16 -7.45 -24.84
CA ARG A 907 34.81 -7.77 -23.45
C ARG A 907 34.72 -9.28 -23.21
N CYS A 908 34.07 -10.02 -24.10
CA CYS A 908 33.93 -11.46 -24.00
C CYS A 908 35.29 -12.18 -24.14
N ILE A 909 36.13 -11.81 -25.11
CA ILE A 909 37.47 -12.40 -25.27
C ILE A 909 38.32 -12.16 -24.04
N SER A 910 38.33 -10.93 -23.52
CA SER A 910 39.03 -10.58 -22.29
C SER A 910 38.61 -11.48 -21.12
N SER A 911 37.30 -11.68 -20.92
CA SER A 911 36.78 -12.58 -19.87
C SER A 911 37.12 -14.04 -20.12
N VAL A 912 37.03 -14.54 -21.36
CA VAL A 912 37.39 -15.93 -21.70
C VAL A 912 38.86 -16.19 -21.43
N VAL A 913 39.75 -15.29 -21.85
CA VAL A 913 41.19 -15.41 -21.63
C VAL A 913 41.52 -15.41 -20.14
N SER A 914 40.94 -14.47 -19.37
CA SER A 914 41.12 -14.41 -17.92
C SER A 914 40.63 -15.69 -17.22
N TRP A 915 39.48 -16.23 -17.64
CA TRP A 915 38.90 -17.44 -17.08
C TRP A 915 39.70 -18.70 -17.41
N CYS A 916 40.00 -18.93 -18.71
CA CYS A 916 40.70 -20.13 -19.18
C CYS A 916 42.14 -20.25 -18.64
N LYS A 917 42.76 -19.12 -18.27
CA LYS A 917 44.08 -19.07 -17.64
C LYS A 917 44.14 -19.89 -16.35
N HIS A 918 43.06 -19.98 -15.58
CA HIS A 918 43.03 -20.78 -14.35
C HIS A 918 43.09 -22.29 -14.58
N TYR A 919 42.85 -22.76 -15.81
CA TYR A 919 42.61 -24.18 -16.11
C TYR A 919 43.52 -24.78 -17.19
N THR A 920 44.37 -23.98 -17.86
CA THR A 920 45.19 -24.44 -18.99
C THR A 920 46.57 -23.77 -19.06
N SER A 921 47.47 -24.33 -19.87
CA SER A 921 48.84 -23.82 -20.08
C SER A 921 48.90 -22.70 -21.13
N ASP A 922 49.90 -21.82 -20.97
CA ASP A 922 50.04 -20.52 -21.65
C ASP A 922 50.06 -20.59 -23.19
N VAL A 923 50.54 -21.71 -23.77
CA VAL A 923 50.69 -21.88 -25.23
C VAL A 923 49.35 -21.77 -25.97
N SER A 924 48.24 -22.19 -25.36
CA SER A 924 46.91 -22.17 -25.98
C SER A 924 46.24 -20.79 -26.00
N LEU A 925 46.71 -19.86 -25.17
CA LEU A 925 46.16 -18.50 -25.03
C LEU A 925 47.00 -17.44 -25.76
N HIS A 926 48.19 -17.81 -26.25
CA HIS A 926 49.16 -16.89 -26.84
C HIS A 926 48.61 -16.07 -28.02
N SER A 927 47.79 -16.66 -28.90
CA SER A 927 47.20 -15.94 -30.04
C SER A 927 46.21 -14.85 -29.60
N ALA A 928 45.42 -15.12 -28.55
CA ALA A 928 44.48 -14.17 -27.98
C ALA A 928 45.20 -13.05 -27.20
N PHE A 929 46.19 -13.38 -26.37
CA PHE A 929 47.01 -12.37 -25.69
C PHE A 929 47.76 -11.46 -26.67
N SER A 930 48.37 -12.02 -27.71
CA SER A 930 49.00 -11.25 -28.79
C SER A 930 48.01 -10.28 -29.44
N PHE A 931 46.80 -10.75 -29.76
CA PHE A 931 45.76 -9.89 -30.33
C PHE A 931 45.34 -8.75 -29.39
N LEU A 932 45.12 -9.05 -28.10
CA LEU A 932 44.75 -8.07 -27.09
C LEU A 932 45.85 -7.01 -26.89
N TRP A 933 47.11 -7.44 -26.90
CA TRP A 933 48.28 -6.55 -26.83
C TRP A 933 48.40 -5.63 -28.04
N GLU A 934 48.30 -6.17 -29.26
CA GLU A 934 48.30 -5.40 -30.50
C GLU A 934 47.14 -4.40 -30.55
N PHE A 935 45.96 -4.79 -30.07
CA PHE A 935 44.81 -3.89 -29.97
C PHE A 935 45.09 -2.72 -29.02
N CYS A 936 45.63 -2.99 -27.83
CA CYS A 936 46.01 -1.97 -26.84
C CYS A 936 46.91 -0.90 -27.47
N TRP A 937 47.97 -1.34 -28.14
CA TRP A 937 48.92 -0.44 -28.80
C TRP A 937 48.28 0.35 -29.94
N LYS A 938 47.45 -0.31 -30.76
CA LYS A 938 46.75 0.33 -31.86
C LYS A 938 45.79 1.43 -31.39
N VAL A 939 45.05 1.21 -30.30
CA VAL A 939 44.18 2.24 -29.69
C VAL A 939 44.98 3.43 -29.17
N ILE A 940 46.13 3.20 -28.55
CA ILE A 940 46.95 4.25 -27.95
C ILE A 940 47.74 5.04 -29.02
N GLN A 941 48.19 4.39 -30.08
CA GLN A 941 48.92 5.05 -31.17
C GLN A 941 48.03 5.84 -32.13
N HIS A 942 46.75 5.48 -32.22
CA HIS A 942 45.83 6.15 -33.13
C HIS A 942 45.38 7.50 -32.56
N CYS A 943 45.70 8.60 -33.27
CA CYS A 943 45.33 9.96 -32.86
C CYS A 943 43.93 10.36 -33.34
N THR A 944 43.36 11.34 -32.63
CA THR A 944 41.97 11.76 -32.73
C THR A 944 41.66 12.53 -34.02
N ASN A 945 40.50 12.25 -34.62
CA ASN A 945 39.94 13.05 -35.70
C ASN A 945 39.15 14.23 -35.10
N ALA A 946 39.18 15.40 -35.73
CA ALA A 946 38.52 16.63 -35.24
C ALA A 946 36.98 16.61 -35.27
N THR A 947 36.34 15.45 -35.48
CA THR A 947 34.89 15.29 -35.65
C THR A 947 34.23 14.67 -34.40
N GLU A 948 32.94 14.97 -34.18
CA GLU A 948 32.18 14.38 -33.06
C GLU A 948 32.04 12.86 -33.18
N THR A 949 31.74 12.36 -34.37
CA THR A 949 31.73 10.92 -34.65
C THR A 949 33.09 10.27 -34.38
N GLY A 950 34.19 10.93 -34.75
CA GLY A 950 35.54 10.45 -34.48
C GLY A 950 35.87 10.40 -32.99
N ALA A 951 35.45 11.40 -32.22
CA ALA A 951 35.61 11.44 -30.78
C ALA A 951 34.77 10.35 -30.06
N GLU A 952 33.54 10.10 -30.52
CA GLU A 952 32.68 9.02 -29.99
C GLU A 952 33.23 7.62 -30.32
N LEU A 953 33.82 7.42 -31.52
CA LEU A 953 34.49 6.17 -31.87
C LEU A 953 35.74 5.90 -31.00
N HIS A 954 36.54 6.95 -30.72
CA HIS A 954 37.69 6.81 -29.79
C HIS A 954 37.24 6.55 -28.36
N LEU A 955 36.15 7.19 -27.90
CA LEU A 955 35.55 6.90 -26.59
C LEU A 955 35.13 5.42 -26.48
N ALA A 956 34.48 4.87 -27.51
CA ALA A 956 34.12 3.46 -27.54
C ALA A 956 35.34 2.52 -27.64
N ALA A 957 36.42 2.94 -28.31
CA ALA A 957 37.68 2.20 -28.31
C ALA A 957 38.30 2.15 -26.91
N TYR A 958 38.20 3.22 -26.11
CA TYR A 958 38.65 3.21 -24.71
C TYR A 958 37.79 2.37 -23.78
N GLU A 959 36.48 2.29 -24.04
CA GLU A 959 35.61 1.34 -23.35
C GLU A 959 36.05 -0.11 -23.60
N ALA A 960 36.29 -0.48 -24.86
CA ALA A 960 36.84 -1.80 -25.19
C ALA A 960 38.22 -2.00 -24.54
N LEU A 961 39.09 -0.98 -24.59
CA LEU A 961 40.43 -1.02 -24.01
C LEU A 961 40.41 -1.29 -22.51
N ALA A 962 39.44 -0.75 -21.76
CA ALA A 962 39.32 -1.00 -20.32
C ALA A 962 39.20 -2.49 -20.01
N TYR A 963 38.38 -3.23 -20.76
CA TYR A 963 38.25 -4.68 -20.61
C TYR A 963 39.51 -5.43 -21.03
N VAL A 964 40.20 -4.95 -22.06
CA VAL A 964 41.48 -5.52 -22.52
C VAL A 964 42.55 -5.37 -21.46
N LEU A 965 42.76 -4.15 -20.96
CA LEU A 965 43.76 -3.85 -19.93
C LEU A 965 43.49 -4.61 -18.63
N ALA A 966 42.22 -4.77 -18.24
CA ALA A 966 41.86 -5.59 -17.08
C ALA A 966 42.30 -7.06 -17.24
N ALA A 967 42.01 -7.68 -18.38
CA ALA A 967 42.44 -9.06 -18.66
C ALA A 967 43.96 -9.21 -18.75
N LEU A 968 44.64 -8.22 -19.35
CA LEU A 968 46.09 -8.18 -19.41
C LEU A 968 46.70 -8.03 -18.01
N SER A 969 46.14 -7.19 -17.15
CA SER A 969 46.65 -6.99 -15.79
C SER A 969 46.55 -8.24 -14.91
N ALA A 970 45.66 -9.18 -15.23
CA ALA A 970 45.54 -10.44 -14.52
C ALA A 970 46.57 -11.50 -14.96
N ALA A 971 47.35 -11.27 -16.02
CA ALA A 971 48.36 -12.21 -16.52
C ALA A 971 49.76 -11.96 -15.89
N PRO A 972 50.57 -13.01 -15.62
CA PRO A 972 51.90 -12.85 -15.05
C PRO A 972 52.82 -12.14 -16.05
N ILE A 973 53.72 -11.32 -15.51
CA ILE A 973 54.63 -10.49 -16.32
C ILE A 973 55.55 -11.33 -17.23
N SER A 974 55.83 -12.59 -16.86
CA SER A 974 56.60 -13.53 -17.70
C SER A 974 56.01 -13.68 -19.10
N ASP A 975 54.68 -13.77 -19.19
CA ASP A 975 53.99 -13.99 -20.46
C ASP A 975 54.07 -12.75 -21.35
N PHE A 976 54.16 -11.56 -20.75
CA PHE A 976 54.33 -10.29 -21.46
C PHE A 976 55.74 -10.08 -21.99
N LEU A 977 56.75 -10.51 -21.23
CA LEU A 977 58.16 -10.33 -21.62
C LEU A 977 58.49 -11.08 -22.92
N ASP A 978 57.84 -12.22 -23.18
CA ASP A 978 57.97 -12.98 -24.43
C ASP A 978 57.38 -12.24 -25.65
N PHE A 979 56.40 -11.34 -25.46
CA PHE A 979 55.84 -10.50 -26.53
C PHE A 979 56.61 -9.20 -26.77
N VAL A 980 57.44 -8.78 -25.80
CA VAL A 980 58.23 -7.54 -25.85
C VAL A 980 59.56 -7.74 -26.59
N GLU A 981 60.01 -8.98 -26.83
CA GLU A 981 61.16 -9.23 -27.71
C GLU A 981 60.82 -9.04 -29.20
N PRO A 982 61.65 -8.31 -29.96
CA PRO A 982 61.15 -7.36 -30.95
C PRO A 982 60.97 -7.97 -32.34
N LYS A 983 59.73 -8.04 -32.82
CA LYS A 983 59.47 -7.96 -34.26
C LYS A 983 59.52 -6.49 -34.69
N GLN A 984 60.73 -6.03 -35.04
CA GLN A 984 61.07 -4.88 -35.89
C GLN A 984 60.31 -3.55 -35.68
N ILE A 985 61.05 -2.49 -35.31
CA ILE A 985 61.26 -1.28 -36.16
C ILE A 985 62.38 -0.41 -35.55
N ASN A 986 63.30 0.00 -36.40
CA ASN A 986 64.37 0.96 -36.14
C ASN A 986 63.84 2.30 -35.59
N ARG A 987 64.18 2.63 -34.33
CA ARG A 987 64.66 3.94 -33.84
C ARG A 987 64.60 3.98 -32.31
N ALA A 988 65.76 3.96 -31.66
CA ALA A 988 66.16 4.66 -30.42
C ALA A 988 65.20 4.87 -29.21
N SER A 989 64.01 4.29 -29.12
CA SER A 989 63.20 4.28 -27.90
C SER A 989 63.14 2.86 -27.35
N LYS A 990 63.83 2.62 -26.23
CA LYS A 990 63.48 1.48 -25.36
C LYS A 990 61.98 1.58 -25.09
N PHE A 991 61.22 0.55 -25.45
CA PHE A 991 59.80 0.44 -25.13
C PHE A 991 59.62 0.52 -23.62
N SER A 992 59.07 1.63 -23.12
CA SER A 992 58.76 1.82 -21.71
C SER A 992 57.26 1.92 -21.53
N TRP A 993 56.74 1.28 -20.48
CA TRP A 993 55.35 1.44 -20.02
C TRP A 993 55.01 2.92 -19.75
N ASP A 994 56.03 3.73 -19.42
CA ASP A 994 55.93 5.19 -19.38
C ASP A 994 55.42 5.80 -20.69
N HIS A 995 55.93 5.36 -21.84
CA HIS A 995 55.48 5.89 -23.13
C HIS A 995 54.02 5.53 -23.40
N LEU A 996 53.60 4.33 -23.00
CA LEU A 996 52.21 3.89 -23.13
C LEU A 996 51.28 4.74 -22.26
N ALA A 997 51.60 4.90 -20.97
CA ALA A 997 50.79 5.67 -20.02
C ALA A 997 50.73 7.17 -20.40
N THR A 998 51.85 7.78 -20.74
CA THR A 998 51.91 9.20 -21.11
C THR A 998 51.19 9.49 -22.43
N THR A 999 51.30 8.60 -23.43
CA THR A 999 50.58 8.75 -24.70
C THR A 999 49.07 8.57 -24.50
N PHE A 1000 48.65 7.59 -23.69
CA PHE A 1000 47.24 7.39 -23.34
C PHE A 1000 46.64 8.63 -22.68
N LEU A 1001 47.28 9.16 -21.62
CA LEU A 1001 46.82 10.35 -20.92
C LEU A 1001 46.82 11.59 -21.83
N GLY A 1002 47.85 11.74 -22.68
CA GLY A 1002 47.92 12.80 -23.67
C GLY A 1002 46.75 12.79 -24.65
N ASN A 1003 46.37 11.61 -25.15
CA ASN A 1003 45.23 11.45 -26.06
C ASN A 1003 43.89 11.76 -25.39
N ILE A 1004 43.69 11.31 -24.14
CA ILE A 1004 42.49 11.64 -23.35
C ILE A 1004 42.39 13.15 -23.12
N ASN A 1005 43.49 13.79 -22.74
CA ASN A 1005 43.53 15.23 -22.51
C ASN A 1005 43.26 16.01 -23.81
N SER A 1006 43.73 15.53 -24.96
CA SER A 1006 43.37 16.10 -26.27
C SER A 1006 41.87 16.01 -26.56
N LEU A 1007 41.21 14.89 -26.24
CA LEU A 1007 39.75 14.77 -26.40
C LEU A 1007 38.97 15.73 -25.49
N LEU A 1008 39.45 15.95 -24.27
CA LEU A 1008 38.83 16.87 -23.31
C LEU A 1008 39.00 18.33 -23.74
N THR A 1009 40.17 18.72 -24.23
CA THR A 1009 40.48 20.11 -24.65
C THR A 1009 39.84 20.49 -25.98
N ASN A 1010 39.69 19.55 -26.92
CA ASN A 1010 39.06 19.80 -28.22
C ASN A 1010 37.57 20.21 -28.10
N GLY A 1011 36.92 19.95 -26.96
CA GLY A 1011 35.57 20.43 -26.67
C GLY A 1011 34.43 19.79 -27.49
N VAL A 1012 34.75 18.79 -28.31
CA VAL A 1012 33.82 18.13 -29.24
C VAL A 1012 32.79 17.25 -28.51
N LEU A 1013 33.18 16.58 -27.42
CA LEU A 1013 32.29 15.74 -26.62
C LEU A 1013 31.40 16.57 -25.69
N THR A 1014 30.12 16.20 -25.62
CA THR A 1014 29.15 16.79 -24.69
C THR A 1014 29.47 16.48 -23.22
N ARG A 1015 28.88 17.24 -22.28
CA ARG A 1015 29.15 17.10 -20.83
C ARG A 1015 28.92 15.68 -20.30
N SER A 1016 27.85 15.01 -20.70
CA SER A 1016 27.55 13.64 -20.26
C SER A 1016 28.57 12.63 -20.79
N ARG A 1017 28.98 12.77 -22.05
CA ARG A 1017 29.95 11.88 -22.72
C ARG A 1017 31.37 12.10 -22.20
N ARG A 1018 31.75 13.33 -21.84
CA ARG A 1018 33.00 13.61 -21.10
C ARG A 1018 33.04 12.89 -19.75
N ALA A 1019 31.91 12.82 -19.03
CA ALA A 1019 31.86 12.06 -17.77
C ALA A 1019 32.05 10.55 -17.99
N VAL A 1020 31.53 9.99 -19.09
CA VAL A 1020 31.77 8.59 -19.48
C VAL A 1020 33.24 8.37 -19.85
N LEU A 1021 33.85 9.27 -20.62
CA LEU A 1021 35.29 9.24 -20.94
C LEU A 1021 36.14 9.23 -19.68
N MET A 1022 35.81 10.07 -18.69
CA MET A 1022 36.51 10.09 -17.40
C MET A 1022 36.35 8.79 -16.63
N CYS A 1023 35.20 8.12 -16.71
CA CYS A 1023 35.02 6.80 -16.11
C CYS A 1023 35.96 5.76 -16.73
N TRP A 1024 36.02 5.69 -18.05
CA TRP A 1024 36.90 4.75 -18.76
C TRP A 1024 38.38 5.08 -18.60
N LYS A 1025 38.75 6.38 -18.57
CA LYS A 1025 40.11 6.85 -18.25
C LYS A 1025 40.62 6.19 -16.97
N TRP A 1026 39.86 6.30 -15.89
CA TRP A 1026 40.29 5.82 -14.58
C TRP A 1026 40.25 4.30 -14.45
N LEU A 1027 39.36 3.61 -15.16
CA LEU A 1027 39.39 2.14 -15.24
C LEU A 1027 40.64 1.64 -15.98
N CYS A 1028 40.99 2.27 -17.11
CA CYS A 1028 42.22 1.93 -17.84
C CYS A 1028 43.49 2.20 -17.02
N VAL A 1029 43.56 3.34 -16.32
CA VAL A 1029 44.71 3.67 -15.45
C VAL A 1029 44.80 2.70 -14.27
N ASP A 1030 43.69 2.35 -13.63
CA ASP A 1030 43.64 1.36 -12.54
C ASP A 1030 44.22 0.01 -12.99
N SER A 1031 43.77 -0.49 -14.15
CA SER A 1031 44.29 -1.72 -14.73
C SER A 1031 45.77 -1.62 -15.14
N LEU A 1032 46.22 -0.51 -15.75
CA LEU A 1032 47.62 -0.31 -16.13
C LEU A 1032 48.56 -0.32 -14.92
N LEU A 1033 48.17 0.34 -13.83
CA LEU A 1033 48.95 0.36 -12.60
C LEU A 1033 48.93 -1.01 -11.89
N SER A 1034 47.85 -1.77 -12.04
CA SER A 1034 47.70 -3.10 -11.43
C SER A 1034 48.63 -4.15 -12.05
N VAL A 1035 49.04 -3.99 -13.32
CA VAL A 1035 50.03 -4.88 -14.00
C VAL A 1035 51.30 -5.03 -13.16
N SER A 1036 51.75 -3.94 -12.53
CA SER A 1036 52.95 -3.93 -11.68
C SER A 1036 52.72 -4.43 -10.25
N CYS A 1037 51.47 -4.55 -9.80
CA CYS A 1037 51.14 -5.04 -8.45
C CYS A 1037 50.96 -6.57 -8.39
N CYS A 1038 50.74 -7.25 -9.51
CA CYS A 1038 50.64 -8.72 -9.58
C CYS A 1038 52.00 -9.46 -9.46
N CYS A 1039 53.04 -8.80 -8.96
CA CYS A 1039 54.42 -9.31 -8.90
C CYS A 1039 54.77 -10.08 -7.61
N ASP A 1040 53.89 -10.07 -6.61
CA ASP A 1040 54.27 -10.41 -5.23
C ASP A 1040 54.66 -11.89 -5.00
N GLU A 1041 54.24 -12.82 -5.87
CA GLU A 1041 54.53 -14.24 -5.63
C GLU A 1041 55.97 -14.69 -6.02
N ASN A 1042 56.77 -13.84 -6.68
CA ASN A 1042 58.13 -14.22 -7.12
C ASN A 1042 59.19 -13.12 -6.86
N GLU A 1043 59.44 -12.83 -5.58
CA GLU A 1043 60.49 -11.89 -5.11
C GLU A 1043 61.89 -12.10 -5.75
N SER A 1044 62.19 -13.32 -6.21
CA SER A 1044 63.51 -13.67 -6.77
C SER A 1044 63.74 -13.17 -8.21
N GLN A 1045 62.69 -12.99 -9.02
CA GLN A 1045 62.81 -12.42 -10.37
C GLN A 1045 62.78 -10.89 -10.37
N LEU A 1046 62.16 -10.30 -9.35
CA LEU A 1046 61.91 -8.87 -9.21
C LEU A 1046 63.20 -8.06 -9.03
N LYS A 1047 64.19 -8.58 -8.32
CA LYS A 1047 65.51 -7.92 -8.16
C LYS A 1047 66.29 -7.73 -9.47
N ARG A 1048 65.87 -8.41 -10.56
CA ARG A 1048 66.54 -8.34 -11.88
C ARG A 1048 65.90 -7.34 -12.84
N LEU A 1049 64.63 -6.98 -12.63
CA LEU A 1049 63.85 -6.09 -13.49
C LEU A 1049 63.74 -4.73 -12.78
N GLY A 1050 64.28 -3.67 -13.37
CA GLY A 1050 64.14 -2.31 -12.85
C GLY A 1050 62.67 -1.85 -12.76
N PRO A 1051 62.41 -0.66 -12.19
CA PRO A 1051 61.04 -0.15 -12.03
C PRO A 1051 60.29 -0.04 -13.37
N ILE A 1052 59.05 -0.52 -13.41
CA ILE A 1052 58.19 -0.59 -14.62
C ILE A 1052 57.78 0.82 -15.08
N PHE A 1053 57.48 1.71 -14.13
CA PHE A 1053 57.14 3.11 -14.36
C PHE A 1053 58.18 4.03 -13.71
N SER A 1054 58.52 5.13 -14.37
CA SER A 1054 59.37 6.17 -13.79
C SER A 1054 58.60 7.02 -12.78
N ASP A 1055 59.33 7.55 -11.80
CA ASP A 1055 58.78 8.44 -10.78
C ASP A 1055 58.08 9.67 -11.38
N SER A 1056 58.57 10.18 -12.52
CA SER A 1056 57.93 11.32 -13.20
C SER A 1056 56.56 10.97 -13.77
N THR A 1057 56.38 9.77 -14.33
CA THR A 1057 55.08 9.30 -14.83
C THR A 1057 54.11 9.11 -13.67
N LEU A 1058 54.55 8.45 -12.60
CA LEU A 1058 53.73 8.20 -11.41
C LEU A 1058 53.27 9.51 -10.74
N ARG A 1059 54.16 10.51 -10.62
CA ARG A 1059 53.80 11.84 -10.10
C ARG A 1059 52.83 12.59 -11.02
N SER A 1060 52.98 12.47 -12.34
CA SER A 1060 52.03 13.05 -13.29
C SER A 1060 50.64 12.43 -13.16
N ILE A 1061 50.55 11.12 -12.96
CA ILE A 1061 49.28 10.42 -12.71
C ILE A 1061 48.67 10.89 -11.38
N PHE A 1062 49.49 11.04 -10.33
CA PHE A 1062 49.02 11.54 -9.04
C PHE A 1062 48.39 12.93 -9.12
N LEU A 1063 49.00 13.86 -9.86
CA LEU A 1063 48.43 15.20 -10.06
C LEU A 1063 47.09 15.15 -10.80
N ASP A 1064 47.00 14.32 -11.84
CA ASP A 1064 45.76 14.12 -12.62
C ASP A 1064 44.63 13.52 -11.74
N ILE A 1065 44.99 12.62 -10.80
CA ILE A 1065 44.05 12.09 -9.80
C ILE A 1065 43.51 13.24 -8.93
N THR A 1066 44.39 14.08 -8.38
CA THR A 1066 43.98 15.17 -7.48
C THR A 1066 43.05 16.17 -8.18
N GLU A 1067 43.32 16.51 -9.45
CA GLU A 1067 42.48 17.42 -10.23
C GLU A 1067 41.11 16.81 -10.60
N SER A 1068 41.05 15.49 -10.77
CA SER A 1068 39.84 14.80 -11.22
C SER A 1068 38.89 14.39 -10.09
N LEU A 1069 39.39 14.30 -8.85
CA LEU A 1069 38.65 13.70 -7.73
C LEU A 1069 37.43 14.51 -7.28
N GLU A 1070 37.53 15.84 -7.26
CA GLU A 1070 36.43 16.74 -6.88
C GLU A 1070 35.21 16.60 -7.81
N ASN A 1071 35.47 16.33 -9.10
CA ASN A 1071 34.46 16.25 -10.16
C ASN A 1071 34.12 14.81 -10.57
N ALA A 1072 34.59 13.81 -9.83
CA ALA A 1072 34.44 12.41 -10.17
C ALA A 1072 32.96 11.95 -10.09
N GLY A 1073 32.51 11.21 -11.10
CA GLY A 1073 31.20 10.56 -11.08
C GLY A 1073 31.17 9.35 -10.15
N GLU A 1074 29.99 8.95 -9.68
CA GLU A 1074 29.82 7.85 -8.71
C GLU A 1074 30.54 6.55 -9.11
N ASN A 1075 30.59 6.24 -10.41
CA ASN A 1075 31.20 5.02 -10.94
C ASN A 1075 32.73 5.07 -11.03
N SER A 1076 33.34 6.25 -11.12
CA SER A 1076 34.79 6.41 -11.29
C SER A 1076 35.54 6.60 -9.99
N VAL A 1077 34.86 7.05 -8.92
CA VAL A 1077 35.46 7.35 -7.61
C VAL A 1077 36.29 6.19 -7.07
N VAL A 1078 35.76 4.97 -7.09
CA VAL A 1078 36.45 3.80 -6.52
C VAL A 1078 37.74 3.51 -7.30
N SER A 1079 37.70 3.56 -8.64
CA SER A 1079 38.89 3.35 -9.47
C SER A 1079 39.94 4.43 -9.27
N ILE A 1080 39.54 5.71 -9.16
CA ILE A 1080 40.47 6.82 -8.85
C ILE A 1080 41.18 6.57 -7.52
N LEU A 1081 40.43 6.16 -6.49
CA LEU A 1081 40.98 5.92 -5.15
C LEU A 1081 41.89 4.68 -5.12
N ARG A 1082 41.60 3.64 -5.91
CA ARG A 1082 42.56 2.53 -6.12
C ARG A 1082 43.83 3.00 -6.83
N CYS A 1083 43.71 3.86 -7.85
CA CYS A 1083 44.89 4.42 -8.51
C CYS A 1083 45.79 5.18 -7.53
N VAL A 1084 45.24 5.91 -6.56
CA VAL A 1084 46.04 6.56 -5.48
C VAL A 1084 46.88 5.52 -4.75
N ARG A 1085 46.26 4.41 -4.32
CA ARG A 1085 46.96 3.32 -3.63
C ARG A 1085 48.07 2.73 -4.51
N SER A 1086 47.75 2.38 -5.75
CA SER A 1086 48.72 1.77 -6.67
C SER A 1086 49.89 2.71 -6.97
N VAL A 1087 49.65 4.00 -7.19
CA VAL A 1087 50.73 4.99 -7.40
C VAL A 1087 51.63 5.10 -6.17
N LEU A 1088 51.05 5.19 -4.97
CA LEU A 1088 51.82 5.30 -3.73
C LEU A 1088 52.62 4.02 -3.43
N GLY A 1089 52.05 2.85 -3.71
CA GLY A 1089 52.74 1.56 -3.60
C GLY A 1089 53.90 1.44 -4.59
N LEU A 1090 53.72 1.84 -5.85
CA LEU A 1090 54.77 1.79 -6.86
C LEU A 1090 55.90 2.80 -6.61
N LEU A 1091 55.58 4.00 -6.11
CA LEU A 1091 56.61 4.95 -5.68
C LEU A 1091 57.43 4.41 -4.50
N GLN A 1092 56.79 3.71 -3.56
CA GLN A 1092 57.48 3.06 -2.44
C GLN A 1092 58.39 1.93 -2.95
N PHE A 1093 57.91 1.11 -3.88
CA PHE A 1093 58.69 0.06 -4.52
C PHE A 1093 59.92 0.61 -5.26
N ASN A 1094 59.75 1.69 -6.04
CA ASN A 1094 60.83 2.38 -6.72
C ASN A 1094 61.86 2.94 -5.73
N MET A 1095 61.41 3.51 -4.60
CA MET A 1095 62.28 4.01 -3.53
C MET A 1095 63.14 2.87 -2.93
N MET A 1096 62.54 1.70 -2.69
CA MET A 1096 63.24 0.53 -2.12
C MET A 1096 64.31 -0.02 -3.06
N ASN A 1097 64.09 0.03 -4.38
CA ASN A 1097 65.06 -0.44 -5.37
C ASN A 1097 66.08 0.63 -5.81
N GLY A 1098 65.77 1.92 -5.64
CA GLY A 1098 66.53 3.04 -6.19
C GLY A 1098 67.46 3.80 -5.24
N ASN A 1099 67.56 3.41 -3.96
CA ASN A 1099 68.30 4.16 -2.91
C ASN A 1099 67.91 5.66 -2.83
N LEU A 1100 66.64 5.98 -3.08
CA LEU A 1100 66.12 7.35 -3.01
C LEU A 1100 65.77 7.72 -1.55
N SER A 1101 66.04 8.97 -1.17
CA SER A 1101 65.81 9.48 0.20
C SER A 1101 64.35 9.83 0.52
N SER A 1102 63.49 9.98 -0.49
CA SER A 1102 62.08 10.36 -0.30
C SER A 1102 61.15 9.77 -1.36
N LEU A 1103 59.87 9.59 -0.99
CA LEU A 1103 58.79 9.11 -1.86
C LEU A 1103 58.48 10.08 -3.02
N GLY A 1104 58.89 11.35 -2.91
CA GLY A 1104 58.69 12.35 -3.95
C GLY A 1104 57.31 12.98 -4.04
N ILE A 1105 56.43 12.71 -3.07
CA ILE A 1105 55.13 13.39 -2.89
C ILE A 1105 55.31 14.57 -1.93
N SER A 1106 55.01 15.80 -2.37
CA SER A 1106 55.16 17.00 -1.56
C SER A 1106 53.96 17.24 -0.62
N TYR A 1107 54.16 18.10 0.39
CA TYR A 1107 53.09 18.61 1.25
C TYR A 1107 51.90 19.15 0.43
N GLU A 1108 52.17 19.94 -0.61
CA GLU A 1108 51.14 20.56 -1.45
C GLU A 1108 50.32 19.52 -2.23
N MET A 1109 50.99 18.51 -2.81
CA MET A 1109 50.32 17.43 -3.55
C MET A 1109 49.38 16.63 -2.65
N MET A 1110 49.84 16.32 -1.42
CA MET A 1110 49.03 15.56 -0.47
C MET A 1110 47.90 16.39 0.14
N MET A 1111 48.12 17.69 0.39
CA MET A 1111 47.05 18.61 0.81
C MET A 1111 45.93 18.67 -0.23
N GLN A 1112 46.27 18.83 -1.51
CA GLN A 1112 45.28 18.88 -2.60
C GLN A 1112 44.47 17.58 -2.71
N LEU A 1113 45.12 16.42 -2.55
CA LEU A 1113 44.43 15.13 -2.51
C LEU A 1113 43.40 15.10 -1.37
N VAL A 1114 43.82 15.47 -0.17
CA VAL A 1114 42.99 15.45 1.04
C VAL A 1114 41.82 16.42 0.96
N GLU A 1115 42.03 17.63 0.45
CA GLU A 1115 40.98 18.64 0.26
C GLU A 1115 39.95 18.19 -0.79
N SER A 1116 40.41 17.72 -1.95
CA SER A 1116 39.55 17.22 -3.03
C SER A 1116 38.75 15.99 -2.58
N SER A 1117 39.40 15.11 -1.82
CA SER A 1117 38.77 13.95 -1.17
C SER A 1117 37.68 14.36 -0.17
N TRP A 1118 37.91 15.44 0.57
CA TRP A 1118 36.97 15.93 1.56
C TRP A 1118 35.73 16.56 0.91
N VAL A 1119 35.89 17.31 -0.16
CA VAL A 1119 34.77 17.85 -0.96
C VAL A 1119 33.92 16.71 -1.52
N LEU A 1120 34.56 15.67 -2.06
CA LEU A 1120 33.88 14.46 -2.53
C LEU A 1120 33.09 13.79 -1.39
N HIS A 1121 33.68 13.62 -0.21
CA HIS A 1121 33.01 13.05 0.96
C HIS A 1121 31.74 13.82 1.34
N LEU A 1122 31.81 15.16 1.39
CA LEU A 1122 30.66 16.01 1.71
C LEU A 1122 29.53 15.92 0.66
N SER A 1123 29.89 15.79 -0.62
CA SER A 1123 28.92 15.67 -1.71
C SER A 1123 28.15 14.34 -1.73
N CYS A 1124 28.71 13.26 -1.16
CA CYS A 1124 28.17 11.89 -1.23
C CYS A 1124 26.97 11.58 -0.31
N ASN A 1125 26.31 12.58 0.28
CA ASN A 1125 25.04 12.48 1.03
C ASN A 1125 24.94 11.25 1.98
N LYS A 1126 25.91 11.10 2.91
CA LYS A 1126 25.89 10.28 4.15
C LYS A 1126 25.42 8.80 4.06
N ARG A 1127 25.21 8.18 2.89
CA ARG A 1127 24.54 6.85 2.77
C ARG A 1127 25.37 5.74 2.12
N ARG A 1128 26.60 5.98 1.67
CA ARG A 1128 27.34 4.98 0.87
C ARG A 1128 28.67 4.59 1.51
N VAL A 1129 28.75 3.31 1.86
CA VAL A 1129 29.80 2.65 2.66
C VAL A 1129 31.09 2.45 1.84
N ALA A 1130 30.99 1.93 0.62
CA ALA A 1130 32.16 1.55 -0.19
C ALA A 1130 33.06 2.71 -0.67
N PRO A 1131 32.55 3.88 -1.11
CA PRO A 1131 33.42 5.00 -1.50
C PRO A 1131 34.20 5.60 -0.32
N ILE A 1132 33.58 5.63 0.88
CA ILE A 1132 34.23 6.11 2.10
C ILE A 1132 35.36 5.16 2.53
N ALA A 1133 35.14 3.85 2.36
CA ALA A 1133 36.15 2.83 2.60
C ALA A 1133 37.41 3.03 1.75
N ALA A 1134 37.20 3.11 0.43
CA ALA A 1134 38.26 3.31 -0.54
C ALA A 1134 38.99 4.65 -0.28
N LEU A 1135 38.26 5.67 0.16
CA LEU A 1135 38.82 7.00 0.44
C LEU A 1135 39.80 6.97 1.60
N LEU A 1136 39.39 6.39 2.73
CA LEU A 1136 40.22 6.29 3.93
C LEU A 1136 41.45 5.44 3.67
N SER A 1137 41.25 4.33 2.97
CA SER A 1137 42.33 3.42 2.60
C SER A 1137 43.34 4.05 1.63
N ALA A 1138 42.90 4.91 0.72
CA ALA A 1138 43.79 5.62 -0.20
C ALA A 1138 44.61 6.73 0.51
N ILE A 1139 43.99 7.49 1.41
CA ILE A 1139 44.63 8.64 2.08
C ILE A 1139 45.58 8.17 3.18
N LEU A 1140 45.21 7.12 3.93
CA LEU A 1140 46.00 6.58 5.04
C LEU A 1140 46.93 5.46 4.58
N HIS A 1141 47.56 5.64 3.42
CA HIS A 1141 48.50 4.66 2.88
C HIS A 1141 49.78 4.62 3.74
N PRO A 1142 50.32 3.43 4.10
CA PRO A 1142 51.48 3.30 4.98
C PRO A 1142 52.72 4.05 4.51
N SER A 1143 52.93 4.16 3.19
CA SER A 1143 54.10 4.83 2.60
C SER A 1143 54.23 6.32 2.93
N ILE A 1144 53.16 6.97 3.38
CA ILE A 1144 53.13 8.41 3.68
C ILE A 1144 53.48 8.70 5.14
N PHE A 1145 53.25 7.73 6.04
CA PHE A 1145 53.47 7.90 7.48
C PHE A 1145 54.90 8.29 7.89
N PRO A 1146 55.97 7.83 7.21
CA PRO A 1146 57.34 8.22 7.53
C PRO A 1146 57.66 9.71 7.32
N ASN A 1147 56.79 10.49 6.67
CA ASN A 1147 57.03 11.91 6.41
C ASN A 1147 56.47 12.81 7.53
N LEU A 1148 57.36 13.53 8.22
CA LEU A 1148 57.04 14.41 9.35
C LEU A 1148 56.04 15.53 9.00
N GLU A 1149 56.15 16.11 7.80
CA GLU A 1149 55.30 17.22 7.35
C GLU A 1149 53.82 16.83 7.20
N MET A 1150 53.53 15.52 7.14
CA MET A 1150 52.17 15.00 7.01
C MET A 1150 51.38 15.09 8.33
N HIS A 1151 52.09 15.14 9.46
CA HIS A 1151 51.53 15.03 10.81
C HIS A 1151 51.65 16.30 11.63
N GLN A 1152 52.68 17.11 11.42
CA GLN A 1152 52.95 18.29 12.26
C GLN A 1152 52.12 19.51 11.84
N THR A 1153 52.08 20.53 12.72
CA THR A 1153 51.52 21.84 12.39
C THR A 1153 52.69 22.80 12.23
N ASN A 1154 52.92 23.22 10.99
CA ASN A 1154 54.03 24.08 10.61
C ASN A 1154 53.51 25.49 10.30
N GLU A 1155 54.38 26.42 9.89
CA GLU A 1155 53.99 27.79 9.50
C GLU A 1155 52.95 27.83 8.36
N LYS A 1156 52.91 26.79 7.52
CA LYS A 1156 51.93 26.59 6.44
C LYS A 1156 50.55 26.11 6.92
N GLY A 1157 50.39 25.71 8.19
CA GLY A 1157 49.16 25.14 8.74
C GLY A 1157 49.31 23.69 9.21
N LYS A 1158 48.19 22.99 9.36
CA LYS A 1158 48.19 21.56 9.76
C LYS A 1158 48.68 20.68 8.61
N GLY A 1159 49.43 19.63 8.92
CA GLY A 1159 49.80 18.57 7.98
C GLY A 1159 48.58 17.90 7.33
N PRO A 1160 48.66 17.42 6.07
CA PRO A 1160 47.53 16.82 5.36
C PRO A 1160 46.78 15.74 6.12
N LEU A 1161 47.50 14.77 6.71
CA LEU A 1161 46.86 13.68 7.45
C LEU A 1161 46.20 14.18 8.74
N LYS A 1162 46.87 15.12 9.43
CA LYS A 1162 46.33 15.78 10.63
C LYS A 1162 45.06 16.57 10.32
N TRP A 1163 45.05 17.36 9.24
CA TRP A 1163 43.87 18.11 8.81
C TRP A 1163 42.70 17.20 8.46
N PHE A 1164 42.97 16.13 7.69
CA PHE A 1164 41.94 15.18 7.25
C PHE A 1164 41.24 14.50 8.41
N VAL A 1165 42.01 13.97 9.37
CA VAL A 1165 41.46 13.24 10.51
C VAL A 1165 40.73 14.16 11.48
N GLU A 1166 41.25 15.36 11.76
CA GLU A 1166 40.53 16.30 12.62
C GLU A 1166 39.17 16.69 12.02
N ASN A 1167 39.07 16.83 10.69
CA ASN A 1167 37.80 17.05 10.02
C ASN A 1167 36.88 15.82 10.06
N LEU A 1168 37.43 14.62 9.88
CA LEU A 1168 36.69 13.35 10.01
C LEU A 1168 36.11 13.18 11.41
N LEU A 1169 36.88 13.50 12.45
CA LEU A 1169 36.46 13.46 13.86
C LEU A 1169 35.41 14.54 14.16
N ASN A 1170 35.58 15.74 13.63
CA ASN A 1170 34.60 16.83 13.76
C ASN A 1170 33.25 16.45 13.12
N GLU A 1171 33.23 15.87 11.91
CA GLU A 1171 31.99 15.36 11.31
C GLU A 1171 31.44 14.13 12.05
N GLY A 1172 32.34 13.29 12.56
CA GLY A 1172 32.02 12.16 13.41
C GLY A 1172 31.27 12.51 14.69
N SER A 1173 31.63 13.62 15.34
CA SER A 1173 30.91 14.17 16.49
C SER A 1173 29.45 14.54 16.16
N LYS A 1174 29.17 14.90 14.90
CA LYS A 1174 27.81 15.20 14.40
C LYS A 1174 27.07 13.95 13.90
N SER A 1175 27.79 12.87 13.59
CA SER A 1175 27.22 11.62 13.08
C SER A 1175 28.05 10.41 13.50
N PRO A 1176 27.64 9.68 14.57
CA PRO A 1176 28.35 8.48 15.04
C PRO A 1176 28.52 7.41 13.96
N ARG A 1177 27.62 7.38 12.96
CA ARG A 1177 27.71 6.46 11.80
C ARG A 1177 28.94 6.70 10.94
N THR A 1178 29.42 7.95 10.80
CA THR A 1178 30.58 8.29 9.98
C THR A 1178 31.89 7.76 10.60
N ILE A 1179 32.05 7.89 11.92
CA ILE A 1179 33.21 7.32 12.65
C ILE A 1179 33.19 5.78 12.58
N ARG A 1180 32.01 5.16 12.74
CA ARG A 1180 31.86 3.70 12.67
C ARG A 1180 32.23 3.13 11.30
N LEU A 1181 31.77 3.79 10.22
CA LEU A 1181 32.16 3.41 8.86
C LEU A 1181 33.65 3.62 8.61
N ALA A 1182 34.25 4.65 9.21
CA ALA A 1182 35.67 4.87 9.09
C ALA A 1182 36.50 3.77 9.78
N ALA A 1183 36.11 3.38 11.01
CA ALA A 1183 36.75 2.29 11.74
C ALA A 1183 36.62 0.93 11.02
N LEU A 1184 35.45 0.62 10.44
CA LEU A 1184 35.19 -0.63 9.70
C LEU A 1184 35.99 -0.80 8.41
N HIS A 1185 36.51 0.29 7.84
CA HIS A 1185 37.23 0.23 6.57
C HIS A 1185 38.73 0.49 6.69
N LEU A 1186 39.15 1.03 7.85
CA LEU A 1186 40.54 1.02 8.25
C LEU A 1186 41.06 -0.42 8.43
N THR A 1187 40.23 -1.37 8.85
CA THR A 1187 40.58 -2.81 9.00
C THR A 1187 40.78 -3.53 7.67
N VAL A 1188 39.85 -3.39 6.73
CA VAL A 1188 39.89 -4.06 5.42
C VAL A 1188 41.08 -3.61 4.57
N ALA A 1189 41.67 -2.46 4.88
CA ALA A 1189 42.88 -1.99 4.20
C ALA A 1189 44.13 -2.82 4.54
N PHE A 1190 44.11 -3.65 5.59
CA PHE A 1190 45.27 -4.34 6.18
C PHE A 1190 45.04 -5.85 6.44
N ASP A 1191 44.26 -6.49 5.57
CA ASP A 1191 43.76 -7.88 5.73
C ASP A 1191 44.83 -8.91 6.12
N GLU A 1192 46.06 -8.87 5.58
CA GLU A 1192 47.10 -9.87 5.89
C GLU A 1192 47.69 -9.75 7.30
N ASP A 1193 47.92 -8.54 7.80
CA ASP A 1193 48.49 -8.33 9.15
C ASP A 1193 47.39 -8.39 10.23
N PHE A 1194 46.12 -8.11 9.89
CA PHE A 1194 44.96 -8.32 10.78
C PHE A 1194 44.72 -9.81 11.06
N GLU A 1195 44.84 -10.66 10.04
CA GLU A 1195 44.81 -12.13 10.19
C GLU A 1195 46.00 -12.64 11.02
N ALA A 1196 47.18 -12.03 10.90
CA ALA A 1196 48.36 -12.36 11.71
C ALA A 1196 48.18 -11.98 13.20
N GLU A 1197 47.67 -10.79 13.50
CA GLU A 1197 47.38 -10.34 14.88
C GLU A 1197 46.26 -11.17 15.53
N LEU A 1198 45.24 -11.56 14.75
CA LEU A 1198 44.24 -12.54 15.17
C LEU A 1198 44.85 -13.91 15.42
N SER A 1199 45.92 -14.29 14.73
CA SER A 1199 46.56 -15.58 14.94
C SER A 1199 47.35 -15.66 16.26
N GLU A 1200 47.92 -14.53 16.70
CA GLU A 1200 48.76 -14.43 17.90
C GLU A 1200 47.95 -14.14 19.18
N ASN A 1201 46.82 -13.42 19.07
CA ASN A 1201 45.99 -13.06 20.20
C ASN A 1201 44.83 -14.06 20.40
N HIS A 1202 45.02 -15.04 21.29
CA HIS A 1202 44.09 -16.16 21.49
C HIS A 1202 42.66 -15.72 21.90
N GLU A 1203 42.50 -14.64 22.67
CA GLU A 1203 41.17 -14.11 23.04
C GLU A 1203 40.48 -13.47 21.82
N ALA A 1204 41.20 -12.64 21.07
CA ALA A 1204 40.68 -12.03 19.85
C ALA A 1204 40.37 -13.08 18.76
N ARG A 1205 41.22 -14.11 18.61
CA ARG A 1205 41.00 -15.26 17.71
C ARG A 1205 39.76 -16.04 18.07
N PHE A 1206 39.57 -16.31 19.36
CA PHE A 1206 38.45 -17.11 19.86
C PHE A 1206 37.13 -16.36 19.68
N GLU A 1207 37.09 -15.05 19.98
CA GLU A 1207 35.90 -14.23 19.79
C GLU A 1207 35.59 -13.98 18.32
N VAL A 1208 36.59 -13.67 17.47
CA VAL A 1208 36.42 -13.50 16.02
C VAL A 1208 36.06 -14.82 15.33
N SER A 1209 36.60 -15.96 15.77
CA SER A 1209 36.25 -17.29 15.27
C SER A 1209 34.82 -17.69 15.64
N MET A 1210 34.38 -17.44 16.89
CA MET A 1210 32.97 -17.60 17.27
C MET A 1210 32.01 -16.70 16.46
N LEU A 1211 32.49 -15.54 15.99
CA LEU A 1211 31.72 -14.58 15.20
C LEU A 1211 31.75 -14.85 13.69
N ALA A 1212 32.85 -15.36 13.14
CA ALA A 1212 32.92 -15.87 11.76
C ALA A 1212 32.00 -17.10 11.59
N GLN A 1213 31.80 -17.85 12.68
CA GLN A 1213 30.82 -18.92 12.77
C GLN A 1213 29.38 -18.42 13.08
N SER A 1214 29.17 -17.11 13.29
CA SER A 1214 27.87 -16.53 13.59
C SER A 1214 27.09 -16.17 12.31
N PRO A 1215 25.97 -16.83 12.00
CA PRO A 1215 25.13 -16.51 10.85
C PRO A 1215 24.30 -15.22 11.05
N ASN A 1216 24.64 -14.37 12.03
CA ASN A 1216 23.87 -13.21 12.44
C ASN A 1216 24.58 -11.88 12.15
N ARG A 1217 24.24 -11.27 11.01
CA ARG A 1217 24.74 -9.95 10.56
C ARG A 1217 24.52 -8.82 11.58
N GLU A 1218 23.50 -8.94 12.44
CA GLU A 1218 23.21 -7.99 13.53
C GLU A 1218 24.20 -8.14 14.68
N PHE A 1219 24.70 -9.36 14.96
CA PHE A 1219 25.80 -9.57 15.90
C PHE A 1219 27.14 -9.16 15.30
N THR A 1220 27.33 -9.34 13.99
CA THR A 1220 28.48 -8.78 13.29
C THR A 1220 28.46 -7.25 13.37
N GLU A 1221 27.32 -6.59 13.12
CA GLU A 1221 27.16 -5.14 13.32
C GLU A 1221 27.35 -4.73 14.79
N VAL A 1222 26.80 -5.47 15.76
CA VAL A 1222 26.97 -5.20 17.20
C VAL A 1222 28.43 -5.38 17.65
N PHE A 1223 29.15 -6.36 17.12
CA PHE A 1223 30.58 -6.56 17.39
C PHE A 1223 31.47 -5.51 16.70
N ILE A 1224 31.15 -5.14 15.47
CA ILE A 1224 31.72 -3.95 14.79
C ILE A 1224 31.48 -2.68 15.62
N ASN A 1225 30.35 -2.62 16.36
CA ASN A 1225 30.03 -1.54 17.28
C ASN A 1225 30.70 -1.69 18.66
N THR A 1226 31.53 -2.72 18.89
CA THR A 1226 32.29 -2.84 20.14
C THR A 1226 33.58 -2.05 20.08
N GLU A 1227 33.95 -1.50 21.22
CA GLU A 1227 35.22 -0.82 21.46
C GLU A 1227 36.43 -1.70 21.07
N LEU A 1228 36.29 -3.02 21.18
CA LEU A 1228 37.33 -4.00 20.86
C LEU A 1228 37.71 -4.01 19.37
N TYR A 1229 36.73 -3.94 18.47
CA TYR A 1229 37.01 -3.92 17.02
C TYR A 1229 37.80 -2.67 16.61
N ALA A 1230 37.41 -1.50 17.10
CA ALA A 1230 38.14 -0.25 16.88
C ALA A 1230 39.57 -0.31 17.47
N ARG A 1231 39.73 -0.92 18.64
CA ARG A 1231 41.04 -1.13 19.29
C ARG A 1231 41.95 -2.07 18.49
N VAL A 1232 41.44 -3.19 17.97
CA VAL A 1232 42.24 -4.13 17.14
C VAL A 1232 42.62 -3.49 15.80
N SER A 1233 41.72 -2.72 15.17
CA SER A 1233 41.99 -1.97 13.94
C SER A 1233 43.17 -1.00 14.10
N VAL A 1234 43.16 -0.26 15.21
CA VAL A 1234 44.21 0.69 15.54
C VAL A 1234 45.49 -0.03 15.99
N ALA A 1235 45.39 -1.18 16.65
CA ALA A 1235 46.54 -2.02 16.98
C ALA A 1235 47.28 -2.53 15.72
N VAL A 1236 46.56 -2.96 14.68
CA VAL A 1236 47.16 -3.34 13.39
C VAL A 1236 47.86 -2.16 12.71
N LEU A 1237 47.27 -0.96 12.77
CA LEU A 1237 47.93 0.27 12.30
C LEU A 1237 49.23 0.55 13.08
N PHE A 1238 49.24 0.33 14.39
CA PHE A 1238 50.44 0.42 15.23
C PHE A 1238 51.48 -0.67 14.88
N HIS A 1239 51.03 -1.90 14.61
CA HIS A 1239 51.88 -3.03 14.24
C HIS A 1239 52.59 -2.78 12.91
N GLN A 1240 51.88 -2.31 11.88
CA GLN A 1240 52.49 -1.99 10.59
C GLN A 1240 53.50 -0.84 10.66
N LEU A 1241 53.16 0.21 11.42
CA LEU A 1241 54.10 1.29 11.73
C LEU A 1241 55.34 0.76 12.44
N TRP A 1242 55.19 -0.25 13.32
CA TRP A 1242 56.30 -0.86 14.02
C TRP A 1242 57.17 -1.77 13.13
N LYS A 1243 56.55 -2.61 12.28
CA LYS A 1243 57.23 -3.51 11.32
C LYS A 1243 58.15 -2.74 10.37
N GLN A 1244 57.69 -1.59 9.87
CA GLN A 1244 58.50 -0.71 9.00
C GLN A 1244 59.73 -0.08 9.69
N ILE A 1245 59.73 0.08 11.02
CA ILE A 1245 60.88 0.56 11.80
C ILE A 1245 61.95 -0.51 11.89
N ASN A 1246 61.53 -1.75 12.14
CA ASN A 1246 62.45 -2.86 12.34
C ASN A 1246 63.28 -3.14 11.08
N GLU A 1247 62.78 -2.74 9.92
CA GLU A 1247 63.43 -2.86 8.62
C GLU A 1247 64.28 -1.63 8.21
N LYS A 1248 64.14 -0.45 8.86
CA LYS A 1248 64.83 0.79 8.43
C LYS A 1248 65.39 1.63 9.60
N SER A 1249 66.71 1.67 9.73
CA SER A 1249 67.44 2.58 10.62
C SER A 1249 67.64 3.97 9.98
N CYS A 1250 66.72 4.92 10.15
CA CYS A 1250 66.93 6.33 9.79
C CYS A 1250 66.38 7.25 10.89
N LEU A 1251 66.91 8.47 11.06
CA LEU A 1251 66.59 9.38 12.18
C LEU A 1251 65.33 10.24 11.95
N GLU A 1252 65.00 10.60 10.70
CA GLU A 1252 63.78 11.36 10.37
C GLU A 1252 62.48 10.56 10.61
N THR A 1253 62.59 9.23 10.66
CA THR A 1253 61.43 8.34 10.87
C THR A 1253 60.94 8.34 12.32
N GLU A 1254 61.77 8.67 13.32
CA GLU A 1254 61.40 8.51 14.72
C GLU A 1254 60.51 9.65 15.24
N GLU A 1255 60.74 10.90 14.84
CA GLU A 1255 59.86 12.04 15.15
C GLU A 1255 58.53 11.98 14.38
N ALA A 1256 58.58 11.54 13.12
CA ALA A 1256 57.40 11.32 12.29
C ALA A 1256 56.54 10.20 12.87
N LEU A 1257 57.19 9.16 13.39
CA LEU A 1257 56.57 8.06 14.10
C LEU A 1257 55.97 8.49 15.44
N GLN A 1258 56.65 9.28 16.27
CA GLN A 1258 56.06 9.77 17.52
C GLN A 1258 54.81 10.62 17.25
N SER A 1259 54.87 11.44 16.20
CA SER A 1259 53.73 12.23 15.72
C SER A 1259 52.59 11.33 15.20
N GLY A 1260 52.92 10.30 14.41
CA GLY A 1260 51.98 9.28 13.90
C GLY A 1260 51.35 8.42 15.00
N LYS A 1261 52.12 8.06 16.04
CA LYS A 1261 51.65 7.34 17.23
C LYS A 1261 50.69 8.20 18.05
N LEU A 1262 51.03 9.45 18.33
CA LEU A 1262 50.13 10.40 18.99
C LEU A 1262 48.86 10.66 18.17
N PHE A 1263 48.98 10.63 16.85
CA PHE A 1263 47.88 10.76 15.90
C PHE A 1263 46.93 9.55 15.93
N LEU A 1264 47.44 8.32 15.95
CA LEU A 1264 46.63 7.10 16.10
C LEU A 1264 45.97 6.98 17.48
N LEU A 1265 46.68 7.40 18.56
CA LEU A 1265 46.10 7.46 19.91
C LEU A 1265 44.90 8.43 19.97
N LYS A 1266 44.97 9.59 19.33
CA LYS A 1266 43.84 10.53 19.24
C LYS A 1266 42.65 9.98 18.47
N LEU A 1267 42.90 9.19 17.42
CA LEU A 1267 41.85 8.50 16.68
C LEU A 1267 41.15 7.45 17.55
N LEU A 1268 41.92 6.70 18.34
CA LEU A 1268 41.42 5.72 19.31
C LEU A 1268 40.57 6.40 20.40
N ASP A 1269 41.07 7.47 21.02
CA ASP A 1269 40.37 8.23 22.06
C ASP A 1269 39.06 8.85 21.55
N SER A 1270 38.99 9.22 20.27
CA SER A 1270 37.82 9.84 19.66
C SER A 1270 36.82 8.83 19.06
N ALA A 1271 37.24 7.58 18.83
CA ALA A 1271 36.38 6.50 18.36
C ALA A 1271 35.52 5.90 19.48
N VAL A 1272 35.87 6.18 20.75
CA VAL A 1272 35.08 5.84 21.94
C VAL A 1272 33.97 6.88 22.13
N PRO A 1273 32.68 6.56 21.93
CA PRO A 1273 31.63 7.43 22.42
C PRO A 1273 31.67 7.37 23.94
N PHE A 1274 31.66 8.52 24.62
CA PHE A 1274 31.26 8.56 26.02
C PHE A 1274 29.87 7.89 26.15
N SER A 1275 29.83 6.85 26.99
CA SER A 1275 28.69 6.04 27.50
C SER A 1275 27.92 5.15 26.53
#